data_AF-A0A7V3AAS0-F1
#
_entry.id   AF-A0A7V3AAS0-F1
#
_cell.length_a   1.000
_cell.length_b   1.000
_cell.length_c   1.000
_cell.angle_alpha   90.00
_cell.angle_beta   90.00
_cell.angle_gamma   90.00
#
_symmetry.space_group_name_H-M   'P 1'
#
loop_
_entity.id
_entity.type
_entity.pdbx_description
1 polymer ?
#
loop_
_entity_poly.entity_id
_entity_poly.type
_entity_poly.pdbx_seq_one_letter_code
_entity_poly.pdbx_strand_id
1 'polypeptide(L)'
;MAFRTAICALAWLALACAGPARALQTENTGMRALPAPGTVTVDGKLDDWDLSGGIFACDEVIAMRERFGVWFFLMYDSQYLYVAAHFLDETPMDNPGQTIGDYGFAGDSTQIRFFLGATQGKNENESPNGRISHWTCWHGRDGRHVMDVAYGQKFNQGGIKDAQTEGAKQAFLKDADGKGYVQEMAIPWKLLAKDGAALKAGDRFVVTFEPNFTVGGAGRLSVKDNFKPNQSLDRVFTFQGPGSWGWATCEPQGQVKPQPVRTADGREFPVRMENGHPVVDWTGLIVQKELTGFKEIVFAMPADGYVSLNLFRADGSVACQLLRMAFFAKGEHTVKWDGLTTPSWNLPGKTVEPGEYTWRAICHTGIGLRLVGWACNDGSAPWDGPTGKENWGGDHGVPVACATDGKQVYLGWSGAEAGKALVACDLEGHVLWKNSRQGMAGAECVAVDGGIVYAVNWGPEKSNYVYRLDAKDGSYSSWEGGEGPDLHPHTLWPEPAGKPDRVDGMDAREGRLLLSFTGENTVMIVDGRTGKRKKSVSVRAPGDLCAVSGKLAYAVSQGSGVVAVDLESGETKPFASGLASARGVTVDREGRVYVALGAPDHQVRIFHADGTPAGEIGRKGGRPLGPWQPDTLDDPKEMVVDAAGRLWVMEASESPKRIGVWDTKTGRLVREFFGPSAYGATGGAISPEDPAVMVGQNCEWRLDPVTGRSRCLGVITRGGMANARFGYGKDRRLYLVIAPGWIHGTKRIDFYERVGEGDYRLRTALHYTGSTDKKKNDPPRTRMWADENGDGQEQENESVTVDGHLGFSRWYMNLGPDLTFYVADRQYRVSAFTACGAPKYDLANPVKMPVPGMGSADGRLVLDGGDYGVDHGVLTCAEIASGRTLWTYPDNFVGVHGSHRAPPPEPGLIRGSFGPCGSVRLPEPVGNVWVLPTNVGEWHILTEQGFYLTRLFQGDPMKFVWPEKAGPGAVMDHCPPGMGGEDFGGSVCLAKDGQLYVQAGKTGFWNLQVVGLDTVKEIPGGKLDLSADDVKLAQKLREERLQSAAGTRRVTIRKKTVAFKGNMDDDFKDCETVAFKKTAEAEVRARAAWDEQNLYLAWNVRDQTPWTNGAPEPAHLYFSGDTVDFQLGTDPQADPRRGEAVRGDLRLSIGPFQGQPAAVLYRKVSEEKRPKTFSSGVVKDYAMDYVALVEGARIQVKKEKERYLVEAAIPLAALGLKPAKGLVLRGDFGATHGDPAGQRTRLRTYWSNQQTGIVDDVVFELKMEPKNWGELVFEE
;
A
#
# COMPACT_ATOMS: atom_id res chain seq x y z
N MET A 1 -23.36 -35.52 23.35
CA MET A 1 -22.64 -34.27 23.66
C MET A 1 -21.13 -34.46 23.77
N ALA A 2 -20.61 -35.43 24.52
CA ALA A 2 -19.16 -35.67 24.67
C ALA A 2 -18.38 -35.97 23.36
N PHE A 3 -19.02 -36.57 22.35
CA PHE A 3 -18.37 -36.88 21.06
C PHE A 3 -18.21 -35.67 20.13
N ARG A 4 -19.06 -34.62 20.27
CA ARG A 4 -18.93 -33.36 19.52
C ARG A 4 -17.87 -32.44 20.13
N THR A 5 -17.70 -32.48 21.45
CA THR A 5 -16.65 -31.72 22.15
C THR A 5 -15.25 -32.27 21.86
N ALA A 6 -15.11 -33.58 21.69
CA ALA A 6 -13.82 -34.22 21.36
C ALA A 6 -13.35 -33.92 19.92
N ILE A 7 -14.27 -33.85 18.94
CA ILE A 7 -13.94 -33.52 17.55
C ILE A 7 -13.58 -32.03 17.38
N CYS A 8 -14.26 -31.12 18.12
CA CYS A 8 -13.87 -29.70 18.16
C CYS A 8 -12.54 -29.45 18.87
N ALA A 9 -12.22 -30.22 19.94
CA ALA A 9 -10.95 -30.13 20.63
C ALA A 9 -9.78 -30.69 19.80
N LEU A 10 -9.99 -31.75 19.02
CA LEU A 10 -8.98 -32.31 18.10
C LEU A 10 -8.71 -31.40 16.89
N ALA A 11 -9.74 -30.71 16.38
CA ALA A 11 -9.56 -29.68 15.34
C ALA A 11 -8.80 -28.45 15.87
N TRP A 12 -9.04 -28.05 17.12
CA TRP A 12 -8.30 -26.95 17.77
C TRP A 12 -6.87 -27.33 18.16
N LEU A 13 -6.60 -28.56 18.61
CA LEU A 13 -5.23 -29.01 18.89
C LEU A 13 -4.36 -29.15 17.63
N ALA A 14 -4.96 -29.49 16.48
CA ALA A 14 -4.23 -29.52 15.21
C ALA A 14 -3.90 -28.12 14.67
N LEU A 15 -4.70 -27.10 15.02
CA LEU A 15 -4.46 -25.69 14.70
C LEU A 15 -3.57 -24.96 15.73
N ALA A 16 -3.53 -25.41 16.99
CA ALA A 16 -2.81 -24.75 18.08
C ALA A 16 -1.30 -25.07 18.16
N CYS A 17 -0.82 -26.08 17.44
CA CYS A 17 0.61 -26.43 17.36
C CYS A 17 1.26 -26.10 16.00
N ALA A 18 0.50 -25.49 15.08
CA ALA A 18 1.02 -24.98 13.83
C ALA A 18 1.54 -23.55 14.06
N GLY A 19 2.86 -23.38 14.17
CA GLY A 19 3.47 -22.06 13.98
C GLY A 19 3.01 -21.47 12.64
N PRO A 20 2.90 -20.14 12.49
CA PRO A 20 2.40 -19.54 11.26
C PRO A 20 3.21 -20.05 10.08
N ALA A 21 2.54 -20.78 9.19
CA ALA A 21 3.10 -21.20 7.92
C ALA A 21 3.32 -19.93 7.09
N ARG A 22 4.48 -19.83 6.43
CA ARG A 22 4.85 -18.68 5.60
C ARG A 22 3.79 -18.43 4.54
N ALA A 23 3.44 -17.17 4.32
CA ALA A 23 2.73 -16.79 3.12
C ALA A 23 3.58 -17.08 1.88
N LEU A 24 3.08 -17.88 0.94
CA LEU A 24 3.81 -18.34 -0.25
C LEU A 24 3.07 -17.98 -1.53
N GLN A 25 3.49 -16.89 -2.15
CA GLN A 25 3.00 -16.55 -3.49
C GLN A 25 3.62 -17.46 -4.55
N THR A 26 2.90 -17.66 -5.66
CA THR A 26 3.42 -18.28 -6.88
C THR A 26 4.42 -17.36 -7.60
N GLU A 27 5.21 -17.94 -8.50
CA GLU A 27 6.10 -17.26 -9.46
C GLU A 27 6.02 -18.00 -10.81
N ASN A 28 5.54 -17.33 -11.86
CA ASN A 28 5.26 -17.95 -13.15
C ASN A 28 6.15 -17.43 -14.30
N THR A 29 7.29 -18.06 -14.54
CA THR A 29 8.23 -17.64 -15.60
C THR A 29 8.10 -18.47 -16.88
N GLY A 30 7.95 -17.80 -18.03
CA GLY A 30 8.01 -18.46 -19.34
C GLY A 30 6.70 -19.16 -19.73
N MET A 31 5.64 -18.36 -19.89
CA MET A 31 4.31 -18.84 -20.26
C MET A 31 4.28 -19.39 -21.70
N ARG A 32 3.35 -20.29 -21.98
CA ARG A 32 3.23 -20.96 -23.29
C ARG A 32 1.85 -20.77 -23.87
N ALA A 33 1.78 -20.27 -25.10
CA ALA A 33 0.58 -20.25 -25.91
C ALA A 33 0.63 -21.45 -26.86
N LEU A 34 -0.32 -22.38 -26.75
CA LEU A 34 -0.33 -23.62 -27.54
C LEU A 34 -1.13 -23.46 -28.84
N PRO A 35 -0.82 -24.18 -29.93
CA PRO A 35 -1.67 -24.15 -31.11
C PRO A 35 -3.03 -24.78 -30.78
N ALA A 36 -4.12 -24.13 -31.20
CA ALA A 36 -5.46 -24.67 -30.97
C ALA A 36 -5.58 -26.08 -31.61
N PRO A 37 -6.03 -27.11 -30.87
CA PRO A 37 -6.11 -28.48 -31.39
C PRO A 37 -7.18 -28.66 -32.46
N GLY A 38 -8.14 -27.72 -32.52
CA GLY A 38 -9.22 -27.65 -33.48
C GLY A 38 -9.92 -26.29 -33.42
N THR A 39 -11.17 -26.23 -33.88
CA THR A 39 -12.01 -25.04 -33.73
C THR A 39 -12.38 -24.85 -32.25
N VAL A 40 -12.05 -23.68 -31.70
CA VAL A 40 -12.36 -23.33 -30.32
C VAL A 40 -13.73 -22.65 -30.25
N THR A 41 -14.60 -23.14 -29.37
CA THR A 41 -15.94 -22.60 -29.10
C THR A 41 -15.90 -21.86 -27.77
N VAL A 42 -16.10 -20.54 -27.80
CA VAL A 42 -16.14 -19.71 -26.58
C VAL A 42 -17.51 -19.86 -25.91
N ASP A 43 -17.67 -20.84 -25.02
CA ASP A 43 -18.94 -21.18 -24.33
C ASP A 43 -18.81 -21.39 -22.81
N GLY A 44 -17.63 -21.12 -22.26
CA GLY A 44 -17.24 -21.32 -20.87
C GLY A 44 -16.73 -22.73 -20.57
N LYS A 45 -16.52 -23.61 -21.56
CA LYS A 45 -16.00 -24.97 -21.33
C LYS A 45 -14.54 -25.10 -21.79
N LEU A 46 -13.85 -26.09 -21.23
CA LEU A 46 -12.44 -26.36 -21.52
C LEU A 46 -12.22 -27.70 -22.25
N ASP A 47 -13.29 -28.30 -22.80
CA ASP A 47 -13.24 -29.63 -23.42
C ASP A 47 -12.58 -29.64 -24.81
N ASP A 48 -12.53 -28.50 -25.49
CA ASP A 48 -11.79 -28.27 -26.74
C ASP A 48 -10.42 -27.59 -26.53
N TRP A 49 -10.00 -27.39 -25.27
CA TRP A 49 -8.72 -26.78 -24.92
C TRP A 49 -7.61 -27.80 -24.70
N ASP A 50 -6.39 -27.39 -25.05
CA ASP A 50 -5.18 -28.04 -24.57
C ASP A 50 -4.67 -27.35 -23.29
N LEU A 51 -4.99 -27.94 -22.13
CA LEU A 51 -4.67 -27.37 -20.81
C LEU A 51 -3.22 -27.65 -20.36
N SER A 52 -2.43 -28.38 -21.15
CA SER A 52 -1.08 -28.82 -20.77
C SER A 52 -0.06 -27.67 -20.64
N GLY A 53 -0.38 -26.51 -21.22
CA GLY A 53 0.39 -25.26 -21.15
C GLY A 53 0.08 -24.39 -19.93
N GLY A 54 -0.89 -24.78 -19.09
CA GLY A 54 -1.44 -23.95 -18.02
C GLY A 54 -0.44 -23.56 -16.92
N ILE A 55 -0.70 -22.40 -16.32
CA ILE A 55 0.01 -21.90 -15.13
C ILE A 55 -0.98 -21.63 -13.99
N PHE A 56 -0.54 -21.78 -12.75
CA PHE A 56 -1.36 -21.51 -11.56
C PHE A 56 -0.86 -20.28 -10.84
N ALA A 57 -1.75 -19.31 -10.59
CA ALA A 57 -1.45 -18.07 -9.89
C ALA A 57 -2.22 -17.98 -8.56
N CYS A 58 -1.52 -17.65 -7.47
CA CYS A 58 -2.10 -17.41 -6.15
C CYS A 58 -1.14 -16.56 -5.30
N ASP A 59 -1.66 -15.57 -4.59
CA ASP A 59 -0.87 -14.71 -3.70
C ASP A 59 -0.39 -15.42 -2.42
N GLU A 60 -1.10 -16.46 -1.99
CA GLU A 60 -0.75 -17.23 -0.80
C GLU A 60 -1.27 -18.68 -0.89
N VAL A 61 -0.42 -19.60 -1.34
CA VAL A 61 -0.86 -20.97 -1.66
C VAL A 61 -1.25 -21.80 -0.43
N ILE A 62 -0.85 -21.46 0.79
CA ILE A 62 -1.18 -22.27 1.97
C ILE A 62 -2.65 -22.12 2.35
N ALA A 63 -3.14 -20.89 2.43
CA ALA A 63 -4.47 -20.53 2.89
C ALA A 63 -5.45 -20.21 1.76
N MET A 64 -4.97 -19.81 0.57
CA MET A 64 -5.83 -19.24 -0.48
C MET A 64 -5.94 -20.10 -1.74
N ARG A 65 -5.07 -21.09 -1.98
CA ARG A 65 -5.04 -21.84 -3.26
C ARG A 65 -6.37 -22.50 -3.66
N GLU A 66 -7.25 -22.83 -2.70
CA GLU A 66 -8.54 -23.49 -2.94
C GLU A 66 -9.72 -22.52 -3.03
N ARG A 67 -9.49 -21.21 -2.80
CA ARG A 67 -10.55 -20.18 -2.65
C ARG A 67 -10.32 -18.93 -3.49
N PHE A 68 -9.05 -18.62 -3.80
CA PHE A 68 -8.61 -17.45 -4.57
C PHE A 68 -7.40 -17.80 -5.46
N GLY A 69 -7.46 -18.96 -6.09
CA GLY A 69 -6.45 -19.44 -7.04
C GLY A 69 -6.99 -19.33 -8.47
N VAL A 70 -6.12 -19.09 -9.45
CA VAL A 70 -6.54 -19.07 -10.87
C VAL A 70 -5.58 -19.86 -11.73
N TRP A 71 -6.13 -20.74 -12.58
CA TRP A 71 -5.39 -21.33 -13.69
C TRP A 71 -5.54 -20.48 -14.94
N PHE A 72 -4.43 -20.12 -15.58
CA PHE A 72 -4.43 -19.42 -16.87
C PHE A 72 -3.93 -20.32 -17.99
N PHE A 73 -4.62 -20.25 -19.13
CA PHE A 73 -4.28 -20.98 -20.34
C PHE A 73 -4.26 -20.03 -21.54
N LEU A 74 -3.33 -20.27 -22.47
CA LEU A 74 -3.24 -19.55 -23.73
C LEU A 74 -3.21 -20.53 -24.89
N MET A 75 -4.04 -20.28 -25.89
CA MET A 75 -3.95 -20.95 -27.19
C MET A 75 -3.92 -19.93 -28.33
N TYR A 76 -3.51 -20.35 -29.52
CA TYR A 76 -3.50 -19.47 -30.69
C TYR A 76 -3.85 -20.21 -31.98
N ASP A 77 -4.43 -19.45 -32.92
CA ASP A 77 -4.59 -19.85 -34.31
C ASP A 77 -4.37 -18.65 -35.25
N SER A 78 -4.69 -18.81 -36.53
CA SER A 78 -4.54 -17.74 -37.54
C SER A 78 -5.42 -16.50 -37.32
N GLN A 79 -6.48 -16.60 -36.50
CA GLN A 79 -7.48 -15.56 -36.29
C GLN A 79 -7.40 -14.95 -34.89
N TYR A 80 -7.16 -15.77 -33.86
CA TYR A 80 -7.29 -15.37 -32.47
C TYR A 80 -6.08 -15.79 -31.63
N LEU A 81 -5.82 -14.96 -30.62
CA LEU A 81 -5.23 -15.41 -29.36
C LEU A 81 -6.39 -15.76 -28.41
N TYR A 82 -6.42 -17.00 -27.94
CA TYR A 82 -7.39 -17.46 -26.96
C TYR A 82 -6.80 -17.37 -25.56
N VAL A 83 -7.62 -16.95 -24.60
CA VAL A 83 -7.28 -16.96 -23.18
C VAL A 83 -8.39 -17.66 -22.40
N ALA A 84 -8.02 -18.59 -21.54
CA ALA A 84 -8.94 -19.13 -20.54
C ALA A 84 -8.40 -18.89 -19.13
N ALA A 85 -9.31 -18.59 -18.21
CA ALA A 85 -9.04 -18.46 -16.79
C ALA A 85 -10.04 -19.34 -16.02
N HIS A 86 -9.54 -20.33 -15.27
CA HIS A 86 -10.36 -21.13 -14.36
C HIS A 86 -10.11 -20.62 -12.94
N PHE A 87 -11.11 -19.90 -12.41
CA PHE A 87 -11.12 -19.33 -11.08
C PHE A 87 -11.54 -20.38 -10.06
N LEU A 88 -10.77 -20.52 -8.99
CA LEU A 88 -11.18 -21.16 -7.75
C LEU A 88 -11.66 -20.06 -6.83
N ASP A 89 -12.97 -20.00 -6.61
CA ASP A 89 -13.66 -18.83 -6.08
C ASP A 89 -14.90 -19.23 -5.27
N GLU A 90 -15.07 -18.65 -4.09
CA GLU A 90 -16.23 -18.88 -3.23
C GLU A 90 -17.47 -18.10 -3.65
N THR A 91 -17.29 -17.02 -4.43
CA THR A 91 -18.36 -16.15 -4.92
C THR A 91 -18.34 -16.05 -6.44
N PRO A 92 -18.43 -17.17 -7.19
CA PRO A 92 -18.12 -17.20 -8.61
C PRO A 92 -18.96 -16.23 -9.44
N MET A 93 -18.27 -15.38 -10.21
CA MET A 93 -18.80 -14.34 -11.09
C MET A 93 -19.53 -13.21 -10.35
N ASP A 94 -19.14 -12.94 -9.11
CA ASP A 94 -19.68 -11.85 -8.31
C ASP A 94 -18.90 -10.56 -8.60
N ASN A 95 -19.53 -9.64 -9.33
CA ASN A 95 -18.99 -8.29 -9.52
C ASN A 95 -20.07 -7.26 -9.18
N PRO A 96 -19.83 -6.39 -8.17
CA PRO A 96 -20.84 -5.43 -7.74
C PRO A 96 -21.05 -4.27 -8.72
N GLY A 97 -20.19 -4.10 -9.72
CA GLY A 97 -20.26 -3.01 -10.71
C GLY A 97 -21.30 -3.23 -11.81
N GLN A 98 -21.82 -2.12 -12.38
CA GLN A 98 -22.63 -2.12 -13.60
C GLN A 98 -21.79 -1.79 -14.83
N THR A 99 -21.93 -2.57 -15.91
CA THR A 99 -21.11 -2.41 -17.13
C THR A 99 -21.21 -1.04 -17.79
N ILE A 100 -22.32 -0.33 -17.57
CA ILE A 100 -22.56 0.98 -18.17
C ILE A 100 -21.92 2.15 -17.42
N GLY A 101 -21.48 1.99 -16.16
CA GLY A 101 -21.06 3.12 -15.32
C GLY A 101 -19.88 2.85 -14.38
N ASP A 102 -19.65 1.59 -13.99
CA ASP A 102 -18.60 1.19 -13.07
C ASP A 102 -17.35 0.67 -13.79
N TYR A 103 -16.33 0.33 -12.99
CA TYR A 103 -15.13 -0.35 -13.46
C TYR A 103 -15.20 -1.85 -13.21
N GLY A 104 -14.80 -2.65 -14.19
CA GLY A 104 -14.81 -4.11 -14.04
C GLY A 104 -13.90 -4.65 -12.94
N PHE A 105 -12.88 -3.90 -12.54
CA PHE A 105 -12.01 -4.29 -11.43
C PHE A 105 -12.64 -4.06 -10.04
N ALA A 106 -13.94 -3.78 -9.92
CA ALA A 106 -14.61 -3.64 -8.62
C ALA A 106 -14.83 -4.97 -7.89
N GLY A 107 -14.77 -6.09 -8.61
CA GLY A 107 -14.93 -7.45 -8.10
C GLY A 107 -14.38 -8.46 -9.11
N ASP A 108 -15.03 -9.61 -9.22
CA ASP A 108 -14.63 -10.70 -10.11
C ASP A 108 -14.40 -10.22 -11.54
N SER A 109 -13.15 -10.30 -11.98
CA SER A 109 -12.75 -9.89 -13.32
C SER A 109 -11.37 -10.41 -13.66
N THR A 110 -11.14 -10.66 -14.96
CA THR A 110 -9.79 -10.91 -15.45
C THR A 110 -9.22 -9.64 -16.06
N GLN A 111 -8.12 -9.14 -15.50
CA GLN A 111 -7.35 -8.09 -16.16
C GLN A 111 -6.06 -8.67 -16.76
N ILE A 112 -5.82 -8.40 -18.04
CA ILE A 112 -4.67 -8.94 -18.79
C ILE A 112 -3.94 -7.83 -19.52
N ARG A 113 -2.61 -7.90 -19.60
CA ARG A 113 -1.85 -7.06 -20.53
C ARG A 113 -1.07 -7.89 -21.52
N PHE A 114 -1.07 -7.43 -22.76
CA PHE A 114 -0.21 -7.97 -23.80
C PHE A 114 0.65 -6.84 -24.36
N PHE A 115 1.94 -7.11 -24.51
CA PHE A 115 2.87 -6.24 -25.23
C PHE A 115 3.46 -7.02 -26.41
N LEU A 116 2.84 -6.84 -27.58
CA LEU A 116 3.24 -7.46 -28.85
C LEU A 116 4.22 -6.54 -29.57
N GLY A 117 5.17 -7.13 -30.31
CA GLY A 117 6.26 -6.37 -30.94
C GLY A 117 7.27 -5.79 -29.94
N ALA A 118 7.24 -6.27 -28.69
CA ALA A 118 8.14 -5.87 -27.62
C ALA A 118 9.59 -6.19 -28.01
N THR A 119 10.48 -5.20 -27.90
CA THR A 119 11.92 -5.45 -27.93
C THR A 119 12.41 -5.67 -26.51
N GLN A 120 13.26 -6.67 -26.29
CA GLN A 120 13.76 -6.98 -24.95
C GLN A 120 14.45 -5.76 -24.31
N GLY A 121 14.12 -5.47 -23.04
CA GLY A 121 14.71 -4.37 -22.28
C GLY A 121 14.24 -2.97 -22.69
N LYS A 122 13.29 -2.87 -23.62
CA LYS A 122 12.76 -1.62 -24.15
C LYS A 122 11.28 -1.47 -23.81
N ASN A 123 10.86 -0.24 -23.56
CA ASN A 123 9.44 0.08 -23.44
C ASN A 123 8.78 0.21 -24.83
N GLU A 124 7.49 0.53 -24.84
CA GLU A 124 6.73 0.72 -26.08
C GLU A 124 7.26 1.85 -26.97
N ASN A 125 7.77 2.95 -26.39
CA ASN A 125 8.30 4.08 -27.15
C ASN A 125 9.60 3.71 -27.87
N GLU A 126 10.32 2.72 -27.35
CA GLU A 126 11.58 2.21 -27.86
C GLU A 126 11.39 0.98 -28.78
N SER A 127 10.15 0.49 -28.92
CA SER A 127 9.76 -0.66 -29.74
C SER A 127 8.88 -0.19 -30.91
N PRO A 128 9.42 0.01 -32.13
CA PRO A 128 8.68 0.65 -33.25
C PRO A 128 7.36 -0.03 -33.63
N ASN A 129 7.31 -1.36 -33.49
CA ASN A 129 6.13 -2.19 -33.74
C ASN A 129 5.40 -2.59 -32.45
N GLY A 130 5.84 -2.04 -31.32
CA GLY A 130 5.33 -2.32 -29.99
C GLY A 130 3.89 -1.81 -29.82
N ARG A 131 3.02 -2.66 -29.29
CA ARG A 131 1.69 -2.26 -28.83
C ARG A 131 1.39 -2.91 -27.49
N ILE A 132 1.13 -2.08 -26.48
CA ILE A 132 0.61 -2.55 -25.19
C ILE A 132 -0.91 -2.42 -25.23
N SER A 133 -1.60 -3.52 -24.91
CA SER A 133 -3.06 -3.56 -24.75
C SER A 133 -3.40 -4.03 -23.33
N HIS A 134 -4.35 -3.34 -22.70
CA HIS A 134 -4.83 -3.57 -21.35
C HIS A 134 -6.28 -4.00 -21.41
N TRP A 135 -6.54 -5.24 -21.03
CA TRP A 135 -7.85 -5.86 -21.07
C TRP A 135 -8.43 -5.91 -19.68
N THR A 136 -9.72 -5.57 -19.54
CA THR A 136 -10.54 -5.82 -18.35
C THR A 136 -11.80 -6.53 -18.83
N CYS A 137 -11.90 -7.82 -18.54
CA CYS A 137 -12.96 -8.70 -19.04
C CYS A 137 -13.77 -9.23 -17.86
N TRP A 138 -15.06 -8.94 -17.82
CA TRP A 138 -15.87 -9.12 -16.61
C TRP A 138 -17.37 -9.25 -16.90
N HIS A 139 -18.11 -9.76 -15.92
CA HIS A 139 -19.56 -9.89 -15.92
C HIS A 139 -20.13 -8.99 -14.83
N GLY A 140 -20.91 -7.96 -15.20
CA GLY A 140 -21.49 -7.00 -14.25
C GLY A 140 -22.80 -7.48 -13.64
N ARG A 141 -23.21 -6.85 -12.54
CA ARG A 141 -24.48 -7.16 -11.84
C ARG A 141 -25.73 -6.91 -12.67
N ASP A 142 -25.61 -6.16 -13.76
CA ASP A 142 -26.65 -5.91 -14.76
C ASP A 142 -26.83 -7.08 -15.75
N GLY A 143 -26.12 -8.20 -15.56
CA GLY A 143 -26.22 -9.42 -16.36
C GLY A 143 -25.53 -9.32 -17.72
N ARG A 144 -24.72 -8.28 -17.92
CA ARG A 144 -23.94 -8.05 -19.15
C ARG A 144 -22.48 -8.39 -18.88
N HIS A 145 -21.80 -8.95 -19.88
CA HIS A 145 -20.35 -9.07 -19.85
C HIS A 145 -19.71 -8.20 -20.92
N VAL A 146 -18.60 -7.55 -20.56
CA VAL A 146 -17.89 -6.61 -21.44
C VAL A 146 -16.40 -6.91 -21.47
N MET A 147 -15.76 -6.62 -22.61
CA MET A 147 -14.30 -6.70 -22.78
C MET A 147 -13.76 -5.29 -23.09
N ASP A 148 -13.39 -4.55 -22.05
CA ASP A 148 -12.73 -3.25 -22.20
C ASP A 148 -11.28 -3.44 -22.63
N VAL A 149 -10.82 -2.70 -23.64
CA VAL A 149 -9.40 -2.61 -24.01
C VAL A 149 -8.90 -1.17 -24.06
N ALA A 150 -7.77 -0.90 -23.42
CA ALA A 150 -7.05 0.38 -23.49
C ALA A 150 -5.61 0.18 -23.96
N TYR A 151 -5.07 1.14 -24.71
CA TYR A 151 -3.74 1.04 -25.31
C TYR A 151 -2.72 2.00 -24.67
N GLY A 152 -1.46 1.59 -24.71
CA GLY A 152 -0.33 2.36 -24.20
C GLY A 152 0.00 2.06 -22.73
N GLN A 153 1.27 2.07 -22.34
CA GLN A 153 1.75 1.79 -20.98
C GLN A 153 1.05 2.64 -19.91
N LYS A 154 0.69 3.87 -20.28
CA LYS A 154 -0.01 4.85 -19.42
C LYS A 154 -1.47 5.06 -19.81
N PHE A 155 -2.09 4.11 -20.52
CA PHE A 155 -3.49 4.18 -20.96
C PHE A 155 -3.83 5.40 -21.82
N ASN A 156 -2.84 5.94 -22.54
CA ASN A 156 -2.94 7.23 -23.24
C ASN A 156 -3.01 7.11 -24.77
N GLN A 157 -3.21 5.91 -25.30
CA GLN A 157 -3.28 5.65 -26.76
C GLN A 157 -4.68 5.21 -27.23
N GLY A 158 -5.72 5.59 -26.51
CA GLY A 158 -7.12 5.27 -26.81
C GLY A 158 -7.53 3.86 -26.35
N GLY A 159 -8.73 3.44 -26.72
CA GLY A 159 -9.31 2.16 -26.30
C GLY A 159 -10.69 1.90 -26.90
N ILE A 160 -11.24 0.71 -26.63
CA ILE A 160 -12.59 0.28 -27.01
C ILE A 160 -13.27 -0.18 -25.73
N LYS A 161 -14.48 0.33 -25.45
CA LYS A 161 -15.24 -0.03 -24.25
C LYS A 161 -15.80 -1.45 -24.29
N ASP A 162 -16.28 -1.88 -25.44
CA ASP A 162 -16.67 -3.28 -25.65
C ASP A 162 -16.05 -3.85 -26.92
N ALA A 163 -14.90 -4.49 -26.79
CA ALA A 163 -14.18 -5.11 -27.90
C ALA A 163 -14.96 -6.26 -28.56
N GLN A 164 -16.06 -6.75 -27.97
CA GLN A 164 -16.93 -7.74 -28.61
C GLN A 164 -17.59 -7.19 -29.89
N THR A 165 -17.85 -5.88 -29.94
CA THR A 165 -18.31 -5.18 -31.15
C THR A 165 -17.29 -5.24 -32.29
N GLU A 166 -16.02 -5.50 -31.97
CA GLU A 166 -14.90 -5.58 -32.91
C GLU A 166 -14.45 -7.04 -33.16
N GLY A 167 -15.26 -8.01 -32.76
CA GLY A 167 -15.04 -9.44 -33.04
C GLY A 167 -14.32 -10.20 -31.94
N ALA A 168 -14.04 -9.58 -30.78
CA ALA A 168 -13.68 -10.33 -29.58
C ALA A 168 -14.87 -11.13 -29.07
N LYS A 169 -14.60 -12.20 -28.31
CA LYS A 169 -15.64 -13.05 -27.72
C LYS A 169 -15.24 -13.39 -26.30
N GLN A 170 -16.22 -13.53 -25.42
CA GLN A 170 -16.03 -14.12 -24.09
C GLN A 170 -17.26 -14.93 -23.67
N ALA A 171 -17.04 -15.90 -22.78
CA ALA A 171 -18.09 -16.68 -22.15
C ALA A 171 -17.67 -17.06 -20.72
N PHE A 172 -18.67 -17.35 -19.89
CA PHE A 172 -18.47 -17.73 -18.49
C PHE A 172 -19.33 -18.95 -18.17
N LEU A 173 -18.78 -19.88 -17.39
CA LEU A 173 -19.52 -21.02 -16.87
C LEU A 173 -19.10 -21.30 -15.43
N LYS A 174 -20.08 -21.32 -14.52
CA LYS A 174 -19.84 -21.70 -13.12
C LYS A 174 -19.56 -23.20 -13.02
N ASP A 175 -18.65 -23.56 -12.12
CA ASP A 175 -18.41 -24.94 -11.77
C ASP A 175 -19.64 -25.56 -11.11
N ALA A 176 -19.84 -26.86 -11.31
CA ALA A 176 -21.04 -27.55 -10.84
C ALA A 176 -21.16 -27.58 -9.31
N ASP A 177 -20.05 -27.42 -8.58
CA ASP A 177 -20.01 -27.35 -7.12
C ASP A 177 -20.15 -25.93 -6.57
N GLY A 178 -20.18 -24.92 -7.44
CA GLY A 178 -20.26 -23.51 -7.09
C GLY A 178 -19.00 -22.93 -6.45
N LYS A 179 -17.83 -23.59 -6.59
CA LYS A 179 -16.55 -23.17 -5.99
C LYS A 179 -15.56 -22.62 -7.02
N GLY A 180 -16.07 -22.16 -8.14
CA GLY A 180 -15.26 -21.64 -9.22
C GLY A 180 -16.07 -21.35 -10.46
N TYR A 181 -15.37 -20.82 -11.47
CA TYR A 181 -15.92 -20.62 -12.79
C TYR A 181 -14.81 -20.57 -13.84
N VAL A 182 -15.15 -20.95 -15.07
CA VAL A 182 -14.32 -20.76 -16.24
C VAL A 182 -14.74 -19.48 -16.95
N GLN A 183 -13.76 -18.66 -17.31
CA GLN A 183 -13.90 -17.57 -18.26
C GLN A 183 -13.07 -17.90 -19.50
N GLU A 184 -13.72 -17.95 -20.66
CA GLU A 184 -13.06 -18.10 -21.96
C GLU A 184 -13.09 -16.79 -22.74
N MET A 185 -12.04 -16.53 -23.51
CA MET A 185 -11.91 -15.35 -24.36
C MET A 185 -11.24 -15.71 -25.69
N ALA A 186 -11.74 -15.13 -26.79
CA ALA A 186 -11.07 -15.12 -28.08
C ALA A 186 -10.81 -13.68 -28.51
N ILE A 187 -9.53 -13.32 -28.69
CA ILE A 187 -9.10 -11.96 -28.98
C ILE A 187 -8.49 -11.89 -30.39
N PRO A 188 -9.11 -11.16 -31.34
CA PRO A 188 -8.57 -10.99 -32.68
C PRO A 188 -7.17 -10.36 -32.67
N TRP A 189 -6.26 -10.88 -33.49
CA TRP A 189 -4.90 -10.32 -33.61
C TRP A 189 -4.88 -8.83 -33.98
N LYS A 190 -5.87 -8.34 -34.75
CA LYS A 190 -6.05 -6.90 -35.07
C LYS A 190 -6.21 -5.98 -33.85
N LEU A 191 -6.65 -6.52 -32.70
CA LEU A 191 -6.79 -5.77 -31.46
C LEU A 191 -5.53 -5.84 -30.58
N LEU A 192 -4.63 -6.79 -30.82
CA LEU A 192 -3.40 -7.00 -30.05
C LEU A 192 -2.18 -6.41 -30.74
N ALA A 193 -2.03 -6.65 -32.05
CA ALA A 193 -0.91 -6.19 -32.85
C ALA A 193 -1.22 -4.84 -33.51
N LYS A 194 -0.17 -4.06 -33.83
CA LYS A 194 -0.32 -2.75 -34.50
C LYS A 194 -0.63 -2.89 -35.99
N ASP A 195 -0.07 -3.92 -36.63
CA ASP A 195 -0.30 -4.30 -38.02
C ASP A 195 -1.43 -5.34 -38.18
N GLY A 196 -1.94 -5.86 -37.06
CA GLY A 196 -2.95 -6.90 -37.00
C GLY A 196 -2.49 -8.29 -37.44
N ALA A 197 -1.17 -8.51 -37.58
CA ALA A 197 -0.63 -9.80 -37.97
C ALA A 197 -0.77 -10.83 -36.83
N ALA A 198 -1.16 -12.05 -37.20
CA ALA A 198 -1.11 -13.19 -36.29
C ALA A 198 0.33 -13.60 -36.00
N LEU A 199 0.62 -13.93 -34.74
CA LEU A 199 1.90 -14.52 -34.37
C LEU A 199 1.97 -15.98 -34.86
N LYS A 200 3.17 -16.43 -35.18
CA LYS A 200 3.47 -17.78 -35.66
C LYS A 200 4.15 -18.59 -34.57
N ALA A 201 4.22 -19.90 -34.78
CA ALA A 201 5.03 -20.78 -33.95
C ALA A 201 6.47 -20.26 -33.80
N GLY A 202 6.94 -20.17 -32.55
CA GLY A 202 8.24 -19.62 -32.16
C GLY A 202 8.24 -18.12 -31.81
N ASP A 203 7.20 -17.37 -32.19
CA ASP A 203 7.10 -15.96 -31.84
C ASP A 203 6.85 -15.77 -30.34
N ARG A 204 7.20 -14.59 -29.82
CA ARG A 204 7.09 -14.25 -28.40
C ARG A 204 6.41 -12.91 -28.20
N PHE A 205 5.71 -12.77 -27.07
CA PHE A 205 5.11 -11.52 -26.61
C PHE A 205 5.23 -11.41 -25.09
N VAL A 206 5.13 -10.20 -24.55
CA VAL A 206 5.16 -9.98 -23.10
C VAL A 206 3.74 -9.97 -22.55
N VAL A 207 3.52 -10.60 -21.39
CA VAL A 207 2.21 -10.75 -20.75
C VAL A 207 2.29 -10.59 -19.23
N THR A 208 1.19 -10.14 -18.62
CA THR A 208 0.92 -10.21 -17.18
C THR A 208 -0.59 -10.30 -16.92
N PHE A 209 -0.98 -10.84 -15.77
CA PHE A 209 -2.38 -11.03 -15.35
C PHE A 209 -2.60 -10.45 -13.95
N GLU A 210 -3.80 -9.95 -13.71
CA GLU A 210 -4.33 -9.57 -12.39
C GLU A 210 -5.80 -9.99 -12.36
N PRO A 211 -6.09 -11.25 -11.99
CA PRO A 211 -7.45 -11.63 -11.67
C PRO A 211 -7.87 -10.97 -10.36
N ASN A 212 -9.08 -10.42 -10.37
CA ASN A 212 -9.73 -9.85 -9.20
C ASN A 212 -10.82 -10.79 -8.72
N PHE A 213 -11.02 -10.83 -7.41
CA PHE A 213 -12.05 -11.57 -6.70
C PHE A 213 -12.83 -10.62 -5.81
N THR A 214 -14.13 -10.85 -5.67
CA THR A 214 -14.94 -10.22 -4.64
C THR A 214 -14.70 -10.89 -3.29
N VAL A 215 -14.63 -10.09 -2.23
CA VAL A 215 -14.40 -10.55 -0.85
C VAL A 215 -15.44 -9.93 0.07
N GLY A 216 -16.24 -10.77 0.73
CA GLY A 216 -17.30 -10.29 1.63
C GLY A 216 -18.40 -9.54 0.85
N GLY A 217 -18.93 -8.45 1.42
CA GLY A 217 -20.06 -7.73 0.84
C GLY A 217 -19.72 -6.71 -0.26
N ALA A 218 -18.44 -6.29 -0.38
CA ALA A 218 -17.98 -5.31 -1.37
C ALA A 218 -16.44 -5.18 -1.46
N GLY A 219 -15.67 -6.06 -0.82
CA GLY A 219 -14.21 -6.03 -0.84
C GLY A 219 -13.66 -6.62 -2.13
N ARG A 220 -12.39 -6.34 -2.44
CA ARG A 220 -11.70 -6.87 -3.62
C ARG A 220 -10.34 -7.43 -3.23
N LEU A 221 -10.03 -8.63 -3.71
CA LEU A 221 -8.68 -9.20 -3.73
C LEU A 221 -8.18 -9.24 -5.17
N SER A 222 -6.97 -8.73 -5.39
CA SER A 222 -6.31 -8.77 -6.71
C SER A 222 -5.08 -9.67 -6.61
N VAL A 223 -5.11 -10.84 -7.23
CA VAL A 223 -3.94 -11.73 -7.25
C VAL A 223 -2.94 -11.20 -8.26
N LYS A 224 -1.68 -11.05 -7.84
CA LYS A 224 -0.61 -10.52 -8.70
C LYS A 224 0.56 -11.48 -8.64
N ASP A 225 1.05 -11.86 -9.80
CA ASP A 225 2.15 -12.82 -9.91
C ASP A 225 3.41 -12.16 -10.50
N ASN A 226 4.56 -12.76 -10.21
CA ASN A 226 5.83 -12.36 -10.79
C ASN A 226 6.17 -13.25 -11.99
N PHE A 227 6.23 -12.66 -13.17
CA PHE A 227 6.53 -13.36 -14.42
C PHE A 227 8.00 -13.23 -14.86
N LYS A 228 8.83 -12.58 -14.04
CA LYS A 228 10.27 -12.40 -14.29
C LYS A 228 11.09 -12.92 -13.12
N PRO A 229 12.11 -13.75 -13.38
CA PRO A 229 12.97 -14.23 -12.31
C PRO A 229 13.72 -13.06 -11.65
N ASN A 230 13.96 -13.18 -10.34
CA ASN A 230 14.79 -12.26 -9.55
C ASN A 230 14.29 -10.79 -9.51
N GLN A 231 12.99 -10.54 -9.70
CA GLN A 231 12.38 -9.21 -9.59
C GLN A 231 11.44 -9.13 -8.37
N SER A 232 11.39 -7.96 -7.73
CA SER A 232 10.38 -7.68 -6.70
C SER A 232 9.06 -7.31 -7.36
N LEU A 233 7.97 -7.90 -6.89
CA LEU A 233 6.63 -7.56 -7.36
C LEU A 233 6.16 -6.24 -6.74
N ASP A 234 5.79 -5.26 -7.57
CA ASP A 234 5.00 -4.10 -7.14
C ASP A 234 3.52 -4.50 -7.17
N ARG A 235 2.88 -4.57 -6.01
CA ARG A 235 1.48 -5.02 -5.89
C ARG A 235 0.45 -3.92 -6.13
N VAL A 236 0.85 -2.67 -6.36
CA VAL A 236 -0.09 -1.57 -6.61
C VAL A 236 -0.03 -1.12 -8.06
N PHE A 237 1.17 -0.88 -8.59
CA PHE A 237 1.37 -0.34 -9.94
C PHE A 237 1.85 -1.39 -10.95
N THR A 238 1.56 -2.68 -10.71
CA THR A 238 1.94 -3.80 -11.58
C THR A 238 1.68 -3.51 -13.06
N PHE A 239 0.61 -2.79 -13.39
CA PHE A 239 0.19 -2.51 -14.76
C PHE A 239 0.76 -1.24 -15.38
N GLN A 240 1.44 -0.38 -14.63
CA GLN A 240 2.25 0.70 -15.19
C GLN A 240 3.75 0.40 -15.10
N GLY A 241 4.14 -0.52 -14.20
CA GLY A 241 5.50 -0.99 -13.99
C GLY A 241 5.80 -2.31 -14.71
N PRO A 242 6.44 -2.32 -15.89
CA PRO A 242 6.74 -3.55 -16.65
C PRO A 242 7.82 -4.45 -16.01
N GLY A 243 8.26 -4.12 -14.80
CA GLY A 243 9.31 -4.81 -14.06
C GLY A 243 9.01 -6.28 -13.80
N SER A 244 7.74 -6.64 -13.58
CA SER A 244 7.30 -8.02 -13.32
C SER A 244 6.67 -8.74 -14.51
N TRP A 245 6.50 -8.10 -15.67
CA TRP A 245 5.86 -8.71 -16.85
C TRP A 245 6.80 -9.68 -17.55
N GLY A 246 6.33 -10.87 -17.92
CA GLY A 246 7.17 -11.93 -18.46
C GLY A 246 6.86 -12.27 -19.90
N TRP A 247 7.68 -13.15 -20.47
CA TRP A 247 7.48 -13.62 -21.83
C TRP A 247 6.51 -14.80 -21.90
N ALA A 248 5.64 -14.76 -22.90
CA ALA A 248 4.94 -15.92 -23.45
C ALA A 248 5.53 -16.30 -24.82
N THR A 249 5.52 -17.59 -25.14
CA THR A 249 5.99 -18.14 -26.42
C THR A 249 4.87 -18.90 -27.11
N CYS A 250 4.67 -18.67 -28.41
CA CYS A 250 3.79 -19.48 -29.25
C CYS A 250 4.47 -20.81 -29.56
N GLU A 251 4.06 -21.89 -28.89
CA GLU A 251 4.66 -23.22 -29.05
C GLU A 251 4.31 -23.81 -30.43
N PRO A 252 5.22 -24.55 -31.08
CA PRO A 252 4.94 -25.17 -32.38
C PRO A 252 3.99 -26.38 -32.30
N GLN A 253 3.82 -26.96 -31.11
CA GLN A 253 3.03 -28.17 -30.88
C GLN A 253 2.29 -28.06 -29.54
N GLY A 254 1.11 -28.71 -29.45
CA GLY A 254 0.39 -28.92 -28.20
C GLY A 254 0.90 -30.12 -27.42
N GLN A 255 0.14 -30.52 -26.39
CA GLN A 255 0.38 -31.61 -25.46
C GLN A 255 1.79 -31.57 -24.85
N VAL A 256 2.15 -30.38 -24.36
CA VAL A 256 3.44 -30.15 -23.74
C VAL A 256 3.47 -30.74 -22.34
N LYS A 257 4.67 -30.99 -21.80
CA LYS A 257 4.79 -31.35 -20.38
C LYS A 257 4.32 -30.17 -19.52
N PRO A 258 3.43 -30.36 -18.52
CA PRO A 258 3.05 -29.30 -17.60
C PRO A 258 4.27 -28.72 -16.88
N GLN A 259 4.29 -27.39 -16.71
CA GLN A 259 5.30 -26.72 -15.90
C GLN A 259 4.98 -26.94 -14.41
N PRO A 260 5.98 -27.18 -13.55
CA PRO A 260 5.75 -27.20 -12.11
C PRO A 260 5.33 -25.82 -11.63
N VAL A 261 4.49 -25.77 -10.58
CA VAL A 261 4.19 -24.52 -9.90
C VAL A 261 5.39 -24.15 -9.04
N ARG A 262 5.96 -22.96 -9.27
CA ARG A 262 7.06 -22.44 -8.48
C ARG A 262 6.53 -21.39 -7.50
N THR A 263 7.07 -21.35 -6.29
CA THR A 263 6.77 -20.32 -5.27
C THR A 263 7.93 -19.35 -5.13
N ALA A 264 7.68 -18.15 -4.61
CA ALA A 264 8.69 -17.10 -4.48
C ALA A 264 9.87 -17.45 -3.53
N ASP A 265 9.74 -18.49 -2.71
CA ASP A 265 10.83 -19.05 -1.90
C ASP A 265 11.66 -20.13 -2.64
N GLY A 266 11.39 -20.34 -3.93
CA GLY A 266 12.14 -21.23 -4.80
C GLY A 266 11.73 -22.71 -4.76
N ARG A 267 10.66 -23.08 -4.03
CA ARG A 267 10.11 -24.44 -4.12
C ARG A 267 9.36 -24.64 -5.42
N GLU A 268 9.38 -25.89 -5.91
CA GLU A 268 8.65 -26.32 -7.09
C GLU A 268 7.75 -27.50 -6.75
N PHE A 269 6.50 -27.43 -7.20
CA PHE A 269 5.48 -28.44 -6.99
C PHE A 269 5.11 -29.05 -8.35
N PRO A 270 5.29 -30.37 -8.55
CA PRO A 270 4.99 -31.01 -9.81
C PRO A 270 3.52 -30.81 -10.21
N VAL A 271 3.28 -30.60 -11.51
CA VAL A 271 1.94 -30.60 -12.08
C VAL A 271 1.76 -31.83 -12.95
N ARG A 272 0.64 -32.54 -12.76
CA ARG A 272 0.24 -33.70 -13.56
C ARG A 272 -1.11 -33.44 -14.21
N MET A 273 -1.35 -34.08 -15.35
CA MET A 273 -2.66 -34.07 -15.99
C MET A 273 -3.52 -35.19 -15.39
N GLU A 274 -4.72 -34.85 -14.91
CA GLU A 274 -5.73 -35.79 -14.43
C GLU A 274 -7.06 -35.49 -15.12
N ASN A 275 -7.64 -36.48 -15.80
CA ASN A 275 -8.89 -36.34 -16.54
C ASN A 275 -8.89 -35.12 -17.50
N GLY A 276 -7.74 -34.78 -18.08
CA GLY A 276 -7.58 -33.63 -18.98
C GLY A 276 -7.28 -32.30 -18.29
N HIS A 277 -7.32 -32.21 -16.96
CA HIS A 277 -7.05 -30.98 -16.19
C HIS A 277 -5.69 -31.02 -15.47
N PRO A 278 -5.01 -29.88 -15.31
CA PRO A 278 -3.79 -29.80 -14.52
C PRO A 278 -4.10 -29.88 -13.01
N VAL A 279 -3.35 -30.71 -12.29
CA VAL A 279 -3.43 -30.84 -10.83
C VAL A 279 -2.03 -30.72 -10.25
N VAL A 280 -1.89 -29.85 -9.25
CA VAL A 280 -0.63 -29.66 -8.53
C VAL A 280 -0.48 -30.70 -7.43
N ASP A 281 0.69 -31.32 -7.35
CA ASP A 281 1.09 -32.12 -6.19
C ASP A 281 1.68 -31.20 -5.12
N TRP A 282 0.84 -30.82 -4.14
CA TRP A 282 1.23 -29.96 -3.02
C TRP A 282 1.97 -30.71 -1.89
N THR A 283 2.46 -31.93 -2.13
CA THR A 283 3.24 -32.68 -1.13
C THR A 283 4.45 -31.85 -0.67
N GLY A 284 4.56 -31.63 0.65
CA GLY A 284 5.62 -30.80 1.24
C GLY A 284 5.36 -29.30 1.21
N LEU A 285 4.16 -28.84 0.82
CA LEU A 285 3.79 -27.43 0.88
C LEU A 285 3.77 -26.90 2.33
N ILE A 286 3.10 -27.63 3.21
CA ILE A 286 3.03 -27.32 4.64
C ILE A 286 4.22 -27.99 5.33
N VAL A 287 5.20 -27.19 5.73
CA VAL A 287 6.32 -27.63 6.57
C VAL A 287 6.14 -27.02 7.95
N GLN A 288 6.10 -27.84 9.00
CA GLN A 288 6.03 -27.36 10.37
C GLN A 288 7.30 -26.54 10.66
N LYS A 289 7.14 -25.25 10.97
CA LYS A 289 8.25 -24.36 11.28
C LYS A 289 8.65 -24.58 12.74
N GLU A 290 9.53 -25.53 12.98
CA GLU A 290 10.27 -25.56 14.24
C GLU A 290 11.23 -24.37 14.28
N LEU A 291 11.34 -23.72 15.44
CA LEU A 291 12.45 -22.81 15.71
C LEU A 291 13.72 -23.66 15.70
N THR A 292 14.40 -23.67 14.56
CA THR A 292 15.67 -24.38 14.39
C THR A 292 16.74 -23.66 15.19
N GLY A 293 17.50 -24.41 15.98
CA GLY A 293 18.53 -23.88 16.86
C GLY A 293 19.17 -25.00 17.67
N PHE A 294 20.18 -24.66 18.46
CA PHE A 294 20.96 -25.62 19.24
C PHE A 294 21.04 -25.25 20.73
N LYS A 295 20.55 -24.07 21.12
CA LYS A 295 20.40 -23.66 22.51
C LYS A 295 18.95 -23.74 22.94
N GLU A 296 18.65 -24.63 23.86
CA GLU A 296 17.29 -24.81 24.38
C GLU A 296 16.96 -23.78 25.45
N ILE A 297 15.74 -23.26 25.40
CA ILE A 297 15.15 -22.36 26.38
C ILE A 297 13.83 -22.97 26.82
N VAL A 298 13.73 -23.27 28.11
CA VAL A 298 12.54 -23.85 28.74
C VAL A 298 11.83 -22.77 29.53
N PHE A 299 10.52 -22.63 29.33
CA PHE A 299 9.69 -21.69 30.07
C PHE A 299 8.29 -22.27 30.30
N ALA A 300 7.59 -21.78 31.32
CA ALA A 300 6.24 -22.21 31.65
C ALA A 300 5.22 -21.09 31.40
N MET A 301 4.23 -21.38 30.57
CA MET A 301 3.07 -20.51 30.35
C MET A 301 2.09 -20.65 31.52
N PRO A 302 1.71 -19.56 32.19
CA PRO A 302 0.78 -19.61 33.32
C PRO A 302 -0.67 -19.88 32.90
N ALA A 303 -1.02 -19.55 31.66
CA ALA A 303 -2.30 -19.78 31.00
C ALA A 303 -2.09 -19.89 29.50
N ASP A 304 -3.11 -20.36 28.77
CA ASP A 304 -3.13 -20.26 27.31
C ASP A 304 -3.04 -18.79 26.90
N GLY A 305 -2.13 -18.46 26.00
CA GLY A 305 -1.93 -17.07 25.63
C GLY A 305 -0.73 -16.84 24.72
N TYR A 306 -0.36 -15.58 24.59
CA TYR A 306 0.73 -15.12 23.74
C TYR A 306 1.96 -14.80 24.59
N VAL A 307 3.15 -15.10 24.07
CA VAL A 307 4.44 -14.82 24.70
C VAL A 307 5.38 -14.11 23.74
N SER A 308 6.11 -13.14 24.29
CA SER A 308 7.25 -12.49 23.65
C SER A 308 8.49 -12.71 24.49
N LEU A 309 9.56 -13.19 23.87
CA LEU A 309 10.77 -13.65 24.54
C LEU A 309 11.99 -13.03 23.86
N ASN A 310 12.79 -12.32 24.66
CA ASN A 310 13.99 -11.64 24.21
C ASN A 310 15.22 -12.26 24.88
N LEU A 311 16.31 -12.38 24.12
CA LEU A 311 17.65 -12.60 24.64
C LEU A 311 18.38 -11.27 24.77
N PHE A 312 19.07 -11.09 25.88
CA PHE A 312 19.81 -9.88 26.25
C PHE A 312 21.29 -10.21 26.39
N ARG A 313 22.14 -9.31 25.91
CA ARG A 313 23.58 -9.31 26.16
C ARG A 313 23.87 -8.96 27.62
N ALA A 314 25.11 -9.18 28.06
CA ALA A 314 25.57 -8.80 29.39
C ALA A 314 25.42 -7.30 29.71
N ASP A 315 25.44 -6.42 28.70
CA ASP A 315 25.20 -4.99 28.86
C ASP A 315 23.71 -4.61 28.98
N GLY A 316 22.81 -5.58 28.88
CA GLY A 316 21.36 -5.40 28.93
C GLY A 316 20.71 -5.01 27.60
N SER A 317 21.46 -4.91 26.50
CA SER A 317 20.90 -4.71 25.17
C SER A 317 20.29 -6.00 24.59
N VAL A 318 19.24 -5.88 23.77
CA VAL A 318 18.61 -7.06 23.15
C VAL A 318 19.50 -7.61 22.04
N ALA A 319 19.85 -8.89 22.14
CA ALA A 319 20.55 -9.66 21.12
C ALA A 319 19.59 -10.21 20.07
N CYS A 320 18.45 -10.73 20.51
CA CYS A 320 17.44 -11.34 19.63
C CYS A 320 16.06 -11.28 20.27
N GLN A 321 15.05 -10.86 19.49
CA GLN A 321 13.63 -11.06 19.80
C GLN A 321 13.20 -12.41 19.22
N LEU A 322 13.35 -13.47 20.03
CA LEU A 322 13.16 -14.86 19.58
C LEU A 322 11.68 -15.19 19.35
N LEU A 323 10.80 -14.79 20.29
CA LEU A 323 9.35 -14.92 20.18
C LEU A 323 8.71 -13.55 20.15
N ARG A 324 7.74 -13.35 19.25
CA ARG A 324 7.11 -12.05 18.97
C ARG A 324 5.60 -12.26 18.93
N MET A 325 4.97 -12.24 20.11
CA MET A 325 3.55 -12.56 20.30
C MET A 325 3.18 -13.96 19.78
N ALA A 326 3.99 -14.97 20.13
CA ALA A 326 3.75 -16.36 19.74
C ALA A 326 2.73 -17.00 20.69
N PHE A 327 1.75 -17.74 20.16
CA PHE A 327 0.78 -18.45 21.01
C PHE A 327 1.36 -19.75 21.56
N PHE A 328 1.16 -20.00 22.85
CA PHE A 328 1.45 -21.27 23.52
C PHE A 328 0.33 -21.60 24.51
N ALA A 329 -0.02 -22.88 24.61
CA ALA A 329 -0.93 -23.36 25.64
C ALA A 329 -0.31 -23.23 27.05
N LYS A 330 -1.11 -23.31 28.10
CA LYS A 330 -0.62 -23.41 29.48
C LYS A 330 0.29 -24.62 29.65
N GLY A 331 1.38 -24.45 30.40
CA GLY A 331 2.32 -25.53 30.72
C GLY A 331 3.76 -25.22 30.30
N GLU A 332 4.63 -26.20 30.42
CA GLU A 332 6.05 -26.10 30.05
C GLU A 332 6.24 -26.25 28.54
N HIS A 333 7.10 -25.40 27.98
CA HIS A 333 7.46 -25.41 26.56
C HIS A 333 8.96 -25.25 26.39
N THR A 334 9.47 -25.79 25.29
CA THR A 334 10.87 -25.62 24.89
C THR A 334 10.93 -24.98 23.52
N VAL A 335 11.73 -23.92 23.41
CA VAL A 335 12.09 -23.29 22.13
C VAL A 335 13.61 -23.29 21.98
N LYS A 336 14.11 -23.14 20.74
CA LYS A 336 15.55 -23.13 20.47
C LYS A 336 16.01 -21.80 19.90
N TRP A 337 17.17 -21.36 20.34
CA TRP A 337 17.92 -20.26 19.75
C TRP A 337 19.12 -20.80 18.95
N ASP A 338 19.43 -20.13 17.86
CA ASP A 338 20.43 -20.49 16.86
C ASP A 338 21.69 -19.63 16.91
N GLY A 339 21.83 -18.76 17.93
CA GLY A 339 22.95 -17.83 18.02
C GLY A 339 22.89 -16.66 17.04
N LEU A 340 21.74 -16.41 16.41
CA LEU A 340 21.53 -15.28 15.50
C LEU A 340 20.73 -14.14 16.15
N THR A 341 20.92 -12.92 15.65
CA THR A 341 20.05 -11.78 15.91
C THR A 341 18.65 -11.99 15.32
N THR A 342 17.73 -11.09 15.62
CA THR A 342 16.38 -11.10 15.03
C THR A 342 16.43 -11.09 13.50
N PRO A 343 15.70 -11.98 12.82
CA PRO A 343 15.68 -12.01 11.36
C PRO A 343 14.88 -10.83 10.80
N SER A 344 15.36 -10.26 9.71
CA SER A 344 14.63 -9.33 8.84
C SER A 344 13.88 -10.16 7.78
N TRP A 345 12.75 -9.72 7.24
CA TRP A 345 11.89 -10.52 6.34
C TRP A 345 12.69 -11.35 5.32
N ASN A 346 12.52 -12.68 5.32
CA ASN A 346 13.28 -13.66 4.51
C ASN A 346 14.83 -13.60 4.57
N LEU A 347 15.40 -12.72 5.39
CA LEU A 347 16.83 -12.60 5.66
C LEU A 347 17.14 -13.11 7.07
N PRO A 348 17.90 -14.20 7.22
CA PRO A 348 18.30 -14.66 8.55
C PRO A 348 19.13 -13.59 9.26
N GLY A 349 19.03 -13.57 10.59
CA GLY A 349 19.82 -12.68 11.45
C GLY A 349 21.33 -12.87 11.27
N LYS A 350 22.11 -11.95 11.85
CA LYS A 350 23.57 -12.06 11.91
C LYS A 350 23.98 -12.88 13.13
N THR A 351 25.15 -13.49 13.10
CA THR A 351 25.73 -14.11 14.30
C THR A 351 25.96 -13.09 15.39
N VAL A 352 25.81 -13.51 16.65
CA VAL A 352 26.21 -12.71 17.82
C VAL A 352 27.55 -13.19 18.36
N GLU A 353 28.16 -12.39 19.23
CA GLU A 353 29.46 -12.71 19.84
C GLU A 353 29.34 -13.84 20.89
N PRO A 354 30.39 -14.64 21.12
CA PRO A 354 30.43 -15.58 22.25
C PRO A 354 30.29 -14.85 23.58
N GLY A 355 29.62 -15.47 24.56
CA GLY A 355 29.48 -14.90 25.90
C GLY A 355 28.24 -15.38 26.66
N GLU A 356 28.03 -14.78 27.84
CA GLU A 356 26.84 -14.98 28.67
C GLU A 356 25.70 -14.10 28.16
N TYR A 357 24.53 -14.73 28.00
CA TYR A 357 23.27 -14.10 27.65
C TYR A 357 22.23 -14.39 28.74
N THR A 358 21.26 -13.49 28.88
CA THR A 358 20.06 -13.75 29.68
C THR A 358 18.85 -13.71 28.78
N TRP A 359 17.84 -14.53 29.05
CA TRP A 359 16.56 -14.41 28.37
C TRP A 359 15.49 -13.96 29.36
N ARG A 360 14.53 -13.16 28.92
CA ARG A 360 13.32 -12.80 29.67
C ARG A 360 12.12 -12.86 28.73
N ALA A 361 10.93 -13.05 29.30
CA ALA A 361 9.71 -13.06 28.52
C ALA A 361 8.56 -12.35 29.24
N ILE A 362 7.64 -11.82 28.44
CA ILE A 362 6.33 -11.36 28.88
C ILE A 362 5.25 -12.19 28.18
N CYS A 363 4.14 -12.44 28.87
CA CYS A 363 3.00 -13.16 28.34
C CYS A 363 1.69 -12.44 28.65
N HIS A 364 0.64 -12.70 27.87
CA HIS A 364 -0.71 -12.19 28.10
C HIS A 364 -1.77 -13.12 27.51
N THR A 365 -2.99 -13.10 28.02
CA THR A 365 -4.09 -13.96 27.53
C THR A 365 -4.80 -13.39 26.30
N GLY A 366 -4.48 -12.15 25.93
CA GLY A 366 -5.00 -11.47 24.74
C GLY A 366 -5.12 -9.97 25.00
N ILE A 367 -4.77 -9.15 24.01
CA ILE A 367 -4.96 -7.70 24.04
C ILE A 367 -5.85 -7.34 22.85
N GLY A 368 -6.87 -6.53 23.10
CA GLY A 368 -7.89 -6.20 22.10
C GLY A 368 -8.35 -4.75 22.19
N LEU A 369 -9.35 -4.43 21.37
CA LEU A 369 -9.95 -3.12 21.18
C LEU A 369 -11.45 -3.15 21.44
N ARG A 370 -11.95 -2.19 22.21
CA ARG A 370 -13.38 -1.95 22.41
C ARG A 370 -13.74 -0.56 21.95
N LEU A 371 -14.76 -0.44 21.11
CA LEU A 371 -15.27 0.85 20.69
C LEU A 371 -15.84 1.60 21.90
N VAL A 372 -15.42 2.85 22.10
CA VAL A 372 -16.06 3.78 23.04
C VAL A 372 -17.13 4.57 22.30
N GLY A 373 -16.80 5.03 21.09
CA GLY A 373 -17.69 5.78 20.22
C GLY A 373 -16.92 6.39 19.04
N TRP A 374 -17.57 7.28 18.30
CA TRP A 374 -16.95 7.98 17.18
C TRP A 374 -17.46 9.41 17.02
N ALA A 375 -16.61 10.26 16.46
CA ALA A 375 -16.91 11.66 16.21
C ALA A 375 -16.85 12.04 14.72
N CYS A 376 -17.53 13.14 14.38
CA CYS A 376 -17.58 13.71 13.04
C CYS A 376 -18.05 12.71 11.95
N ASN A 377 -19.08 11.91 12.28
CA ASN A 377 -19.79 11.04 11.33
C ASN A 377 -21.15 10.66 11.95
N ASP A 378 -22.26 11.02 11.31
CA ASP A 378 -23.62 10.72 11.77
C ASP A 378 -24.26 9.48 11.13
N GLY A 379 -23.49 8.71 10.35
CA GLY A 379 -23.86 7.38 9.92
C GLY A 379 -24.22 6.48 11.11
N SER A 380 -25.00 5.43 10.84
CA SER A 380 -25.30 4.41 11.85
C SER A 380 -24.07 3.60 12.27
N ALA A 381 -23.03 3.59 11.43
CA ALA A 381 -21.66 3.23 11.80
C ALA A 381 -20.65 4.11 11.03
N PRO A 382 -19.45 4.36 11.58
CA PRO A 382 -18.42 5.17 10.94
C PRO A 382 -17.53 4.37 9.96
N TRP A 383 -18.05 3.30 9.38
CA TRP A 383 -17.42 2.42 8.39
C TRP A 383 -18.48 1.82 7.46
N ASP A 384 -18.04 1.36 6.30
CA ASP A 384 -18.92 0.70 5.34
C ASP A 384 -19.17 -0.74 5.80
N GLY A 385 -20.33 -0.98 6.40
CA GLY A 385 -20.73 -2.31 6.86
C GLY A 385 -21.24 -3.19 5.70
N PRO A 386 -21.63 -4.44 6.00
CA PRO A 386 -22.04 -5.40 4.98
C PRO A 386 -23.24 -4.95 4.13
N THR A 387 -24.10 -4.07 4.64
CA THR A 387 -25.27 -3.59 3.87
C THR A 387 -24.93 -2.41 2.94
N GLY A 388 -23.78 -1.75 3.17
CA GLY A 388 -23.35 -0.55 2.45
C GLY A 388 -24.16 0.71 2.81
N LYS A 389 -24.99 0.65 3.87
CA LYS A 389 -25.92 1.72 4.29
C LYS A 389 -25.56 2.34 5.64
N GLU A 390 -24.46 1.91 6.25
CA GLU A 390 -24.15 2.31 7.61
C GLU A 390 -23.50 3.69 7.66
N ASN A 391 -22.56 3.94 6.75
CA ASN A 391 -21.75 5.15 6.65
C ASN A 391 -22.35 6.18 5.69
N TRP A 392 -21.89 7.42 5.75
CA TRP A 392 -22.41 8.49 4.91
C TRP A 392 -21.38 9.59 4.55
N GLY A 393 -21.57 10.22 3.39
CA GLY A 393 -20.83 11.39 2.90
C GLY A 393 -19.40 11.16 2.41
N GLY A 394 -18.74 12.25 2.01
CA GLY A 394 -17.39 12.28 1.44
C GLY A 394 -16.34 12.94 2.34
N ASP A 395 -15.17 12.32 2.45
CA ASP A 395 -14.11 12.69 3.39
C ASP A 395 -13.23 13.88 2.96
N HIS A 396 -13.03 14.09 1.66
CA HIS A 396 -12.22 15.20 1.14
C HIS A 396 -12.97 16.53 1.02
N GLY A 397 -14.28 16.49 0.81
CA GLY A 397 -15.11 17.66 0.55
C GLY A 397 -16.07 18.02 1.68
N VAL A 398 -16.76 19.14 1.49
CA VAL A 398 -17.83 19.62 2.36
C VAL A 398 -19.20 19.29 1.73
N PRO A 399 -20.29 19.22 2.51
CA PRO A 399 -21.63 19.16 1.95
C PRO A 399 -21.92 20.42 1.14
N VAL A 400 -22.31 20.26 -0.13
CA VAL A 400 -22.50 21.37 -1.06
C VAL A 400 -23.82 21.35 -1.81
N ALA A 401 -24.48 20.20 -1.91
CA ALA A 401 -25.68 20.07 -2.74
C ALA A 401 -26.78 19.21 -2.11
N CYS A 402 -28.05 19.50 -2.40
CA CYS A 402 -29.15 18.64 -1.99
C CYS A 402 -30.43 18.80 -2.82
N ALA A 403 -31.15 17.69 -3.00
CA ALA A 403 -32.46 17.66 -3.65
C ALA A 403 -33.44 16.70 -2.96
N THR A 404 -34.73 16.78 -3.30
CA THR A 404 -35.75 15.84 -2.78
C THR A 404 -36.81 15.52 -3.83
N ASP A 405 -37.27 14.27 -3.85
CA ASP A 405 -38.46 13.83 -4.59
C ASP A 405 -39.71 13.79 -3.68
N GLY A 406 -39.59 14.27 -2.45
CA GLY A 406 -40.62 14.25 -1.41
C GLY A 406 -40.70 12.93 -0.62
N LYS A 407 -39.99 11.88 -1.02
CA LYS A 407 -39.87 10.62 -0.28
C LYS A 407 -38.49 10.46 0.35
N GLN A 408 -37.46 10.91 -0.37
CA GLN A 408 -36.05 10.81 -0.01
C GLN A 408 -35.39 12.18 -0.13
N VAL A 409 -34.27 12.34 0.55
CA VAL A 409 -33.35 13.48 0.36
C VAL A 409 -32.05 12.95 -0.22
N TYR A 410 -31.55 13.64 -1.24
CA TYR A 410 -30.28 13.35 -1.90
C TYR A 410 -29.28 14.42 -1.48
N LEU A 411 -28.13 14.00 -0.95
CA LEU A 411 -27.12 14.86 -0.33
C LEU A 411 -25.79 14.69 -1.07
N GLY A 412 -25.18 15.80 -1.48
CA GLY A 412 -23.96 15.85 -2.27
C GLY A 412 -22.79 16.52 -1.52
N TRP A 413 -21.62 15.91 -1.61
CA TRP A 413 -20.33 16.44 -1.14
C TRP A 413 -19.45 16.85 -2.32
N SER A 414 -18.62 17.87 -2.11
CA SER A 414 -17.71 18.36 -3.16
C SER A 414 -16.56 17.39 -3.49
N GLY A 415 -16.29 16.41 -2.63
CA GLY A 415 -15.19 15.46 -2.80
C GLY A 415 -15.31 14.25 -1.87
N ALA A 416 -15.05 13.06 -2.41
CA ALA A 416 -14.96 11.81 -1.69
C ALA A 416 -13.91 10.90 -2.34
N GLU A 417 -13.01 10.37 -1.53
CA GLU A 417 -12.14 9.23 -1.88
C GLU A 417 -12.49 8.03 -1.00
N ALA A 418 -12.67 8.26 0.30
CA ALA A 418 -13.40 7.34 1.17
C ALA A 418 -14.84 7.83 1.41
N GLY A 419 -15.71 6.91 1.82
CA GLY A 419 -17.15 7.18 1.85
C GLY A 419 -17.72 7.30 0.43
N LYS A 420 -18.77 8.11 0.25
CA LYS A 420 -19.43 8.33 -1.05
C LYS A 420 -19.91 9.78 -1.18
N ALA A 421 -19.67 10.37 -2.35
CA ALA A 421 -19.97 11.78 -2.60
C ALA A 421 -21.47 12.08 -2.68
N LEU A 422 -22.29 11.11 -3.10
CA LEU A 422 -23.75 11.22 -3.16
C LEU A 422 -24.39 10.21 -2.20
N VAL A 423 -25.32 10.68 -1.37
CA VAL A 423 -26.08 9.86 -0.43
C VAL A 423 -27.55 10.10 -0.63
N ALA A 424 -28.34 9.03 -0.74
CA ALA A 424 -29.79 9.10 -0.59
C ALA A 424 -30.17 8.64 0.81
N CYS A 425 -31.00 9.40 1.49
CA CYS A 425 -31.54 9.05 2.79
C CYS A 425 -33.05 9.26 2.87
N ASP A 426 -33.68 8.61 3.84
CA ASP A 426 -35.04 8.95 4.21
C ASP A 426 -35.13 10.34 4.87
N LEU A 427 -36.34 10.76 5.18
CA LEU A 427 -36.62 12.04 5.81
C LEU A 427 -36.07 12.14 7.26
N GLU A 428 -35.58 11.04 7.83
CA GLU A 428 -34.96 10.97 9.14
C GLU A 428 -33.42 10.94 9.04
N GLY A 429 -32.86 10.85 7.84
CA GLY A 429 -31.42 10.79 7.60
C GLY A 429 -30.84 9.37 7.64
N HIS A 430 -31.67 8.31 7.61
CA HIS A 430 -31.17 6.95 7.43
C HIS A 430 -30.80 6.72 5.96
N VAL A 431 -29.57 6.29 5.72
CA VAL A 431 -29.06 6.04 4.36
C VAL A 431 -29.81 4.87 3.71
N LEU A 432 -30.26 5.10 2.48
CA LEU A 432 -30.98 4.12 1.67
C LEU A 432 -30.05 3.49 0.62
N TRP A 433 -29.22 4.32 0.00
CA TRP A 433 -28.13 3.97 -0.91
C TRP A 433 -27.15 5.14 -1.02
N LYS A 434 -25.95 4.87 -1.55
CA LYS A 434 -24.90 5.88 -1.73
C LYS A 434 -24.05 5.58 -2.97
N ASN A 435 -23.51 6.61 -3.62
CA ASN A 435 -22.77 6.50 -4.88
C ASN A 435 -21.58 7.47 -4.95
N SER A 436 -20.52 7.03 -5.62
CA SER A 436 -19.45 7.90 -6.12
C SER A 436 -19.18 7.49 -7.55
N ARG A 437 -19.04 8.47 -8.44
CA ARG A 437 -18.65 8.25 -9.83
C ARG A 437 -17.13 8.37 -9.93
N GLN A 438 -16.44 7.23 -10.06
CA GLN A 438 -14.98 7.08 -10.07
C GLN A 438 -14.32 6.96 -8.68
N GLY A 439 -12.98 6.85 -8.63
CA GLY A 439 -12.20 6.62 -7.40
C GLY A 439 -12.12 7.83 -6.48
N MET A 440 -11.96 9.04 -7.05
CA MET A 440 -12.16 10.31 -6.35
C MET A 440 -13.26 11.07 -7.09
N ALA A 441 -14.32 11.44 -6.38
CA ALA A 441 -15.57 11.91 -6.99
C ALA A 441 -16.20 13.05 -6.21
N GLY A 442 -17.05 13.82 -6.89
CA GLY A 442 -17.93 14.81 -6.27
C GLY A 442 -19.39 14.59 -6.64
N ALA A 443 -20.27 15.30 -5.92
CA ALA A 443 -21.66 15.52 -6.27
C ALA A 443 -21.95 17.01 -6.03
N GLU A 444 -21.33 17.86 -6.85
CA GLU A 444 -21.27 19.32 -6.64
C GLU A 444 -22.62 20.03 -6.85
N CYS A 445 -23.51 19.42 -7.62
CA CYS A 445 -24.92 19.79 -7.75
C CYS A 445 -25.75 18.51 -7.82
N VAL A 446 -26.96 18.52 -7.26
CA VAL A 446 -27.86 17.36 -7.26
C VAL A 446 -29.26 17.81 -7.64
N ALA A 447 -29.91 17.06 -8.53
CA ALA A 447 -31.30 17.28 -8.93
C ALA A 447 -32.04 15.95 -9.02
N VAL A 448 -33.37 15.95 -8.87
CA VAL A 448 -34.16 14.73 -9.00
C VAL A 448 -35.50 15.02 -9.67
N ASP A 449 -35.85 14.21 -10.67
CA ASP A 449 -37.15 14.26 -11.32
C ASP A 449 -37.48 12.94 -12.01
N GLY A 450 -38.77 12.58 -12.07
CA GLY A 450 -39.23 11.40 -12.80
C GLY A 450 -38.62 10.06 -12.34
N GLY A 451 -38.18 9.96 -11.08
CA GLY A 451 -37.50 8.76 -10.57
C GLY A 451 -36.00 8.67 -10.94
N ILE A 452 -35.41 9.76 -11.46
CA ILE A 452 -34.00 9.84 -11.80
C ILE A 452 -33.33 10.91 -10.97
N VAL A 453 -32.17 10.57 -10.39
CA VAL A 453 -31.26 11.50 -9.74
C VAL A 453 -30.18 11.89 -10.73
N TYR A 454 -29.91 13.19 -10.86
CA TYR A 454 -28.81 13.75 -11.64
C TYR A 454 -27.80 14.35 -10.67
N ALA A 455 -26.51 14.12 -10.91
CA ALA A 455 -25.46 14.70 -10.10
C ALA A 455 -24.29 15.17 -10.97
N VAL A 456 -23.64 16.26 -10.56
CA VAL A 456 -22.43 16.78 -11.22
C VAL A 456 -21.21 16.18 -10.55
N ASN A 457 -20.44 15.41 -11.30
CA ASN A 457 -19.17 14.89 -10.81
C ASN A 457 -18.09 15.98 -10.79
N TRP A 458 -17.16 15.85 -9.85
CA TRP A 458 -15.92 16.61 -9.79
C TRP A 458 -14.73 15.64 -9.70
N GLY A 459 -13.64 15.96 -10.42
CA GLY A 459 -12.38 15.22 -10.38
C GLY A 459 -11.30 15.84 -11.29
N PRO A 460 -10.04 15.39 -11.20
CA PRO A 460 -8.95 15.85 -12.06
C PRO A 460 -9.24 15.58 -13.55
N GLU A 461 -8.64 16.37 -14.44
CA GLU A 461 -8.65 16.27 -15.92
C GLU A 461 -9.89 15.62 -16.56
N LYS A 462 -10.85 16.44 -17.05
CA LYS A 462 -12.04 16.03 -17.83
C LYS A 462 -13.12 15.23 -17.07
N SER A 463 -13.15 15.33 -15.75
CA SER A 463 -14.14 14.61 -14.91
C SER A 463 -15.40 15.42 -14.56
N ASN A 464 -15.62 16.58 -15.20
CA ASN A 464 -16.78 17.44 -14.98
C ASN A 464 -17.91 17.05 -15.94
N TYR A 465 -18.84 16.23 -15.48
CA TYR A 465 -20.00 15.81 -16.27
C TYR A 465 -21.21 15.55 -15.38
N VAL A 466 -22.40 15.57 -15.98
CA VAL A 466 -23.64 15.19 -15.30
C VAL A 466 -23.80 13.68 -15.45
N TYR A 467 -23.96 12.95 -14.36
CA TYR A 467 -24.32 11.52 -14.38
C TYR A 467 -25.71 11.31 -13.81
N ARG A 468 -26.36 10.20 -14.20
CA ARG A 468 -27.73 9.87 -13.78
C ARG A 468 -27.83 8.50 -13.10
N LEU A 469 -28.68 8.44 -12.08
CA LEU A 469 -28.97 7.25 -11.27
C LEU A 469 -30.48 7.03 -11.16
N ASP A 470 -30.91 5.77 -10.98
CA ASP A 470 -32.26 5.45 -10.54
C ASP A 470 -32.44 5.85 -9.07
N ALA A 471 -33.49 6.63 -8.77
CA ALA A 471 -33.79 7.13 -7.44
C ALA A 471 -34.08 6.02 -6.40
N LYS A 472 -34.49 4.83 -6.85
CA LYS A 472 -34.87 3.71 -5.99
C LYS A 472 -33.69 3.06 -5.29
N ASP A 473 -32.59 2.87 -6.01
CA ASP A 473 -31.46 2.05 -5.55
C ASP A 473 -30.07 2.61 -5.90
N GLY A 474 -30.00 3.76 -6.56
CA GLY A 474 -28.74 4.40 -6.92
C GLY A 474 -27.99 3.68 -8.05
N SER A 475 -28.66 2.81 -8.80
CA SER A 475 -28.08 2.17 -9.99
C SER A 475 -27.90 3.18 -11.13
N TYR A 476 -26.83 3.04 -11.91
CA TYR A 476 -26.63 3.85 -13.11
C TYR A 476 -27.75 3.58 -14.13
N SER A 477 -28.20 4.64 -14.80
CA SER A 477 -29.11 4.55 -15.95
C SER A 477 -28.53 5.28 -17.15
N SER A 478 -28.82 4.82 -18.37
CA SER A 478 -28.31 5.46 -19.59
C SER A 478 -29.18 6.63 -20.04
N TRP A 479 -28.58 7.58 -20.74
CA TRP A 479 -29.33 8.55 -21.54
C TRP A 479 -29.98 7.86 -22.75
N GLU A 480 -31.21 8.23 -23.11
CA GLU A 480 -31.91 7.62 -24.24
C GLU A 480 -31.15 7.88 -25.56
N GLY A 481 -30.70 6.80 -26.20
CA GLY A 481 -29.85 6.85 -27.40
C GLY A 481 -28.35 7.02 -27.12
N GLY A 482 -27.91 7.00 -25.86
CA GLY A 482 -26.51 6.99 -25.44
C GLY A 482 -26.04 5.65 -24.88
N GLU A 483 -24.72 5.52 -24.69
CA GLU A 483 -24.09 4.26 -24.25
C GLU A 483 -23.90 4.15 -22.72
N GLY A 484 -24.15 5.22 -21.96
CA GLY A 484 -23.88 5.26 -20.52
C GLY A 484 -24.57 6.40 -19.76
N PRO A 485 -24.25 6.58 -18.47
CA PRO A 485 -24.89 7.53 -17.58
C PRO A 485 -24.36 8.95 -17.68
N ASP A 486 -23.22 9.17 -18.34
CA ASP A 486 -22.52 10.45 -18.34
C ASP A 486 -22.97 11.36 -19.50
N LEU A 487 -23.14 12.65 -19.20
CA LEU A 487 -23.42 13.72 -20.14
C LEU A 487 -22.43 14.85 -19.91
N HIS A 488 -21.60 15.12 -20.92
CA HIS A 488 -20.61 16.21 -20.88
C HIS A 488 -21.26 17.55 -21.26
N PRO A 489 -21.36 18.53 -20.34
CA PRO A 489 -22.05 19.80 -20.59
C PRO A 489 -21.54 20.59 -21.80
N HIS A 490 -20.24 20.51 -22.14
CA HIS A 490 -19.69 21.22 -23.30
C HIS A 490 -20.32 20.74 -24.63
N THR A 491 -20.79 19.48 -24.71
CA THR A 491 -21.40 18.93 -25.93
C THR A 491 -22.83 19.42 -26.17
N LEU A 492 -23.44 20.10 -25.20
CA LEU A 492 -24.79 20.66 -25.34
C LEU A 492 -24.82 21.96 -26.16
N TRP A 493 -23.65 22.59 -26.34
CA TRP A 493 -23.51 23.82 -27.09
C TRP A 493 -23.48 23.55 -28.60
N PRO A 494 -24.00 24.48 -29.44
CA PRO A 494 -23.91 24.34 -30.91
C PRO A 494 -22.46 24.26 -31.39
N GLU A 495 -21.57 25.01 -30.73
CA GLU A 495 -20.13 25.05 -30.96
C GLU A 495 -19.42 24.63 -29.66
N PRO A 496 -19.12 23.33 -29.49
CA PRO A 496 -18.57 22.80 -28.24
C PRO A 496 -17.14 23.28 -27.90
N ALA A 497 -16.37 23.70 -28.90
CA ALA A 497 -14.97 24.07 -28.71
C ALA A 497 -14.84 25.27 -27.77
N GLY A 498 -14.06 25.12 -26.69
CA GLY A 498 -13.82 26.17 -25.70
C GLY A 498 -15.00 26.46 -24.76
N LYS A 499 -16.08 25.67 -24.81
CA LYS A 499 -17.23 25.80 -23.91
C LYS A 499 -17.01 25.10 -22.57
N PRO A 500 -17.64 25.59 -21.49
CA PRO A 500 -17.46 25.02 -20.17
C PRO A 500 -18.06 23.61 -20.08
N ASP A 501 -17.34 22.72 -19.40
CA ASP A 501 -17.83 21.39 -19.02
C ASP A 501 -18.30 21.35 -17.56
N ARG A 502 -18.11 22.44 -16.81
CA ARG A 502 -18.57 22.59 -15.43
C ARG A 502 -19.93 23.29 -15.40
N VAL A 503 -20.85 22.74 -14.64
CA VAL A 503 -22.17 23.33 -14.31
C VAL A 503 -22.05 24.02 -12.95
N ASP A 504 -22.64 25.20 -12.81
CA ASP A 504 -22.56 26.00 -11.56
C ASP A 504 -23.81 25.86 -10.67
N GLY A 505 -24.89 25.29 -11.21
CA GLY A 505 -26.16 25.05 -10.54
C GLY A 505 -27.07 24.18 -11.42
N MET A 506 -27.89 23.34 -10.78
CA MET A 506 -28.69 22.34 -11.47
C MET A 506 -29.98 22.04 -10.71
N ASP A 507 -31.11 21.97 -11.43
CA ASP A 507 -32.37 21.47 -10.88
C ASP A 507 -33.20 20.79 -11.97
N ALA A 508 -34.20 19.98 -11.60
CA ALA A 508 -35.01 19.21 -12.54
C ALA A 508 -36.50 19.23 -12.18
N ARG A 509 -37.35 19.38 -13.20
CA ARG A 509 -38.82 19.38 -13.05
C ARG A 509 -39.53 19.04 -14.35
N GLU A 510 -40.58 18.22 -14.29
CA GLU A 510 -41.46 17.91 -15.43
C GLU A 510 -40.71 17.43 -16.70
N GLY A 511 -39.72 16.55 -16.52
CA GLY A 511 -38.89 15.99 -17.57
C GLY A 511 -37.84 16.95 -18.13
N ARG A 512 -37.60 18.08 -17.49
CA ARG A 512 -36.61 19.09 -17.89
C ARG A 512 -35.51 19.18 -16.84
N LEU A 513 -34.27 19.13 -17.30
CA LEU A 513 -33.07 19.40 -16.51
C LEU A 513 -32.59 20.82 -16.84
N LEU A 514 -32.44 21.67 -15.83
CA LEU A 514 -31.93 23.02 -15.97
C LEU A 514 -30.48 23.06 -15.50
N LEU A 515 -29.59 23.66 -16.31
CA LEU A 515 -28.17 23.80 -16.01
C LEU A 515 -27.76 25.27 -16.10
N SER A 516 -27.13 25.83 -15.07
CA SER A 516 -26.58 27.19 -15.12
C SER A 516 -25.08 27.19 -15.46
N PHE A 517 -24.68 28.22 -16.19
CA PHE A 517 -23.30 28.51 -16.56
C PHE A 517 -23.02 29.99 -16.27
N THR A 518 -22.37 30.24 -15.14
CA THR A 518 -22.11 31.58 -14.58
C THR A 518 -21.36 32.45 -15.59
N GLY A 519 -20.24 31.93 -16.12
CA GLY A 519 -19.37 32.64 -17.07
C GLY A 519 -20.04 32.96 -18.40
N GLU A 520 -21.03 32.15 -18.80
CA GLU A 520 -21.73 32.28 -20.09
C GLU A 520 -23.08 33.02 -19.96
N ASN A 521 -23.44 33.51 -18.78
CA ASN A 521 -24.73 34.18 -18.52
C ASN A 521 -25.93 33.36 -19.03
N THR A 522 -25.91 32.05 -18.83
CA THR A 522 -26.86 31.13 -19.48
C THR A 522 -27.47 30.16 -18.49
N VAL A 523 -28.79 30.00 -18.57
CA VAL A 523 -29.52 28.83 -18.05
C VAL A 523 -29.97 28.00 -19.24
N MET A 524 -29.51 26.75 -19.30
CA MET A 524 -29.81 25.81 -20.38
C MET A 524 -30.89 24.83 -19.94
N ILE A 525 -31.89 24.63 -20.81
CA ILE A 525 -32.97 23.65 -20.61
C ILE A 525 -32.64 22.42 -21.46
N VAL A 526 -32.48 21.29 -20.79
CA VAL A 526 -32.12 19.99 -21.35
C VAL A 526 -33.27 19.01 -21.13
N ASP A 527 -33.49 18.11 -22.09
CA ASP A 527 -34.41 17.00 -21.93
C ASP A 527 -33.84 15.96 -20.96
N GLY A 528 -34.54 15.69 -19.85
CA GLY A 528 -34.06 14.78 -18.82
C GLY A 528 -33.95 13.31 -19.26
N ARG A 529 -34.61 12.91 -20.36
CA ARG A 529 -34.49 11.53 -20.87
C ARG A 529 -33.32 11.36 -21.82
N THR A 530 -33.21 12.25 -22.79
CA THR A 530 -32.27 12.14 -23.92
C THR A 530 -30.97 12.91 -23.73
N GLY A 531 -30.89 13.82 -22.74
CA GLY A 531 -29.72 14.68 -22.53
C GLY A 531 -29.55 15.74 -23.63
N LYS A 532 -30.56 15.93 -24.50
CA LYS A 532 -30.48 16.90 -25.60
C LYS A 532 -30.92 18.29 -25.15
N ARG A 533 -30.16 19.30 -25.55
CA ARG A 533 -30.54 20.71 -25.35
C ARG A 533 -31.85 21.02 -26.06
N LYS A 534 -32.81 21.58 -25.31
CA LYS A 534 -34.08 22.12 -25.84
C LYS A 534 -33.99 23.62 -26.11
N LYS A 535 -33.48 24.39 -25.13
CA LYS A 535 -33.46 25.87 -25.19
C LYS A 535 -32.35 26.43 -24.29
N SER A 536 -31.96 27.67 -24.52
CA SER A 536 -31.12 28.47 -23.62
C SER A 536 -31.82 29.78 -23.29
N VAL A 537 -31.70 30.24 -22.04
CA VAL A 537 -32.25 31.49 -21.52
C VAL A 537 -31.10 32.35 -20.99
N SER A 538 -31.09 33.64 -21.32
CA SER A 538 -30.08 34.58 -20.83
C SER A 538 -30.42 35.02 -19.42
N VAL A 539 -29.52 34.71 -18.48
CA VAL A 539 -29.62 35.13 -17.08
C VAL A 539 -28.24 35.66 -16.72
N ARG A 540 -28.14 36.81 -16.07
CA ARG A 540 -26.82 37.38 -15.76
C ARG A 540 -26.15 36.62 -14.62
N ALA A 541 -24.96 36.08 -14.87
CA ALA A 541 -24.15 35.29 -13.94
C ALA A 541 -25.00 34.37 -13.05
N PRO A 542 -25.72 33.40 -13.65
CA PRO A 542 -26.63 32.53 -12.91
C PRO A 542 -25.82 31.55 -12.06
N GLY A 543 -26.18 31.42 -10.79
CA GLY A 543 -25.67 30.40 -9.88
C GLY A 543 -26.68 29.27 -9.70
N ASP A 544 -27.03 28.99 -8.45
CA ASP A 544 -28.02 27.98 -8.09
C ASP A 544 -29.43 28.26 -8.66
N LEU A 545 -30.19 27.19 -8.87
CA LEU A 545 -31.48 27.17 -9.57
C LEU A 545 -32.54 26.44 -8.74
N CYS A 546 -33.79 26.89 -8.84
CA CYS A 546 -34.94 26.15 -8.34
C CYS A 546 -36.07 26.13 -9.39
N ALA A 547 -36.33 24.96 -9.97
CA ALA A 547 -37.35 24.71 -10.98
C ALA A 547 -38.71 24.45 -10.30
N VAL A 548 -39.60 25.44 -10.34
CA VAL A 548 -40.91 25.38 -9.68
C VAL A 548 -41.94 24.62 -10.52
N SER A 549 -41.93 24.84 -11.83
CA SER A 549 -42.80 24.19 -12.81
C SER A 549 -42.17 24.19 -14.19
N GLY A 550 -42.84 23.59 -15.18
CA GLY A 550 -42.44 23.70 -16.59
C GLY A 550 -42.39 25.14 -17.14
N LYS A 551 -42.87 26.14 -16.40
CA LYS A 551 -42.86 27.54 -16.83
C LYS A 551 -41.99 28.46 -15.95
N LEU A 552 -41.85 28.18 -14.65
CA LEU A 552 -41.17 29.07 -13.72
C LEU A 552 -39.96 28.39 -13.08
N ALA A 553 -38.82 29.09 -13.09
CA ALA A 553 -37.69 28.81 -12.22
C ALA A 553 -37.23 30.07 -11.50
N TYR A 554 -36.63 29.91 -10.32
CA TYR A 554 -35.83 30.96 -9.68
C TYR A 554 -34.35 30.69 -9.92
N ALA A 555 -33.58 31.75 -10.15
CA ALA A 555 -32.14 31.66 -10.31
C ALA A 555 -31.44 32.70 -9.44
N VAL A 556 -30.42 32.28 -8.70
CA VAL A 556 -29.47 33.21 -8.09
C VAL A 556 -28.76 33.95 -9.22
N SER A 557 -28.72 35.29 -9.19
CA SER A 557 -28.06 36.11 -10.20
C SER A 557 -26.99 36.98 -9.58
N GLN A 558 -25.79 36.96 -10.16
CA GLN A 558 -24.64 37.78 -9.78
C GLN A 558 -24.20 37.62 -8.32
N GLY A 559 -24.63 36.54 -7.65
CA GLY A 559 -24.41 36.32 -6.22
C GLY A 559 -25.00 37.41 -5.31
N SER A 560 -25.93 38.24 -5.81
CA SER A 560 -26.46 39.40 -5.07
C SER A 560 -27.98 39.59 -5.14
N GLY A 561 -28.68 38.68 -5.83
CA GLY A 561 -30.12 38.68 -5.93
C GLY A 561 -30.66 37.38 -6.51
N VAL A 562 -31.98 37.31 -6.61
CA VAL A 562 -32.72 36.21 -7.24
C VAL A 562 -33.61 36.80 -8.34
N VAL A 563 -33.67 36.12 -9.47
CA VAL A 563 -34.57 36.44 -10.57
C VAL A 563 -35.56 35.30 -10.79
N ALA A 564 -36.80 35.66 -11.12
CA ALA A 564 -37.78 34.73 -11.66
C ALA A 564 -37.55 34.61 -13.17
N VAL A 565 -37.47 33.38 -13.67
CA VAL A 565 -37.20 33.04 -15.06
C VAL A 565 -38.43 32.35 -15.65
N ASP A 566 -39.02 32.95 -16.67
CA ASP A 566 -40.03 32.28 -17.49
C ASP A 566 -39.33 31.37 -18.50
N LEU A 567 -39.46 30.06 -18.33
CA LEU A 567 -38.77 29.04 -19.12
C LEU A 567 -39.31 28.95 -20.57
N GLU A 568 -40.53 29.41 -20.82
CA GLU A 568 -41.18 29.38 -22.14
C GLU A 568 -40.81 30.60 -22.97
N SER A 569 -40.94 31.81 -22.39
CA SER A 569 -40.59 33.05 -23.09
C SER A 569 -39.09 33.34 -23.05
N GLY A 570 -38.41 32.93 -21.97
CA GLY A 570 -37.03 33.32 -21.66
C GLY A 570 -36.92 34.69 -20.97
N GLU A 571 -38.03 35.30 -20.58
CA GLU A 571 -38.04 36.57 -19.84
C GLU A 571 -37.54 36.36 -18.41
N THR A 572 -36.74 37.31 -17.89
CA THR A 572 -36.30 37.32 -16.50
C THR A 572 -36.84 38.55 -15.79
N LYS A 573 -37.34 38.38 -14.55
CA LYS A 573 -37.85 39.45 -13.70
C LYS A 573 -37.11 39.46 -12.38
N PRO A 574 -36.62 40.62 -11.87
CA PRO A 574 -36.09 40.71 -10.53
C PRO A 574 -37.11 40.21 -9.50
N PHE A 575 -36.68 39.33 -8.60
CA PHE A 575 -37.52 38.82 -7.51
C PHE A 575 -37.05 39.36 -6.16
N ALA A 576 -35.74 39.26 -5.87
CA ALA A 576 -35.12 39.83 -4.68
C ALA A 576 -33.73 40.39 -5.03
N SER A 577 -33.33 41.48 -4.37
CA SER A 577 -32.04 42.16 -4.61
C SER A 577 -31.40 42.61 -3.29
N GLY A 578 -30.15 43.08 -3.35
CA GLY A 578 -29.43 43.55 -2.16
C GLY A 578 -29.06 42.43 -1.18
N LEU A 579 -28.94 41.20 -1.68
CA LEU A 579 -28.55 40.04 -0.89
C LEU A 579 -27.03 39.96 -0.86
N ALA A 580 -26.42 39.90 0.32
CA ALA A 580 -24.98 39.74 0.42
C ALA A 580 -24.60 38.26 0.22
N SER A 581 -23.85 37.95 -0.84
CA SER A 581 -23.40 36.58 -1.17
C SER A 581 -24.57 35.57 -1.23
N ALA A 582 -25.57 35.84 -2.07
CA ALA A 582 -26.61 34.84 -2.37
C ALA A 582 -25.99 33.62 -3.06
N ARG A 583 -26.28 32.42 -2.53
CA ARG A 583 -25.59 31.17 -2.89
C ARG A 583 -26.53 30.09 -3.40
N GLY A 584 -27.66 29.90 -2.71
CA GLY A 584 -28.65 28.87 -3.01
C GLY A 584 -30.08 29.39 -2.94
N VAL A 585 -31.02 28.75 -3.65
CA VAL A 585 -32.44 29.12 -3.68
C VAL A 585 -33.33 27.88 -3.69
N THR A 586 -34.41 27.87 -2.90
CA THR A 586 -35.43 26.81 -2.94
C THR A 586 -36.82 27.36 -2.65
N VAL A 587 -37.85 26.54 -2.86
CA VAL A 587 -39.25 26.90 -2.60
C VAL A 587 -39.95 25.83 -1.76
N ASP A 588 -40.89 26.24 -0.92
CA ASP A 588 -41.80 25.32 -0.25
C ASP A 588 -43.12 25.12 -1.03
N ARG A 589 -44.03 24.32 -0.47
CA ARG A 589 -45.32 24.02 -1.11
C ARG A 589 -46.28 25.21 -1.12
N GLU A 590 -46.10 26.15 -0.20
CA GLU A 590 -46.86 27.39 -0.12
C GLU A 590 -46.32 28.49 -1.07
N GLY A 591 -45.21 28.23 -1.75
CA GLY A 591 -44.57 29.16 -2.68
C GLY A 591 -43.68 30.20 -2.00
N ARG A 592 -43.33 30.03 -0.72
CA ARG A 592 -42.30 30.85 -0.07
C ARG A 592 -40.94 30.51 -0.66
N VAL A 593 -40.14 31.53 -0.92
CA VAL A 593 -38.80 31.39 -1.51
C VAL A 593 -37.76 31.58 -0.42
N TYR A 594 -36.83 30.64 -0.34
CA TYR A 594 -35.73 30.63 0.62
C TYR A 594 -34.44 30.93 -0.13
N VAL A 595 -33.59 31.81 0.40
CA VAL A 595 -32.30 32.18 -0.20
C VAL A 595 -31.18 32.05 0.83
N ALA A 596 -30.17 31.22 0.53
CA ALA A 596 -29.01 31.00 1.38
C ALA A 596 -28.00 32.12 1.14
N LEU A 597 -27.54 32.74 2.23
CA LEU A 597 -26.62 33.87 2.22
C LEU A 597 -25.31 33.46 2.90
N GLY A 598 -24.20 33.59 2.18
CA GLY A 598 -22.86 33.43 2.74
C GLY A 598 -22.44 34.64 3.58
N ALA A 599 -21.12 34.84 3.72
CA ALA A 599 -20.58 35.99 4.45
C ALA A 599 -21.09 37.34 3.87
N PRO A 600 -21.41 38.33 4.73
CA PRO A 600 -21.26 38.33 6.18
C PRO A 600 -22.50 37.83 6.95
N ASP A 601 -23.61 37.53 6.27
CA ASP A 601 -24.89 37.24 6.95
C ASP A 601 -24.92 35.80 7.52
N HIS A 602 -24.50 34.79 6.73
CA HIS A 602 -24.56 33.36 7.12
C HIS A 602 -25.93 32.90 7.61
N GLN A 603 -26.97 33.20 6.83
CA GLN A 603 -28.37 32.92 7.18
C GLN A 603 -29.15 32.45 5.95
N VAL A 604 -30.33 31.88 6.17
CA VAL A 604 -31.32 31.71 5.11
C VAL A 604 -32.37 32.81 5.24
N ARG A 605 -32.56 33.61 4.18
CA ARG A 605 -33.62 34.64 4.12
C ARG A 605 -34.85 34.09 3.41
N ILE A 606 -36.02 34.37 3.96
CA ILE A 606 -37.31 33.87 3.49
C ILE A 606 -38.08 35.02 2.85
N PHE A 607 -38.73 34.76 1.72
CA PHE A 607 -39.60 35.68 1.02
C PHE A 607 -40.97 35.04 0.77
N HIS A 608 -42.01 35.86 0.75
CA HIS A 608 -43.31 35.48 0.21
C HIS A 608 -43.21 35.29 -1.32
N ALA A 609 -44.22 34.64 -1.92
CA ALA A 609 -44.26 34.38 -3.37
C ALA A 609 -44.21 35.66 -4.24
N ASP A 610 -44.51 36.83 -3.67
CA ASP A 610 -44.46 38.14 -4.32
C ASP A 610 -43.08 38.84 -4.20
N GLY A 611 -42.11 38.22 -3.52
CA GLY A 611 -40.77 38.78 -3.32
C GLY A 611 -40.62 39.65 -2.07
N THR A 612 -41.67 39.79 -1.25
CA THR A 612 -41.56 40.54 0.02
C THR A 612 -40.88 39.71 1.12
N PRO A 613 -39.99 40.30 1.95
CA PRO A 613 -39.33 39.57 3.03
C PRO A 613 -40.31 39.00 4.06
N ALA A 614 -40.13 37.73 4.43
CA ALA A 614 -41.00 36.98 5.33
C ALA A 614 -40.32 36.53 6.64
N GLY A 615 -38.99 36.41 6.67
CA GLY A 615 -38.26 35.97 7.86
C GLY A 615 -36.84 35.51 7.56
N GLU A 616 -36.16 34.98 8.58
CA GLU A 616 -34.79 34.45 8.48
C GLU A 616 -34.63 33.19 9.35
N ILE A 617 -33.74 32.29 8.94
CA ILE A 617 -33.29 31.11 9.70
C ILE A 617 -31.80 31.23 9.95
N GLY A 618 -31.39 30.90 11.19
CA GLY A 618 -30.02 31.03 11.66
C GLY A 618 -29.73 32.40 12.27
N ARG A 619 -28.67 32.50 13.07
CA ARG A 619 -28.15 33.78 13.59
C ARG A 619 -27.25 34.47 12.57
N LYS A 620 -27.40 35.79 12.48
CA LYS A 620 -26.53 36.64 11.67
C LYS A 620 -25.08 36.59 12.17
N GLY A 621 -24.12 36.53 11.24
CA GLY A 621 -22.70 36.70 11.52
C GLY A 621 -21.88 35.40 11.57
N GLY A 622 -22.49 34.27 11.24
CA GLY A 622 -21.80 32.98 11.13
C GLY A 622 -21.55 32.28 12.47
N ARG A 623 -20.94 31.10 12.40
CA ARG A 623 -20.60 30.31 13.58
C ARG A 623 -19.33 30.83 14.27
N PRO A 624 -19.41 31.26 15.55
CA PRO A 624 -18.26 31.76 16.29
C PRO A 624 -17.31 30.63 16.72
N LEU A 625 -16.08 31.00 17.08
CA LEU A 625 -15.18 30.14 17.84
C LEU A 625 -15.66 30.03 19.30
N GLY A 626 -15.36 28.91 19.95
CA GLY A 626 -15.78 28.60 21.31
C GLY A 626 -16.97 27.63 21.38
N PRO A 627 -17.73 27.65 22.50
CA PRO A 627 -18.83 26.73 22.75
C PRO A 627 -19.87 26.67 21.62
N TRP A 628 -20.39 25.46 21.37
CA TRP A 628 -21.29 25.17 20.25
C TRP A 628 -22.59 25.97 20.33
N GLN A 629 -22.93 26.65 19.24
CA GLN A 629 -24.19 27.38 19.06
C GLN A 629 -25.00 26.75 17.93
N PRO A 630 -25.92 25.82 18.23
CA PRO A 630 -26.60 25.01 17.21
C PRO A 630 -27.50 25.84 16.28
N ASP A 631 -27.94 27.03 16.69
CA ASP A 631 -28.76 27.92 15.88
C ASP A 631 -27.94 28.87 14.96
N THR A 632 -26.62 28.68 14.86
CA THR A 632 -25.76 29.37 13.88
C THR A 632 -25.59 28.51 12.62
N LEU A 633 -25.55 29.16 11.46
CA LEU A 633 -25.13 28.55 10.19
C LEU A 633 -23.73 29.07 9.83
N ASP A 634 -23.01 28.31 9.02
CA ASP A 634 -21.71 28.69 8.48
C ASP A 634 -21.63 28.35 6.99
N ASP A 635 -21.22 29.32 6.17
CA ASP A 635 -21.31 29.32 4.69
C ASP A 635 -22.45 28.44 4.08
N PRO A 636 -23.75 28.72 4.37
CA PRO A 636 -24.85 27.93 3.81
C PRO A 636 -24.86 28.06 2.28
N LYS A 637 -24.81 26.92 1.59
CA LYS A 637 -24.55 26.84 0.15
C LYS A 637 -25.77 26.44 -0.66
N GLU A 638 -26.42 25.34 -0.29
CA GLU A 638 -27.58 24.78 -0.99
C GLU A 638 -28.60 24.26 0.03
N MET A 639 -29.85 24.12 -0.39
CA MET A 639 -30.95 23.74 0.51
C MET A 639 -32.17 23.22 -0.24
N VAL A 640 -32.98 22.41 0.46
CA VAL A 640 -34.24 21.89 -0.08
C VAL A 640 -35.28 21.76 1.03
N VAL A 641 -36.56 22.01 0.70
CA VAL A 641 -37.68 21.80 1.62
C VAL A 641 -38.28 20.42 1.39
N ASP A 642 -38.25 19.57 2.42
CA ASP A 642 -38.77 18.22 2.35
C ASP A 642 -40.31 18.15 2.44
N ALA A 643 -40.84 16.94 2.28
CA ALA A 643 -42.29 16.72 2.33
C ALA A 643 -42.93 16.93 3.71
N ALA A 644 -42.17 17.02 4.79
CA ALA A 644 -42.67 17.36 6.11
C ALA A 644 -42.63 18.87 6.40
N GLY A 645 -42.18 19.68 5.44
CA GLY A 645 -42.03 21.12 5.61
C GLY A 645 -40.81 21.48 6.45
N ARG A 646 -39.73 20.70 6.36
CA ARG A 646 -38.44 20.99 6.99
C ARG A 646 -37.42 21.38 5.93
N LEU A 647 -36.65 22.41 6.20
CA LEU A 647 -35.58 22.90 5.35
C LEU A 647 -34.27 22.20 5.70
N TRP A 648 -33.72 21.45 4.74
CA TRP A 648 -32.37 20.89 4.80
C TRP A 648 -31.40 21.93 4.26
N VAL A 649 -30.33 22.21 5.00
CA VAL A 649 -29.33 23.24 4.65
C VAL A 649 -27.94 22.60 4.65
N MET A 650 -27.26 22.70 3.52
CA MET A 650 -25.88 22.25 3.32
C MET A 650 -24.91 23.38 3.66
N GLU A 651 -24.02 23.17 4.64
CA GLU A 651 -23.03 24.16 5.06
C GLU A 651 -21.66 23.83 4.45
N ALA A 652 -21.19 24.65 3.51
CA ALA A 652 -19.93 24.45 2.80
C ALA A 652 -18.71 24.85 3.65
N SER A 653 -18.64 24.31 4.87
CA SER A 653 -17.64 24.63 5.89
C SER A 653 -17.01 23.37 6.46
N GLU A 654 -15.74 23.48 6.86
CA GLU A 654 -14.96 22.38 7.43
C GLU A 654 -15.03 22.31 8.96
N SER A 655 -15.62 23.29 9.68
CA SER A 655 -15.52 23.33 11.16
C SER A 655 -16.87 23.43 11.88
N PRO A 656 -17.54 22.29 12.09
CA PRO A 656 -17.37 21.03 11.35
C PRO A 656 -18.16 21.07 10.03
N LYS A 657 -17.93 20.06 9.18
CA LYS A 657 -18.84 19.73 8.08
C LYS A 657 -20.22 19.42 8.63
N ARG A 658 -21.25 20.13 8.19
CA ARG A 658 -22.59 20.07 8.79
C ARG A 658 -23.72 20.13 7.77
N ILE A 659 -24.78 19.40 8.08
CA ILE A 659 -26.09 19.51 7.44
C ILE A 659 -27.11 19.82 8.54
N GLY A 660 -27.83 20.94 8.41
CA GLY A 660 -28.86 21.36 9.36
C GLY A 660 -30.27 21.12 8.82
N VAL A 661 -31.17 20.59 9.65
CA VAL A 661 -32.59 20.43 9.32
C VAL A 661 -33.42 21.35 10.21
N TRP A 662 -34.20 22.23 9.60
CA TRP A 662 -34.89 23.33 10.28
C TRP A 662 -36.38 23.28 10.00
N ASP A 663 -37.21 23.54 11.01
CA ASP A 663 -38.65 23.63 10.82
C ASP A 663 -39.01 24.95 10.11
N THR A 664 -39.64 24.88 8.93
CA THR A 664 -39.91 26.07 8.10
C THR A 664 -40.98 27.01 8.67
N LYS A 665 -41.74 26.55 9.68
CA LYS A 665 -42.81 27.34 10.31
C LYS A 665 -42.28 28.13 11.51
N THR A 666 -41.40 27.53 12.29
CA THR A 666 -40.87 28.07 13.55
C THR A 666 -39.44 28.59 13.43
N GLY A 667 -38.70 28.21 12.39
CA GLY A 667 -37.28 28.53 12.21
C GLY A 667 -36.36 27.79 13.18
N ARG A 668 -36.87 26.82 13.94
CA ARG A 668 -36.09 26.06 14.94
C ARG A 668 -35.31 24.94 14.28
N LEU A 669 -34.08 24.71 14.76
CA LEU A 669 -33.32 23.51 14.40
C LEU A 669 -34.04 22.26 14.92
N VAL A 670 -34.26 21.31 14.03
CA VAL A 670 -34.86 19.99 14.29
C VAL A 670 -33.77 18.95 14.51
N ARG A 671 -32.75 18.96 13.65
CA ARG A 671 -31.64 18.00 13.68
C ARG A 671 -30.43 18.61 13.01
N GLU A 672 -29.26 18.18 13.43
CA GLU A 672 -28.01 18.43 12.74
C GLU A 672 -27.29 17.12 12.52
N PHE A 673 -26.51 17.10 11.47
CA PHE A 673 -25.66 15.97 11.15
C PHE A 673 -24.27 16.46 10.77
N PHE A 674 -23.26 15.64 11.05
CA PHE A 674 -21.86 15.98 10.93
C PHE A 674 -21.08 15.01 10.05
N GLY A 675 -20.02 15.55 9.47
CA GLY A 675 -18.97 14.79 8.81
C GLY A 675 -19.24 14.42 7.35
N PRO A 676 -18.54 13.38 6.85
CA PRO A 676 -17.53 12.58 7.55
C PRO A 676 -16.24 13.38 7.87
N SER A 677 -15.35 12.80 8.69
CA SER A 677 -14.04 13.40 9.02
C SER A 677 -13.17 13.62 7.77
N ALA A 678 -12.12 14.43 7.90
CA ALA A 678 -11.05 14.53 6.92
C ALA A 678 -10.41 13.15 6.61
N TYR A 679 -9.82 13.02 5.41
CA TYR A 679 -9.16 11.80 4.91
C TYR A 679 -8.25 11.16 5.96
N GLY A 680 -8.42 9.85 6.17
CA GLY A 680 -7.65 9.07 7.14
C GLY A 680 -7.92 9.39 8.60
N ALA A 681 -8.96 10.16 8.93
CA ALA A 681 -9.24 10.64 10.30
C ALA A 681 -8.03 11.34 10.96
N THR A 682 -7.32 12.15 10.18
CA THR A 682 -6.16 12.94 10.65
C THR A 682 -6.59 14.06 11.62
N GLY A 683 -5.75 14.33 12.62
CA GLY A 683 -5.99 15.39 13.60
C GLY A 683 -6.93 15.04 14.75
N GLY A 684 -7.25 13.76 14.96
CA GLY A 684 -8.01 13.30 16.12
C GLY A 684 -7.14 13.14 17.38
N ALA A 685 -7.68 13.53 18.54
CA ALA A 685 -7.06 13.23 19.84
C ALA A 685 -8.09 13.03 20.96
N ILE A 686 -7.86 12.04 21.81
CA ILE A 686 -8.74 11.71 22.94
C ILE A 686 -8.25 12.47 24.18
N SER A 687 -9.18 13.07 24.92
CA SER A 687 -8.86 13.80 26.14
C SER A 687 -8.43 12.83 27.26
N PRO A 688 -7.27 13.04 27.90
CA PRO A 688 -6.85 12.22 29.04
C PRO A 688 -7.67 12.49 30.31
N GLU A 689 -8.47 13.57 30.35
CA GLU A 689 -9.33 13.90 31.50
C GLU A 689 -10.64 13.12 31.53
N ASP A 690 -11.21 12.90 30.35
CA ASP A 690 -12.49 12.24 30.14
C ASP A 690 -12.42 11.53 28.79
N PRO A 691 -12.28 10.19 28.76
CA PRO A 691 -12.24 9.44 27.51
C PRO A 691 -13.50 9.55 26.66
N ALA A 692 -14.62 10.06 27.18
CA ALA A 692 -15.80 10.38 26.37
C ALA A 692 -15.64 11.69 25.60
N VAL A 693 -14.55 12.44 25.80
CA VAL A 693 -14.27 13.71 25.13
C VAL A 693 -13.07 13.54 24.20
N MET A 694 -13.21 14.04 22.98
CA MET A 694 -12.14 14.01 21.98
C MET A 694 -12.21 15.22 21.05
N VAL A 695 -11.16 15.47 20.28
CA VAL A 695 -11.13 16.50 19.26
C VAL A 695 -10.90 15.88 17.88
N GLY A 696 -11.28 16.63 16.86
CA GLY A 696 -11.09 16.29 15.45
C GLY A 696 -11.91 17.24 14.58
N GLN A 697 -11.51 17.44 13.31
CA GLN A 697 -12.19 18.36 12.39
C GLN A 697 -12.37 19.77 13.00
N ASN A 698 -11.32 20.28 13.65
CA ASN A 698 -11.27 21.58 14.32
C ASN A 698 -12.23 21.78 15.51
N CYS A 699 -12.91 20.72 15.96
CA CYS A 699 -13.95 20.80 16.99
C CYS A 699 -13.64 19.89 18.18
N GLU A 700 -14.25 20.20 19.31
CA GLU A 700 -14.33 19.29 20.45
C GLU A 700 -15.67 18.54 20.42
N TRP A 701 -15.64 17.26 20.75
CA TRP A 701 -16.76 16.33 20.68
C TRP A 701 -16.93 15.61 22.00
N ARG A 702 -18.19 15.33 22.36
CA ARG A 702 -18.53 14.40 23.44
C ARG A 702 -19.24 13.19 22.86
N LEU A 703 -18.78 12.01 23.26
CA LEU A 703 -19.36 10.72 22.91
C LEU A 703 -20.45 10.37 23.91
N ASP A 704 -21.60 9.95 23.39
CA ASP A 704 -22.69 9.45 24.20
C ASP A 704 -22.37 8.02 24.70
N PRO A 705 -22.42 7.76 26.02
CA PRO A 705 -21.97 6.49 26.59
C PRO A 705 -22.90 5.29 26.30
N VAL A 706 -24.09 5.53 25.73
CA VAL A 706 -25.07 4.47 25.42
C VAL A 706 -25.02 4.11 23.93
N THR A 707 -24.97 5.13 23.09
CA THR A 707 -25.06 5.01 21.63
C THR A 707 -23.69 5.07 20.94
N GLY A 708 -22.68 5.63 21.60
CA GLY A 708 -21.35 5.87 21.04
C GLY A 708 -21.27 7.08 20.10
N ARG A 709 -22.37 7.81 19.89
CA ARG A 709 -22.45 8.89 18.92
C ARG A 709 -21.90 10.22 19.41
N SER A 710 -21.51 11.01 18.43
CA SER A 710 -21.17 12.42 18.42
C SER A 710 -22.16 13.44 19.02
N ARG A 711 -21.71 14.38 19.86
CA ARG A 711 -22.23 15.77 19.82
C ARG A 711 -21.08 16.78 19.84
N CYS A 712 -21.20 17.86 19.07
CA CYS A 712 -20.21 18.94 19.06
C CYS A 712 -20.32 19.77 20.36
N LEU A 713 -19.19 20.04 21.01
CA LEU A 713 -19.09 20.90 22.18
C LEU A 713 -18.63 22.33 21.82
N GLY A 714 -17.88 22.50 20.74
CA GLY A 714 -17.42 23.80 20.29
C GLY A 714 -16.41 23.76 19.14
N VAL A 715 -16.20 24.91 18.51
CA VAL A 715 -15.21 25.10 17.43
C VAL A 715 -13.96 25.72 18.02
N ILE A 716 -12.83 25.03 17.90
CA ILE A 716 -11.55 25.43 18.50
C ILE A 716 -10.80 26.41 17.60
N THR A 717 -10.76 26.13 16.30
CA THR A 717 -10.01 26.91 15.32
C THR A 717 -10.65 26.86 13.94
N ARG A 718 -10.27 27.76 13.04
CA ARG A 718 -10.52 27.67 11.60
C ARG A 718 -9.23 27.39 10.80
N GLY A 719 -8.09 27.33 11.48
CA GLY A 719 -6.77 27.19 10.84
C GLY A 719 -6.49 25.80 10.28
N GLY A 720 -7.26 24.78 10.68
CA GLY A 720 -7.04 23.37 10.35
C GLY A 720 -6.49 22.56 11.54
N MET A 721 -6.63 21.24 11.47
CA MET A 721 -6.23 20.30 12.52
C MET A 721 -5.94 18.95 11.86
N ALA A 722 -4.74 18.77 11.31
CA ALA A 722 -4.30 17.51 10.68
C ALA A 722 -3.47 16.65 11.65
N ASN A 723 -2.91 17.26 12.70
CA ASN A 723 -2.33 16.57 13.84
C ASN A 723 -2.87 17.19 15.12
N ALA A 724 -3.14 16.36 16.13
CA ALA A 724 -3.59 16.80 17.44
C ALA A 724 -2.99 15.93 18.55
N ARG A 725 -2.62 16.55 19.67
CA ARG A 725 -2.16 15.88 20.89
C ARG A 725 -2.63 16.62 22.13
N PHE A 726 -3.06 15.86 23.13
CA PHE A 726 -3.20 16.39 24.48
C PHE A 726 -1.93 16.15 25.29
N GLY A 727 -1.61 17.11 26.17
CA GLY A 727 -0.54 16.97 27.15
C GLY A 727 -0.76 17.86 28.36
N TYR A 728 -0.13 17.50 29.47
CA TYR A 728 -0.16 18.28 30.70
C TYR A 728 1.09 19.13 30.84
N GLY A 729 0.90 20.40 31.14
CA GLY A 729 1.98 21.21 31.67
C GLY A 729 2.30 20.82 33.11
N LYS A 730 3.51 21.18 33.58
CA LYS A 730 3.88 21.05 35.00
C LYS A 730 3.01 21.92 35.92
N ASP A 731 2.35 22.93 35.35
CA ASP A 731 1.31 23.75 35.96
C ASP A 731 -0.04 23.01 36.16
N ARG A 732 -0.12 21.74 35.74
CA ARG A 732 -1.28 20.84 35.80
C ARG A 732 -2.44 21.26 34.90
N ARG A 733 -2.22 22.19 33.96
CA ARG A 733 -3.21 22.57 32.95
C ARG A 733 -3.15 21.60 31.77
N LEU A 734 -4.30 21.38 31.14
CA LEU A 734 -4.41 20.54 29.95
C LEU A 734 -4.29 21.41 28.70
N TYR A 735 -3.36 21.03 27.82
CA TYR A 735 -3.15 21.67 26.55
C TYR A 735 -3.51 20.73 25.41
N LEU A 736 -4.21 21.25 24.41
CA LEU A 736 -4.34 20.68 23.09
C LEU A 736 -3.33 21.34 22.16
N VAL A 737 -2.43 20.55 21.59
CA VAL A 737 -1.46 21.00 20.59
C VAL A 737 -1.90 20.52 19.22
N ILE A 738 -2.04 21.43 18.26
CA ILE A 738 -2.49 21.12 16.90
C ILE A 738 -1.50 21.61 15.85
N ALA A 739 -1.48 20.91 14.71
CA ALA A 739 -0.85 21.40 13.49
C ALA A 739 -1.86 21.28 12.32
N PRO A 740 -2.09 22.36 11.55
CA PRO A 740 -3.11 22.40 10.50
C PRO A 740 -2.65 21.81 9.16
N GLY A 741 -1.35 21.76 8.90
CA GLY A 741 -0.80 21.30 7.62
C GLY A 741 -0.85 19.79 7.47
N TRP A 742 -1.04 19.32 6.22
CA TRP A 742 -0.79 17.92 5.88
C TRP A 742 0.60 17.49 6.38
N ILE A 743 0.71 16.20 6.68
CA ILE A 743 1.70 15.44 7.45
C ILE A 743 3.22 15.75 7.26
N HIS A 744 3.63 16.66 6.37
CA HIS A 744 5.05 17.01 6.14
C HIS A 744 5.34 18.53 6.03
N GLY A 745 4.55 19.37 6.69
CA GLY A 745 4.64 20.83 6.52
C GLY A 745 5.49 21.59 7.54
N THR A 746 6.10 22.70 7.09
CA THR A 746 6.58 23.81 7.94
C THR A 746 5.41 24.75 8.30
N LYS A 747 4.27 24.18 8.66
CA LYS A 747 3.07 24.94 9.03
C LYS A 747 3.07 25.22 10.54
N ARG A 748 2.33 26.25 10.93
CA ARG A 748 2.19 26.71 12.32
C ARG A 748 1.75 25.58 13.26
N ILE A 749 2.18 25.62 14.52
CA ILE A 749 1.75 24.72 15.59
C ILE A 749 1.19 25.58 16.70
N ASP A 750 -0.01 25.25 17.15
CA ASP A 750 -0.75 26.04 18.12
C ASP A 750 -1.04 25.24 19.38
N PHE A 751 -0.81 25.86 20.53
CA PHE A 751 -1.06 25.33 21.86
C PHE A 751 -2.29 26.02 22.43
N TYR A 752 -3.36 25.26 22.59
CA TYR A 752 -4.59 25.72 23.20
C TYR A 752 -4.73 25.16 24.61
N GLU A 753 -4.82 26.03 25.60
CA GLU A 753 -5.27 25.64 26.94
C GLU A 753 -6.77 25.32 26.87
N ARG A 754 -7.17 24.16 27.37
CA ARG A 754 -8.59 23.82 27.53
C ARG A 754 -9.11 24.42 28.84
N VAL A 755 -9.93 25.47 28.76
CA VAL A 755 -10.47 26.16 29.95
C VAL A 755 -11.90 25.72 30.29
N GLY A 756 -12.61 25.09 29.35
CA GLY A 756 -13.96 24.56 29.55
C GLY A 756 -14.40 23.70 28.36
N GLU A 757 -15.63 23.18 28.41
CA GLU A 757 -16.23 22.50 27.25
C GLU A 757 -16.40 23.47 26.09
N GLY A 758 -15.79 23.16 24.95
CA GLY A 758 -15.76 23.98 23.74
C GLY A 758 -14.95 25.27 23.87
N ASP A 759 -14.38 25.58 25.04
CA ASP A 759 -13.64 26.83 25.29
C ASP A 759 -12.14 26.57 25.41
N TYR A 760 -11.40 27.11 24.44
CA TYR A 760 -9.97 26.92 24.27
C TYR A 760 -9.30 28.29 24.09
N ARG A 761 -8.18 28.49 24.79
CA ARG A 761 -7.40 29.72 24.73
C ARG A 761 -6.05 29.45 24.09
N LEU A 762 -5.76 30.12 22.99
CA LEU A 762 -4.45 30.05 22.36
C LEU A 762 -3.41 30.65 23.32
N ARG A 763 -2.36 29.90 23.62
CA ARG A 763 -1.31 30.28 24.59
C ARG A 763 0.07 30.38 23.98
N THR A 764 0.43 29.43 23.13
CA THR A 764 1.75 29.39 22.49
C THR A 764 1.58 29.03 21.03
N ALA A 765 2.39 29.60 20.16
CA ALA A 765 2.45 29.21 18.76
C ALA A 765 3.89 29.11 18.27
N LEU A 766 4.17 28.12 17.42
CA LEU A 766 5.43 28.01 16.69
C LEU A 766 5.15 28.11 15.20
N HIS A 767 5.88 28.94 14.48
CA HIS A 767 5.77 29.04 13.03
C HIS A 767 7.12 29.34 12.38
N TYR A 768 7.20 29.11 11.08
CA TYR A 768 8.44 29.16 10.32
C TYR A 768 8.45 30.40 9.44
N THR A 769 9.59 31.08 9.42
CA THR A 769 9.85 32.22 8.53
C THR A 769 11.08 31.94 7.68
N GLY A 770 11.36 32.81 6.70
CA GLY A 770 12.42 32.55 5.72
C GLY A 770 12.07 31.49 4.68
N SER A 771 13.04 31.16 3.84
CA SER A 771 12.87 30.22 2.72
C SER A 771 13.68 28.95 2.90
N THR A 772 13.06 27.78 2.67
CA THR A 772 13.79 26.51 2.49
C THR A 772 14.41 26.38 1.11
N ASP A 773 13.98 27.19 0.14
CA ASP A 773 14.59 27.25 -1.20
C ASP A 773 15.93 27.96 -1.11
N LYS A 774 17.01 27.20 -1.35
CA LYS A 774 18.40 27.66 -1.36
C LYS A 774 18.67 28.78 -2.37
N LYS A 775 17.77 28.99 -3.35
CA LYS A 775 17.88 30.09 -4.33
C LYS A 775 17.40 31.44 -3.78
N LYS A 776 16.66 31.46 -2.66
CA LYS A 776 16.23 32.70 -2.01
C LYS A 776 17.26 33.09 -0.94
N ASN A 777 17.68 34.35 -0.94
CA ASN A 777 18.64 34.90 0.03
C ASN A 777 17.96 35.30 1.36
N ASP A 778 17.14 34.39 1.91
CA ASP A 778 16.37 34.58 3.15
C ASP A 778 16.40 33.28 3.96
N PRO A 779 17.30 33.15 4.94
CA PRO A 779 17.55 31.90 5.63
C PRO A 779 16.34 31.44 6.46
N PRO A 780 16.09 30.12 6.52
CA PRO A 780 14.98 29.55 7.27
C PRO A 780 15.15 29.80 8.77
N ARG A 781 14.08 30.20 9.45
CA ARG A 781 14.03 30.51 10.89
C ARG A 781 12.77 29.92 11.53
N THR A 782 12.85 29.61 12.82
CA THR A 782 11.71 29.16 13.63
C THR A 782 11.41 30.21 14.68
N ARG A 783 10.17 30.71 14.69
CA ARG A 783 9.67 31.68 15.65
C ARG A 783 8.70 31.00 16.60
N MET A 784 8.85 31.24 17.90
CA MET A 784 7.91 30.86 18.94
C MET A 784 7.38 32.11 19.60
N TRP A 785 6.06 32.23 19.65
CA TRP A 785 5.36 33.22 20.47
C TRP A 785 4.74 32.51 21.68
N ALA A 786 4.81 33.13 22.86
CA ALA A 786 4.15 32.67 24.07
C ALA A 786 3.45 33.84 24.74
N ASP A 787 2.13 33.75 24.89
CA ASP A 787 1.25 34.76 25.45
C ASP A 787 1.70 35.17 26.87
N GLU A 788 2.15 36.40 27.05
CA GLU A 788 2.56 36.91 28.37
C GLU A 788 1.40 37.58 29.12
N ASN A 789 0.46 38.16 28.37
CA ASN A 789 -0.54 39.09 28.92
C ASN A 789 -1.97 38.51 28.97
N GLY A 790 -2.22 37.38 28.32
CA GLY A 790 -3.50 36.66 28.32
C GLY A 790 -4.47 37.02 27.18
N ASP A 791 -4.09 37.90 26.25
CA ASP A 791 -4.96 38.41 25.18
C ASP A 791 -5.10 37.47 23.97
N GLY A 792 -4.22 36.46 23.88
CA GLY A 792 -4.19 35.50 22.79
C GLY A 792 -3.78 36.08 21.43
N GLN A 793 -3.15 37.26 21.40
CA GLN A 793 -2.68 37.94 20.19
C GLN A 793 -1.15 37.89 20.11
N GLU A 794 -0.61 37.60 18.94
CA GLU A 794 0.84 37.59 18.78
C GLU A 794 1.45 38.99 18.84
N GLN A 795 2.43 39.16 19.73
CA GLN A 795 3.18 40.41 19.89
C GLN A 795 4.69 40.16 19.76
N GLU A 796 5.42 41.13 19.23
CA GLU A 796 6.85 40.98 18.93
C GLU A 796 7.70 40.82 20.20
N ASN A 797 7.35 41.54 21.28
CA ASN A 797 8.00 41.44 22.59
C ASN A 797 7.73 40.12 23.33
N GLU A 798 6.81 39.29 22.82
CA GLU A 798 6.45 37.98 23.37
C GLU A 798 7.00 36.82 22.51
N SER A 799 7.86 37.12 21.54
CA SER A 799 8.37 36.17 20.55
C SER A 799 9.88 35.95 20.67
N VAL A 800 10.31 34.71 20.44
CA VAL A 800 11.72 34.30 20.31
C VAL A 800 11.92 33.66 18.95
N THR A 801 13.01 33.99 18.27
CA THR A 801 13.36 33.40 16.96
C THR A 801 14.73 32.77 17.01
N VAL A 802 14.87 31.58 16.42
CA VAL A 802 16.14 30.88 16.22
C VAL A 802 16.32 30.50 14.76
N ASP A 803 17.58 30.29 14.36
CA ASP A 803 17.91 29.84 13.00
C ASP A 803 17.51 28.39 12.75
N GLY A 804 17.11 28.12 11.50
CA GLY A 804 16.68 26.81 11.01
C GLY A 804 15.18 26.56 11.14
N HIS A 805 14.68 25.55 10.41
CA HIS A 805 13.31 25.04 10.54
C HIS A 805 13.32 23.80 11.45
N LEU A 806 12.80 23.95 12.66
CA LEU A 806 12.64 22.85 13.62
C LEU A 806 11.38 22.05 13.29
N GLY A 807 11.47 20.97 12.51
CA GLY A 807 10.31 20.17 12.10
C GLY A 807 9.64 19.39 13.25
N PHE A 808 8.71 20.02 13.96
CA PHE A 808 7.99 19.47 15.13
C PHE A 808 6.87 18.46 14.81
N SER A 809 6.56 18.24 13.52
CA SER A 809 5.60 17.22 13.08
C SER A 809 6.20 16.42 11.92
N ARG A 810 6.04 15.09 11.97
CA ARG A 810 6.18 14.18 10.83
C ARG A 810 4.80 13.59 10.52
N TRP A 811 4.72 12.30 10.14
CA TRP A 811 3.46 11.55 10.04
C TRP A 811 2.58 11.73 11.26
N TYR A 812 3.20 11.72 12.43
CA TYR A 812 2.58 12.14 13.67
C TYR A 812 3.36 13.28 14.31
N MET A 813 2.68 14.03 15.17
CA MET A 813 3.31 15.00 16.06
C MET A 813 4.12 14.26 17.13
N ASN A 814 5.44 14.45 17.14
CA ASN A 814 6.36 13.89 18.12
C ASN A 814 6.35 14.72 19.41
N LEU A 815 5.23 14.67 20.13
CA LEU A 815 5.02 15.35 21.40
C LEU A 815 4.79 14.32 22.51
N GLY A 816 5.53 14.42 23.60
CA GLY A 816 5.32 13.64 24.81
C GLY A 816 4.11 14.13 25.62
N PRO A 817 3.56 13.31 26.54
CA PRO A 817 2.42 13.68 27.37
C PRO A 817 2.72 14.85 28.34
N ASP A 818 4.00 15.18 28.55
CA ASP A 818 4.49 16.31 29.34
C ASP A 818 4.80 17.57 28.51
N LEU A 819 4.31 17.61 27.26
CA LEU A 819 4.58 18.65 26.25
C LEU A 819 6.04 18.73 25.76
N THR A 820 6.86 17.71 26.00
CA THR A 820 8.21 17.67 25.42
C THR A 820 8.15 17.39 23.92
N PHE A 821 8.83 18.23 23.12
CA PHE A 821 8.99 18.01 21.69
C PHE A 821 10.24 17.21 21.35
N TYR A 822 10.12 16.38 20.29
CA TYR A 822 11.23 15.64 19.71
C TYR A 822 11.35 15.96 18.23
N VAL A 823 12.42 16.67 17.85
CA VAL A 823 12.64 17.19 16.50
C VAL A 823 13.95 16.64 15.98
N ALA A 824 13.89 15.79 14.96
CA ALA A 824 15.06 15.02 14.53
C ALA A 824 15.75 14.41 15.76
N ASP A 825 17.03 14.71 15.96
CA ASP A 825 17.85 14.25 17.08
C ASP A 825 17.94 15.24 18.26
N ARG A 826 16.90 16.06 18.46
CA ARG A 826 16.84 17.09 19.50
C ARG A 826 15.59 16.96 20.35
N GLN A 827 15.75 17.08 21.67
CA GLN A 827 14.68 17.08 22.65
C GLN A 827 14.52 18.47 23.28
N TYR A 828 13.31 19.02 23.20
CA TYR A 828 12.95 20.33 23.72
C TYR A 828 11.91 20.18 24.82
N ARG A 829 12.36 20.28 26.08
CA ARG A 829 11.47 20.29 27.24
C ARG A 829 10.91 21.69 27.46
N VAL A 830 9.72 21.78 28.02
CA VAL A 830 9.17 23.05 28.51
C VAL A 830 10.12 23.62 29.57
N SER A 831 10.65 24.81 29.33
CA SER A 831 11.61 25.48 30.20
C SER A 831 10.91 26.31 31.29
N ALA A 832 9.78 26.93 30.96
CA ALA A 832 8.97 27.74 31.87
C ALA A 832 7.53 27.87 31.36
N PHE A 833 6.67 28.51 32.15
CA PHE A 833 5.33 28.95 31.76
C PHE A 833 5.20 30.45 32.03
N THR A 834 4.42 31.17 31.21
CA THR A 834 4.03 32.56 31.50
C THR A 834 3.00 32.62 32.63
N ALA A 835 2.67 33.82 33.10
CA ALA A 835 1.65 34.00 34.14
C ALA A 835 0.26 33.50 33.72
N CYS A 836 -0.09 33.63 32.43
CA CYS A 836 -1.37 33.11 31.91
C CYS A 836 -1.34 31.62 31.57
N GLY A 837 -0.17 30.95 31.68
CA GLY A 837 0.01 29.52 31.42
C GLY A 837 0.64 29.20 30.07
N ALA A 838 1.20 30.13 29.31
CA ALA A 838 1.81 29.79 28.03
C ALA A 838 3.12 29.01 28.20
N PRO A 839 3.24 27.77 27.67
CA PRO A 839 4.50 27.03 27.73
C PRO A 839 5.59 27.71 26.90
N LYS A 840 6.78 27.80 27.47
CA LYS A 840 8.00 28.33 26.84
C LYS A 840 9.03 27.22 26.64
N TYR A 841 9.78 27.31 25.56
CA TYR A 841 10.88 26.40 25.24
C TYR A 841 12.17 27.20 25.04
N ASP A 842 13.31 26.67 25.49
CA ASP A 842 14.63 27.15 25.07
C ASP A 842 14.97 26.50 23.72
N LEU A 843 14.66 27.20 22.63
CA LEU A 843 14.92 26.70 21.28
C LEU A 843 16.40 26.70 20.89
N ALA A 844 17.25 27.44 21.62
CA ALA A 844 18.67 27.56 21.34
C ALA A 844 19.49 26.41 21.96
N ASN A 845 19.05 25.87 23.10
CA ASN A 845 19.78 24.85 23.86
C ASN A 845 19.01 23.53 24.04
N PRO A 846 18.73 22.76 22.97
CA PRO A 846 18.10 21.45 23.07
C PRO A 846 19.02 20.40 23.70
N VAL A 847 18.43 19.34 24.27
CA VAL A 847 19.17 18.12 24.58
C VAL A 847 19.39 17.34 23.29
N LYS A 848 20.66 17.02 22.97
CA LYS A 848 21.01 16.17 21.82
C LYS A 848 20.66 14.71 22.13
N MET A 849 19.93 14.07 21.23
CA MET A 849 19.58 12.65 21.29
C MET A 849 20.55 11.82 20.44
N PRO A 850 20.75 10.54 20.78
CA PRO A 850 21.63 9.64 20.02
C PRO A 850 21.08 9.24 18.65
N VAL A 851 19.76 9.23 18.49
CA VAL A 851 19.05 8.92 17.24
C VAL A 851 17.87 9.88 17.07
N PRO A 852 17.43 10.16 15.82
CA PRO A 852 16.22 10.93 15.61
C PRO A 852 14.99 10.09 15.94
N GLY A 853 13.95 10.66 16.54
CA GLY A 853 12.78 9.84 16.87
C GLY A 853 11.79 10.46 17.84
N MET A 854 10.88 9.62 18.32
CA MET A 854 9.90 9.98 19.35
C MET A 854 10.34 9.49 20.72
N GLY A 855 10.28 10.35 21.73
CA GLY A 855 10.63 9.94 23.09
C GLY A 855 9.62 9.02 23.77
N SER A 856 10.08 8.32 24.81
CA SER A 856 9.21 7.66 25.78
C SER A 856 8.39 8.68 26.57
N ALA A 857 7.31 8.23 27.22
CA ALA A 857 6.41 9.11 27.96
C ALA A 857 7.07 9.82 29.16
N ASP A 858 8.12 9.22 29.74
CA ASP A 858 8.98 9.83 30.77
C ASP A 858 10.17 10.63 30.21
N GLY A 859 10.31 10.68 28.88
CA GLY A 859 11.35 11.40 28.16
C GLY A 859 12.78 10.93 28.38
N ARG A 860 12.98 9.69 28.85
CA ARG A 860 14.32 9.08 29.07
C ARG A 860 14.86 8.36 27.83
N LEU A 861 13.99 7.77 27.02
CA LEU A 861 14.33 6.98 25.85
C LEU A 861 13.85 7.68 24.58
N VAL A 862 14.40 7.29 23.43
CA VAL A 862 13.95 7.69 22.10
C VAL A 862 13.84 6.46 21.20
N LEU A 863 12.78 6.40 20.39
CA LEU A 863 12.58 5.40 19.35
C LEU A 863 12.65 6.05 17.98
N ASP A 864 13.64 5.65 17.19
CA ASP A 864 13.73 5.97 15.77
C ASP A 864 12.81 5.05 14.95
N GLY A 865 12.02 5.67 14.07
CA GLY A 865 11.09 5.02 13.16
C GLY A 865 11.74 4.47 11.88
N GLY A 866 13.04 4.74 11.65
CA GLY A 866 13.75 4.32 10.45
C GLY A 866 13.46 5.20 9.23
N ASP A 867 14.13 4.89 8.12
CA ASP A 867 14.04 5.67 6.88
C ASP A 867 12.83 5.25 6.02
N TYR A 868 12.04 6.24 5.59
CA TYR A 868 10.82 6.01 4.82
C TYR A 868 11.12 5.40 3.44
N GLY A 869 10.37 4.35 3.06
CA GLY A 869 10.50 3.68 1.77
C GLY A 869 11.73 2.79 1.61
N VAL A 870 12.52 2.59 2.68
CA VAL A 870 13.68 1.69 2.68
C VAL A 870 13.26 0.27 3.02
N ASP A 871 13.65 -0.69 2.18
CA ASP A 871 13.46 -2.12 2.45
C ASP A 871 14.45 -2.60 3.51
N HIS A 872 14.01 -3.52 4.38
CA HIS A 872 14.83 -4.07 5.47
C HIS A 872 15.39 -3.00 6.43
N GLY A 873 14.58 -1.97 6.71
CA GLY A 873 14.85 -0.96 7.71
C GLY A 873 14.88 -1.52 9.14
N VAL A 874 15.32 -0.67 10.07
CA VAL A 874 15.39 -1.01 11.50
C VAL A 874 14.83 0.13 12.35
N LEU A 875 14.00 -0.23 13.33
CA LEU A 875 13.66 0.63 14.45
C LEU A 875 14.79 0.56 15.47
N THR A 876 15.16 1.69 16.06
CA THR A 876 16.23 1.76 17.06
C THR A 876 15.76 2.48 18.31
N CYS A 877 15.82 1.80 19.46
CA CYS A 877 15.57 2.43 20.75
C CYS A 877 16.88 2.68 21.48
N ALA A 878 17.07 3.91 21.96
CA ALA A 878 18.26 4.31 22.68
C ALA A 878 17.92 5.14 23.93
N GLU A 879 18.79 5.04 24.92
CA GLU A 879 18.74 5.90 26.10
C GLU A 879 19.36 7.27 25.79
N ILE A 880 18.59 8.34 26.04
CA ILE A 880 19.01 9.70 25.67
C ILE A 880 20.24 10.14 26.46
N ALA A 881 20.29 9.83 27.75
CA ALA A 881 21.34 10.30 28.65
C ALA A 881 22.73 9.68 28.36
N SER A 882 22.77 8.38 28.07
CA SER A 882 24.02 7.65 27.82
C SER A 882 24.37 7.51 26.34
N GLY A 883 23.38 7.70 25.45
CA GLY A 883 23.51 7.42 24.02
C GLY A 883 23.51 5.93 23.68
N ARG A 884 23.28 5.04 24.65
CA ARG A 884 23.35 3.59 24.47
C ARG A 884 22.11 3.07 23.75
N THR A 885 22.31 2.32 22.67
CA THR A 885 21.25 1.54 22.01
C THR A 885 20.83 0.37 22.89
N LEU A 886 19.55 0.29 23.22
CA LEU A 886 18.98 -0.77 24.03
C LEU A 886 18.52 -1.95 23.18
N TRP A 887 17.90 -1.67 22.04
CA TRP A 887 17.45 -2.70 21.11
C TRP A 887 17.21 -2.11 19.73
N THR A 888 17.25 -3.00 18.73
CA THR A 888 16.75 -2.72 17.39
C THR A 888 15.65 -3.73 17.04
N TYR A 889 14.77 -3.37 16.11
CA TYR A 889 13.70 -4.25 15.64
C TYR A 889 13.51 -4.09 14.11
N PRO A 890 13.34 -5.16 13.34
CA PRO A 890 13.17 -5.04 11.88
C PRO A 890 11.87 -4.34 11.48
N ASP A 891 11.97 -3.36 10.58
CA ASP A 891 10.85 -2.71 9.89
C ASP A 891 11.07 -2.82 8.38
N ASN A 892 10.56 -3.91 7.81
CA ASN A 892 11.01 -4.36 6.49
C ASN A 892 10.39 -3.59 5.33
N PHE A 893 9.30 -2.87 5.58
CA PHE A 893 8.42 -2.32 4.54
C PHE A 893 7.96 -0.92 4.94
N VAL A 894 8.88 0.00 5.23
CA VAL A 894 8.54 1.30 5.83
C VAL A 894 7.68 2.15 4.88
N GLY A 895 6.59 2.72 5.40
CA GLY A 895 5.71 3.66 4.69
C GLY A 895 4.78 3.05 3.64
N VAL A 896 4.00 3.91 2.97
CA VAL A 896 3.02 3.51 1.93
C VAL A 896 3.71 2.69 0.84
N HIS A 897 4.77 3.22 0.23
CA HIS A 897 5.49 2.55 -0.85
C HIS A 897 6.21 1.27 -0.41
N GLY A 898 6.67 1.18 0.85
CA GLY A 898 7.23 -0.05 1.40
C GLY A 898 6.18 -1.15 1.47
N SER A 899 4.97 -0.80 1.91
CA SER A 899 3.85 -1.74 2.05
C SER A 899 3.40 -2.38 0.74
N HIS A 900 3.64 -1.76 -0.42
CA HIS A 900 3.31 -2.33 -1.74
C HIS A 900 4.10 -3.62 -2.05
N ARG A 901 5.20 -3.86 -1.33
CA ARG A 901 6.05 -5.06 -1.44
C ARG A 901 5.83 -6.03 -0.27
N ALA A 902 4.99 -5.67 0.69
CA ALA A 902 4.81 -6.45 1.91
C ALA A 902 4.02 -7.74 1.64
N PRO A 903 4.37 -8.85 2.31
CA PRO A 903 3.58 -10.09 2.28
C PRO A 903 2.29 -9.92 3.12
N PRO A 904 1.42 -10.94 3.14
CA PRO A 904 0.38 -11.07 4.15
C PRO A 904 0.91 -10.94 5.60
N PRO A 905 0.06 -10.53 6.56
CA PRO A 905 0.49 -10.27 7.94
C PRO A 905 0.94 -11.52 8.70
N GLU A 906 1.98 -11.34 9.52
CA GLU A 906 2.50 -12.36 10.44
C GLU A 906 2.78 -11.73 11.83
N PRO A 907 2.61 -12.48 12.94
CA PRO A 907 3.00 -11.98 14.26
C PRO A 907 4.46 -11.49 14.30
N GLY A 908 4.64 -10.23 14.72
CA GLY A 908 5.95 -9.59 14.78
C GLY A 908 6.46 -8.99 13.47
N LEU A 909 5.74 -9.12 12.35
CA LEU A 909 6.11 -8.47 11.09
C LEU A 909 5.46 -7.09 10.99
N ILE A 910 6.27 -6.04 11.00
CA ILE A 910 5.81 -4.67 10.75
C ILE A 910 5.78 -4.42 9.24
N ARG A 911 4.64 -3.96 8.72
CA ARG A 911 4.39 -3.73 7.29
C ARG A 911 3.84 -2.34 7.08
N GLY A 912 4.53 -1.43 6.39
CA GLY A 912 3.98 -0.12 6.06
C GLY A 912 4.00 0.91 7.20
N SER A 913 4.95 0.80 8.14
CA SER A 913 5.05 1.69 9.31
C SER A 913 5.12 3.17 8.95
N PHE A 914 4.38 4.00 9.69
CA PHE A 914 4.47 5.46 9.64
C PHE A 914 5.33 6.06 10.77
N GLY A 915 5.93 5.19 11.60
CA GLY A 915 6.54 5.57 12.87
C GLY A 915 5.52 5.72 14.00
N PRO A 916 5.97 6.10 15.20
CA PRO A 916 5.13 6.10 16.39
C PRO A 916 4.09 7.21 16.38
N CYS A 917 2.83 6.86 16.65
CA CYS A 917 1.74 7.80 16.86
C CYS A 917 1.53 8.11 18.34
N GLY A 918 2.59 8.15 19.14
CA GLY A 918 2.50 8.42 20.57
C GLY A 918 3.20 7.39 21.43
N SER A 919 3.49 7.80 22.66
CA SER A 919 4.05 6.96 23.71
C SER A 919 3.31 7.18 25.02
N VAL A 920 3.18 6.10 25.80
CA VAL A 920 2.58 6.12 27.13
C VAL A 920 3.42 5.26 28.07
N ARG A 921 3.30 5.48 29.38
CA ARG A 921 3.91 4.63 30.40
C ARG A 921 2.85 3.82 31.13
N LEU A 922 2.84 2.51 30.88
CA LEU A 922 1.94 1.56 31.52
C LEU A 922 2.56 1.02 32.82
N PRO A 923 1.75 0.42 33.71
CA PRO A 923 2.28 -0.28 34.88
C PRO A 923 3.31 -1.37 34.52
N GLU A 924 4.19 -1.67 35.47
CA GLU A 924 5.09 -2.82 35.35
C GLU A 924 4.27 -4.12 35.18
N PRO A 925 4.75 -5.11 34.38
CA PRO A 925 6.08 -5.18 33.77
C PRO A 925 6.19 -4.54 32.37
N VAL A 926 5.18 -3.77 31.93
CA VAL A 926 5.12 -3.26 30.55
C VAL A 926 5.98 -2.00 30.36
N GLY A 927 5.90 -1.05 31.29
CA GLY A 927 6.67 0.19 31.25
C GLY A 927 6.30 1.13 30.10
N ASN A 928 7.27 1.86 29.55
CA ASN A 928 7.04 2.73 28.39
C ASN A 928 6.73 1.90 27.13
N VAL A 929 5.75 2.34 26.34
CA VAL A 929 5.42 1.75 25.04
C VAL A 929 5.30 2.81 23.96
N TRP A 930 5.54 2.38 22.72
CA TRP A 930 5.21 3.14 21.51
C TRP A 930 4.19 2.36 20.68
N VAL A 931 3.20 3.07 20.15
CA VAL A 931 2.22 2.52 19.21
C VAL A 931 2.59 2.96 17.80
N LEU A 932 2.71 2.00 16.88
CA LEU A 932 3.21 2.16 15.52
C LEU A 932 2.09 1.83 14.52
N PRO A 933 1.36 2.84 14.00
CA PRO A 933 0.43 2.64 12.92
C PRO A 933 1.10 2.23 11.63
N THR A 934 0.33 1.57 10.78
CA THR A 934 0.79 1.14 9.46
C THR A 934 -0.22 1.40 8.36
N ASN A 935 0.27 1.44 7.12
CA ASN A 935 -0.55 1.60 5.93
C ASN A 935 -1.50 0.42 5.67
N VAL A 936 -1.17 -0.80 6.09
CA VAL A 936 -1.90 -2.03 5.74
C VAL A 936 -2.65 -2.64 6.93
N GLY A 937 -3.07 -1.79 7.86
CA GLY A 937 -4.15 -2.09 8.81
C GLY A 937 -3.76 -2.74 10.13
N GLU A 938 -2.48 -2.96 10.46
CA GLU A 938 -2.05 -3.44 11.78
C GLU A 938 -1.34 -2.34 12.55
N TRP A 939 -1.66 -2.15 13.82
CA TRP A 939 -0.92 -1.20 14.66
C TRP A 939 -0.11 -1.96 15.70
N HIS A 940 1.18 -1.72 15.78
CA HIS A 940 2.08 -2.52 16.60
C HIS A 940 2.42 -1.81 17.91
N ILE A 941 2.53 -2.54 19.02
CA ILE A 941 2.98 -1.98 20.30
C ILE A 941 4.34 -2.59 20.67
N LEU A 942 5.35 -1.74 20.83
CA LEU A 942 6.69 -2.12 21.31
C LEU A 942 6.97 -1.52 22.69
N THR A 943 7.60 -2.28 23.57
CA THR A 943 7.98 -1.84 24.94
C THR A 943 9.39 -1.25 25.00
N GLU A 944 9.71 -0.49 26.03
CA GLU A 944 11.08 -0.01 26.30
C GLU A 944 12.14 -1.10 26.45
N GLN A 945 11.76 -2.32 26.84
CA GLN A 945 12.68 -3.46 26.93
C GLN A 945 12.83 -4.23 25.60
N GLY A 946 12.21 -3.74 24.52
CA GLY A 946 12.30 -4.30 23.18
C GLY A 946 11.39 -5.50 22.93
N PHE A 947 10.41 -5.78 23.79
CA PHE A 947 9.39 -6.77 23.52
C PHE A 947 8.39 -6.24 22.49
N TYR A 948 8.03 -7.09 21.54
CA TYR A 948 6.84 -6.91 20.72
C TYR A 948 5.63 -7.30 21.57
N LEU A 949 4.88 -6.32 22.09
CA LEU A 949 3.80 -6.60 23.03
C LEU A 949 2.60 -7.23 22.32
N THR A 950 2.08 -6.56 21.28
CA THR A 950 0.93 -7.04 20.51
C THR A 950 0.85 -6.32 19.16
N ARG A 951 -0.02 -6.81 18.27
CA ARG A 951 -0.69 -5.94 17.28
C ARG A 951 -2.12 -5.63 17.71
N LEU A 952 -2.60 -4.46 17.33
CA LEU A 952 -4.00 -4.06 17.32
C LEU A 952 -4.49 -4.13 15.87
N PHE A 953 -5.81 -4.30 15.69
CA PHE A 953 -6.47 -4.42 14.40
C PHE A 953 -6.05 -5.65 13.57
N GLN A 954 -6.82 -5.94 12.53
CA GLN A 954 -6.52 -6.93 11.51
C GLN A 954 -6.04 -6.22 10.25
N GLY A 955 -4.90 -6.64 9.70
CA GLY A 955 -4.37 -6.14 8.41
C GLY A 955 -4.45 -7.14 7.27
N ASP A 956 -5.10 -8.28 7.48
CA ASP A 956 -5.50 -9.22 6.44
C ASP A 956 -6.95 -8.95 6.04
N PRO A 957 -7.22 -8.33 4.88
CA PRO A 957 -8.58 -8.04 4.42
C PRO A 957 -9.49 -9.27 4.40
N MET A 958 -8.92 -10.46 4.22
CA MET A 958 -9.66 -11.73 4.18
C MET A 958 -10.16 -12.18 5.55
N LYS A 959 -9.63 -11.58 6.63
CA LYS A 959 -10.00 -11.87 8.01
C LYS A 959 -10.71 -10.68 8.67
N PHE A 960 -11.09 -9.67 7.89
CA PHE A 960 -11.84 -8.53 8.42
C PHE A 960 -13.20 -9.00 8.89
N VAL A 961 -13.52 -8.71 10.15
CA VAL A 961 -14.84 -8.96 10.72
C VAL A 961 -15.30 -7.66 11.36
N TRP A 962 -16.32 -7.05 10.75
CA TRP A 962 -16.98 -5.88 11.30
C TRP A 962 -18.03 -6.31 12.34
N PRO A 963 -18.20 -5.57 13.45
CA PRO A 963 -19.27 -5.85 14.39
C PRO A 963 -20.64 -5.60 13.72
N GLU A 964 -21.63 -6.44 14.02
CA GLU A 964 -23.00 -6.31 13.48
C GLU A 964 -23.65 -4.96 13.81
N LYS A 965 -23.28 -4.37 14.95
CA LYS A 965 -23.77 -3.07 15.39
C LYS A 965 -22.63 -2.23 15.93
N ALA A 966 -22.55 -0.98 15.47
CA ALA A 966 -21.68 0.02 16.08
C ALA A 966 -22.26 0.48 17.43
N GLY A 967 -21.42 0.50 18.46
CA GLY A 967 -21.77 1.04 19.77
C GLY A 967 -20.68 0.79 20.81
N PRO A 968 -20.78 1.42 22.00
CA PRO A 968 -19.85 1.23 23.09
C PRO A 968 -19.71 -0.26 23.45
N GLY A 969 -18.47 -0.74 23.61
CA GLY A 969 -18.14 -2.13 23.90
C GLY A 969 -18.03 -3.06 22.69
N ALA A 970 -18.33 -2.59 21.46
CA ALA A 970 -18.16 -3.42 20.26
C ALA A 970 -16.70 -3.89 20.13
N VAL A 971 -16.52 -5.17 19.79
CA VAL A 971 -15.20 -5.80 19.62
C VAL A 971 -14.63 -5.40 18.26
N MET A 972 -13.45 -4.77 18.27
CA MET A 972 -12.79 -4.27 17.06
C MET A 972 -11.49 -5.02 16.73
N ASP A 973 -11.24 -6.16 17.40
CA ASP A 973 -9.99 -6.94 17.33
C ASP A 973 -9.68 -7.46 15.91
N HIS A 974 -10.73 -7.66 15.11
CA HIS A 974 -10.67 -8.19 13.75
C HIS A 974 -11.04 -7.16 12.67
N CYS A 975 -11.13 -5.89 13.02
CA CYS A 975 -11.35 -4.81 12.05
C CYS A 975 -10.01 -4.17 11.66
N PRO A 976 -9.88 -3.56 10.48
CA PRO A 976 -8.82 -2.59 10.21
C PRO A 976 -9.04 -1.27 10.99
N PRO A 977 -8.01 -0.41 11.13
CA PRO A 977 -8.06 0.90 11.79
C PRO A 977 -8.78 1.98 10.95
N GLY A 978 -9.80 1.60 10.18
CA GLY A 978 -10.44 2.45 9.19
C GLY A 978 -10.96 1.61 8.03
N MET A 979 -10.40 1.78 6.84
CA MET A 979 -10.77 0.94 5.67
C MET A 979 -9.66 -0.05 5.27
N GLY A 980 -8.55 -0.11 6.03
CA GLY A 980 -7.48 -1.09 5.85
C GLY A 980 -6.34 -0.63 4.95
N GLY A 981 -6.35 0.65 4.55
CA GLY A 981 -5.42 1.26 3.62
C GLY A 981 -5.41 2.77 3.79
N GLU A 982 -4.23 3.36 3.91
CA GLU A 982 -4.06 4.82 4.01
C GLU A 982 -4.82 5.47 5.18
N ASP A 983 -4.99 4.71 6.27
CA ASP A 983 -5.60 5.18 7.52
C ASP A 983 -4.56 6.02 8.30
N PHE A 984 -4.29 7.24 7.82
CA PHE A 984 -3.15 8.08 8.25
C PHE A 984 -3.30 8.72 9.63
N GLY A 985 -4.51 8.83 10.16
CA GLY A 985 -4.80 9.36 11.48
C GLY A 985 -4.21 8.48 12.58
N GLY A 986 -4.17 9.04 13.79
CA GLY A 986 -3.70 8.27 14.93
C GLY A 986 -3.14 9.11 16.06
N SER A 987 -3.68 8.85 17.24
CA SER A 987 -3.09 9.28 18.50
C SER A 987 -3.40 8.28 19.60
N VAL A 988 -2.61 8.33 20.67
CA VAL A 988 -2.85 7.51 21.86
C VAL A 988 -2.82 8.40 23.09
N CYS A 989 -3.58 8.01 24.10
CA CYS A 989 -3.55 8.64 25.41
C CYS A 989 -3.67 7.58 26.51
N LEU A 990 -2.99 7.82 27.63
CA LEU A 990 -3.29 7.16 28.89
C LEU A 990 -4.18 8.10 29.68
N ALA A 991 -5.44 7.73 29.89
CA ALA A 991 -6.37 8.59 30.60
C ALA A 991 -6.20 8.46 32.13
N LYS A 992 -6.83 9.37 32.87
CA LYS A 992 -6.81 9.38 34.35
C LYS A 992 -7.39 8.11 34.99
N ASP A 993 -8.18 7.33 34.26
CA ASP A 993 -8.68 6.02 34.67
C ASP A 993 -7.63 4.90 34.60
N GLY A 994 -6.41 5.21 34.11
CA GLY A 994 -5.31 4.27 33.96
C GLY A 994 -5.41 3.38 32.71
N GLN A 995 -6.38 3.63 31.83
CA GLN A 995 -6.59 2.85 30.61
C GLN A 995 -5.94 3.52 29.40
N LEU A 996 -5.45 2.70 28.47
CA LEU A 996 -4.91 3.15 27.19
C LEU A 996 -6.04 3.27 26.17
N TYR A 997 -6.13 4.43 25.53
CA TYR A 997 -7.04 4.68 24.42
C TYR A 997 -6.28 5.03 23.15
N VAL A 998 -6.85 4.62 22.02
CA VAL A 998 -6.32 4.81 20.68
C VAL A 998 -7.37 5.51 19.83
N GLN A 999 -6.98 6.61 19.18
CA GLN A 999 -7.76 7.23 18.12
C GLN A 999 -7.39 6.59 16.78
N ALA A 1000 -8.39 6.16 16.01
CA ALA A 1000 -8.24 5.59 14.66
C ALA A 1000 -9.41 6.02 13.75
N GLY A 1001 -9.55 5.40 12.57
CA GLY A 1001 -10.67 5.59 11.65
C GLY A 1001 -10.27 6.19 10.29
N LYS A 1002 -11.25 6.34 9.38
CA LYS A 1002 -11.05 6.98 8.06
C LYS A 1002 -12.10 8.04 7.75
N THR A 1003 -13.38 7.67 7.83
CA THR A 1003 -14.54 8.55 7.60
C THR A 1003 -15.20 9.03 8.91
N GLY A 1004 -14.61 8.69 10.06
CA GLY A 1004 -14.95 9.25 11.36
C GLY A 1004 -13.78 9.06 12.32
N PHE A 1005 -13.71 9.86 13.38
CA PHE A 1005 -12.69 9.69 14.41
C PHE A 1005 -13.17 8.66 15.43
N TRP A 1006 -12.58 7.47 15.43
CA TRP A 1006 -12.93 6.42 16.36
C TRP A 1006 -12.17 6.58 17.66
N ASN A 1007 -12.85 6.31 18.77
CA ASN A 1007 -12.24 6.21 20.09
C ASN A 1007 -12.31 4.76 20.55
N LEU A 1008 -11.15 4.16 20.77
CA LEU A 1008 -11.02 2.74 21.10
C LEU A 1008 -10.28 2.59 22.43
N GLN A 1009 -10.86 1.84 23.36
CA GLN A 1009 -10.17 1.39 24.56
C GLN A 1009 -9.35 0.13 24.24
N VAL A 1010 -8.08 0.12 24.67
CA VAL A 1010 -7.25 -1.09 24.64
C VAL A 1010 -7.53 -1.91 25.90
N VAL A 1011 -7.96 -3.16 25.74
CA VAL A 1011 -8.32 -4.07 26.84
C VAL A 1011 -7.34 -5.24 26.94
N GLY A 1012 -7.22 -5.84 28.12
CA GLY A 1012 -6.37 -7.02 28.37
C GLY A 1012 -4.92 -6.72 28.73
N LEU A 1013 -4.52 -5.44 28.82
CA LEU A 1013 -3.18 -5.02 29.27
C LEU A 1013 -2.89 -5.44 30.72
N ASP A 1014 -3.92 -5.56 31.55
CA ASP A 1014 -3.86 -6.06 32.93
C ASP A 1014 -3.48 -7.55 33.02
N THR A 1015 -3.62 -8.30 31.92
CA THR A 1015 -3.25 -9.71 31.86
C THR A 1015 -1.77 -9.94 31.59
N VAL A 1016 -1.00 -8.87 31.31
CA VAL A 1016 0.43 -8.98 30.99
C VAL A 1016 1.22 -9.37 32.24
N LYS A 1017 1.99 -10.44 32.14
CA LYS A 1017 2.83 -10.98 33.21
C LYS A 1017 4.23 -11.27 32.71
N GLU A 1018 5.22 -11.02 33.57
CA GLU A 1018 6.59 -11.45 33.33
C GLU A 1018 6.70 -12.97 33.57
N ILE A 1019 7.44 -13.65 32.69
CA ILE A 1019 7.90 -15.01 32.89
C ILE A 1019 9.36 -14.92 33.36
N PRO A 1020 9.70 -15.50 34.53
CA PRO A 1020 11.06 -15.48 35.05
C PRO A 1020 12.06 -15.96 34.01
N GLY A 1021 13.08 -15.13 33.77
CA GLY A 1021 14.15 -15.40 32.83
C GLY A 1021 15.19 -16.41 33.29
N GLY A 1022 16.14 -16.71 32.41
CA GLY A 1022 17.28 -17.60 32.71
C GLY A 1022 18.56 -17.17 32.01
N LYS A 1023 19.67 -17.82 32.35
CA LYS A 1023 20.99 -17.61 31.73
C LYS A 1023 21.24 -18.60 30.61
N LEU A 1024 22.06 -18.21 29.66
CA LEU A 1024 22.50 -19.03 28.54
C LEU A 1024 23.91 -18.64 28.10
N ASP A 1025 24.78 -19.63 27.89
CA ASP A 1025 26.13 -19.38 27.36
C ASP A 1025 26.23 -19.77 25.89
N LEU A 1026 26.86 -18.89 25.11
CA LEU A 1026 27.20 -19.12 23.70
C LEU A 1026 28.72 -19.23 23.56
N SER A 1027 29.22 -20.41 23.17
CA SER A 1027 30.65 -20.66 22.96
C SER A 1027 31.12 -20.19 21.57
N ALA A 1028 32.43 -20.12 21.35
CA ALA A 1028 32.98 -19.82 20.03
C ALA A 1028 32.60 -20.87 18.96
N ASP A 1029 32.45 -22.15 19.35
CA ASP A 1029 32.01 -23.20 18.42
C ASP A 1029 30.51 -23.10 18.10
N ASP A 1030 29.70 -22.66 19.06
CA ASP A 1030 28.30 -22.34 18.82
C ASP A 1030 28.14 -21.20 17.78
N VAL A 1031 29.00 -20.18 17.83
CA VAL A 1031 28.99 -19.09 16.83
C VAL A 1031 29.34 -19.60 15.43
N LYS A 1032 30.28 -20.55 15.30
CA LYS A 1032 30.56 -21.21 14.01
C LYS A 1032 29.35 -21.99 13.51
N LEU A 1033 28.65 -22.69 14.41
CA LEU A 1033 27.41 -23.40 14.06
C LEU A 1033 26.30 -22.44 13.63
N ALA A 1034 26.14 -21.31 14.33
CA ALA A 1034 25.22 -20.23 13.97
C ALA A 1034 25.52 -19.68 12.57
N GLN A 1035 26.80 -19.43 12.26
CA GLN A 1035 27.22 -18.96 10.94
C GLN A 1035 26.86 -19.98 9.85
N LYS A 1036 27.11 -21.27 10.08
CA LYS A 1036 26.74 -22.34 9.15
C LYS A 1036 25.23 -22.38 8.91
N LEU A 1037 24.41 -22.36 9.96
CA LEU A 1037 22.94 -22.33 9.85
C LEU A 1037 22.45 -21.09 9.09
N ARG A 1038 23.08 -19.94 9.32
CA ARG A 1038 22.78 -18.69 8.61
C ARG A 1038 23.06 -18.83 7.11
N GLU A 1039 24.19 -19.40 6.72
CA GLU A 1039 24.56 -19.61 5.32
C GLU A 1039 23.61 -20.60 4.62
N GLU A 1040 23.24 -21.69 5.29
CA GLU A 1040 22.22 -22.64 4.80
C GLU A 1040 20.87 -21.94 4.57
N ARG A 1041 20.43 -21.08 5.49
CA ARG A 1041 19.18 -20.31 5.33
C ARG A 1041 19.26 -19.25 4.24
N LEU A 1042 20.39 -18.54 4.11
CA LEU A 1042 20.61 -17.60 3.00
C LEU A 1042 20.58 -18.33 1.66
N GLN A 1043 21.19 -19.51 1.58
CA GLN A 1043 21.16 -20.33 0.38
C GLN A 1043 19.73 -20.77 0.04
N SER A 1044 18.97 -21.23 1.03
CA SER A 1044 17.56 -21.60 0.84
C SER A 1044 16.70 -20.41 0.42
N ALA A 1045 16.92 -19.23 1.03
CA ALA A 1045 16.15 -18.02 0.70
C ALA A 1045 16.53 -17.42 -0.68
N ALA A 1046 17.77 -17.60 -1.13
CA ALA A 1046 18.19 -17.19 -2.46
C ALA A 1046 17.53 -18.00 -3.58
N GLY A 1047 17.04 -19.21 -3.27
CA GLY A 1047 16.42 -20.13 -4.22
C GLY A 1047 17.36 -20.55 -5.35
N THR A 1048 16.82 -21.26 -6.34
CA THR A 1048 17.53 -21.49 -7.62
C THR A 1048 17.43 -20.22 -8.46
N ARG A 1049 18.55 -19.51 -8.60
CA ARG A 1049 18.64 -18.35 -9.51
C ARG A 1049 18.80 -18.83 -10.95
N ARG A 1050 18.28 -18.07 -11.91
CA ARG A 1050 18.31 -18.41 -13.35
C ARG A 1050 18.76 -17.22 -14.18
N VAL A 1051 19.54 -17.47 -15.24
CA VAL A 1051 19.98 -16.48 -16.24
C VAL A 1051 20.03 -17.09 -17.64
N THR A 1052 19.70 -16.30 -18.65
CA THR A 1052 19.80 -16.70 -20.07
C THR A 1052 21.14 -16.27 -20.69
N ILE A 1053 21.82 -17.21 -21.34
CA ILE A 1053 23.08 -17.00 -22.07
C ILE A 1053 22.78 -17.10 -23.58
N ARG A 1054 22.95 -15.99 -24.29
CA ARG A 1054 22.61 -15.89 -25.72
C ARG A 1054 23.76 -16.27 -26.64
N LYS A 1055 23.41 -16.76 -27.83
CA LYS A 1055 24.37 -16.96 -28.92
C LYS A 1055 24.77 -15.61 -29.51
N LYS A 1056 26.03 -15.22 -29.31
CA LYS A 1056 26.62 -13.97 -29.79
C LYS A 1056 28.15 -14.05 -29.72
N THR A 1057 28.82 -13.73 -30.83
CA THR A 1057 30.25 -13.43 -30.85
C THR A 1057 30.50 -12.02 -30.27
N VAL A 1058 31.35 -11.92 -29.24
CA VAL A 1058 31.62 -10.64 -28.56
C VAL A 1058 33.01 -10.09 -28.91
N ALA A 1059 33.05 -8.82 -29.28
CA ALA A 1059 34.27 -8.03 -29.42
C ALA A 1059 34.49 -7.21 -28.14
N PHE A 1060 35.70 -7.24 -27.58
CA PHE A 1060 36.03 -6.52 -26.35
C PHE A 1060 36.49 -5.11 -26.69
N LYS A 1061 35.67 -4.12 -26.35
CA LYS A 1061 35.96 -2.69 -26.50
C LYS A 1061 36.20 -2.02 -25.15
N GLY A 1062 36.19 -2.77 -24.05
CA GLY A 1062 36.33 -2.25 -22.71
C GLY A 1062 35.06 -1.58 -22.19
N ASN A 1063 33.89 -1.91 -22.77
CA ASN A 1063 32.59 -1.48 -22.29
C ASN A 1063 31.60 -2.65 -22.28
N MET A 1064 31.51 -3.33 -21.15
CA MET A 1064 30.62 -4.47 -20.94
C MET A 1064 29.16 -4.21 -21.35
N ASP A 1065 28.65 -2.99 -21.12
CA ASP A 1065 27.26 -2.67 -21.42
C ASP A 1065 26.99 -2.63 -22.94
N ASP A 1066 27.96 -2.18 -23.74
CA ASP A 1066 27.91 -2.17 -25.21
C ASP A 1066 28.28 -3.52 -25.82
N ASP A 1067 29.35 -4.14 -25.34
CA ASP A 1067 29.94 -5.35 -25.92
C ASP A 1067 28.99 -6.56 -25.77
N PHE A 1068 28.38 -6.68 -24.59
CA PHE A 1068 27.37 -7.68 -24.27
C PHE A 1068 25.94 -7.14 -24.38
N LYS A 1069 25.70 -6.16 -25.26
CA LYS A 1069 24.34 -5.67 -25.53
C LYS A 1069 23.37 -6.83 -25.81
N ASP A 1070 22.16 -6.74 -25.27
CA ASP A 1070 21.07 -7.72 -25.35
C ASP A 1070 21.30 -9.03 -24.54
N CYS A 1071 22.43 -9.18 -23.86
CA CYS A 1071 22.67 -10.26 -22.91
C CYS A 1071 22.16 -9.87 -21.51
N GLU A 1072 21.67 -10.85 -20.77
CA GLU A 1072 21.17 -10.64 -19.41
C GLU A 1072 22.32 -10.26 -18.46
N THR A 1073 22.08 -9.30 -17.57
CA THR A 1073 23.05 -8.89 -16.55
C THR A 1073 22.75 -9.56 -15.23
N VAL A 1074 23.75 -10.21 -14.68
CA VAL A 1074 23.73 -10.78 -13.34
C VAL A 1074 24.39 -9.79 -12.38
N ALA A 1075 23.66 -9.28 -11.38
CA ALA A 1075 24.20 -8.35 -10.39
C ALA A 1075 24.11 -8.96 -8.98
N PHE A 1076 25.21 -8.91 -8.22
CA PHE A 1076 25.30 -9.50 -6.90
C PHE A 1076 26.38 -8.80 -6.06
N LYS A 1077 26.21 -8.80 -4.74
CA LYS A 1077 27.13 -8.14 -3.80
C LYS A 1077 27.04 -8.73 -2.39
N LYS A 1078 28.15 -8.75 -1.66
CA LYS A 1078 28.18 -8.99 -0.20
C LYS A 1078 28.22 -7.68 0.61
N THR A 1079 28.86 -6.64 0.07
CA THR A 1079 28.87 -5.26 0.60
C THR A 1079 28.73 -4.25 -0.55
N ALA A 1080 28.55 -2.95 -0.26
CA ALA A 1080 28.45 -1.93 -1.30
C ALA A 1080 29.78 -1.69 -2.04
N GLU A 1081 30.89 -2.03 -1.40
CA GLU A 1081 32.26 -1.92 -1.89
C GLU A 1081 32.67 -3.14 -2.72
N ALA A 1082 31.95 -4.25 -2.59
CA ALA A 1082 32.17 -5.54 -3.26
C ALA A 1082 31.02 -5.88 -4.21
N GLU A 1083 30.58 -4.88 -4.99
CA GLU A 1083 29.52 -5.05 -5.99
C GLU A 1083 30.07 -5.65 -7.28
N VAL A 1084 29.37 -6.65 -7.81
CA VAL A 1084 29.75 -7.35 -9.05
C VAL A 1084 28.58 -7.33 -10.04
N ARG A 1085 28.87 -6.98 -11.29
CA ARG A 1085 27.99 -7.19 -12.45
C ARG A 1085 28.68 -8.16 -13.40
N ALA A 1086 27.99 -9.20 -13.84
CA ALA A 1086 28.50 -10.19 -14.79
C ALA A 1086 27.55 -10.39 -15.98
N ARG A 1087 28.11 -10.77 -17.13
CA ARG A 1087 27.37 -11.13 -18.35
C ARG A 1087 28.05 -12.31 -19.04
N ALA A 1088 27.26 -13.09 -19.79
CA ALA A 1088 27.75 -14.20 -20.58
C ALA A 1088 27.09 -14.27 -21.96
N ALA A 1089 27.84 -14.75 -22.95
CA ALA A 1089 27.38 -15.06 -24.30
C ALA A 1089 28.18 -16.25 -24.86
N TRP A 1090 27.74 -16.87 -25.95
CA TRP A 1090 28.44 -18.00 -26.57
C TRP A 1090 28.42 -17.93 -28.10
N ASP A 1091 29.41 -18.51 -28.77
CA ASP A 1091 29.35 -18.79 -30.21
C ASP A 1091 29.87 -20.21 -30.51
N GLU A 1092 30.12 -20.54 -31.78
CA GLU A 1092 30.56 -21.88 -32.17
C GLU A 1092 31.91 -22.29 -31.55
N GLN A 1093 32.74 -21.35 -31.09
CA GLN A 1093 34.09 -21.63 -30.59
C GLN A 1093 34.30 -21.24 -29.13
N ASN A 1094 33.64 -20.19 -28.64
CA ASN A 1094 33.96 -19.56 -27.37
C ASN A 1094 32.73 -19.34 -26.47
N LEU A 1095 32.97 -19.45 -25.18
CA LEU A 1095 32.15 -18.82 -24.15
C LEU A 1095 32.75 -17.45 -23.81
N TYR A 1096 31.97 -16.40 -23.98
CA TYR A 1096 32.32 -15.03 -23.63
C TYR A 1096 31.79 -14.70 -22.24
N LEU A 1097 32.65 -14.19 -21.37
CA LEU A 1097 32.34 -13.83 -19.99
C LEU A 1097 32.85 -12.43 -19.70
N ALA A 1098 32.07 -11.63 -18.97
CA ALA A 1098 32.52 -10.34 -18.49
C ALA A 1098 32.11 -10.08 -17.04
N TRP A 1099 32.97 -9.35 -16.33
CA TRP A 1099 32.75 -8.91 -14.96
C TRP A 1099 33.16 -7.45 -14.79
N ASN A 1100 32.27 -6.63 -14.25
CA ASN A 1100 32.59 -5.32 -13.70
C ASN A 1100 32.50 -5.40 -12.18
N VAL A 1101 33.65 -5.30 -11.51
CA VAL A 1101 33.80 -5.53 -10.07
C VAL A 1101 34.21 -4.24 -9.40
N ARG A 1102 33.50 -3.86 -8.34
CA ARG A 1102 33.94 -2.82 -7.40
C ARG A 1102 34.92 -3.43 -6.40
N ASP A 1103 36.03 -2.74 -6.21
CA ASP A 1103 37.11 -3.19 -5.34
C ASP A 1103 37.97 -1.98 -4.89
N GLN A 1104 38.39 -1.95 -3.62
CA GLN A 1104 39.27 -0.90 -3.11
C GLN A 1104 40.74 -1.12 -3.52
N THR A 1105 41.12 -2.35 -3.88
CA THR A 1105 42.48 -2.77 -4.24
C THR A 1105 42.53 -3.41 -5.63
N PRO A 1106 41.97 -2.76 -6.66
CA PRO A 1106 41.50 -3.43 -7.88
C PRO A 1106 42.57 -4.20 -8.64
N TRP A 1107 42.27 -5.47 -8.89
CA TRP A 1107 43.03 -6.39 -9.73
C TRP A 1107 44.45 -6.64 -9.19
N THR A 1108 44.52 -7.05 -7.92
CA THR A 1108 45.75 -7.39 -7.19
C THR A 1108 45.71 -8.84 -6.72
N ASN A 1109 46.68 -9.65 -7.17
CA ASN A 1109 46.80 -11.06 -6.80
C ASN A 1109 48.27 -11.51 -6.77
N GLY A 1110 48.67 -12.17 -5.69
CA GLY A 1110 50.05 -12.57 -5.40
C GLY A 1110 50.32 -14.06 -5.50
N ALA A 1111 49.51 -14.80 -6.26
CA ALA A 1111 49.65 -16.25 -6.40
C ALA A 1111 51.07 -16.67 -6.83
N PRO A 1112 51.73 -17.59 -6.10
CA PRO A 1112 53.09 -18.03 -6.42
C PRO A 1112 53.15 -19.01 -7.61
N GLU A 1113 52.04 -19.70 -7.91
CA GLU A 1113 51.89 -20.57 -9.08
C GLU A 1113 50.44 -20.49 -9.61
N PRO A 1114 50.17 -20.83 -10.88
CA PRO A 1114 48.83 -20.71 -11.46
C PRO A 1114 47.75 -21.47 -10.67
N ALA A 1115 48.10 -22.62 -10.11
CA ALA A 1115 47.20 -23.42 -9.29
C ALA A 1115 46.68 -22.70 -8.03
N HIS A 1116 47.31 -21.60 -7.60
CA HIS A 1116 46.95 -20.84 -6.41
C HIS A 1116 46.22 -19.53 -6.71
N LEU A 1117 45.89 -19.27 -7.99
CA LEU A 1117 45.28 -18.02 -8.43
C LEU A 1117 43.99 -17.69 -7.66
N TYR A 1118 43.19 -18.71 -7.35
CA TYR A 1118 41.84 -18.57 -6.79
C TYR A 1118 41.74 -18.09 -5.33
N PHE A 1119 42.82 -18.11 -4.53
CA PHE A 1119 42.80 -17.74 -3.09
C PHE A 1119 43.83 -16.66 -2.71
N SER A 1120 44.62 -16.19 -3.68
CA SER A 1120 45.75 -15.28 -3.45
C SER A 1120 45.41 -13.83 -3.81
N GLY A 1121 44.16 -13.39 -3.58
CA GLY A 1121 43.73 -12.02 -3.84
C GLY A 1121 42.56 -11.94 -4.82
N ASP A 1122 42.59 -10.94 -5.71
CA ASP A 1122 41.49 -10.64 -6.63
C ASP A 1122 41.44 -11.63 -7.80
N THR A 1123 40.26 -12.18 -8.04
CA THR A 1123 39.93 -12.99 -9.22
C THR A 1123 38.47 -12.81 -9.59
N VAL A 1124 38.13 -13.18 -10.81
CA VAL A 1124 36.75 -13.47 -11.21
C VAL A 1124 36.61 -14.96 -11.48
N ASP A 1125 35.52 -15.54 -11.01
CA ASP A 1125 35.26 -16.97 -11.05
C ASP A 1125 34.03 -17.29 -11.89
N PHE A 1126 34.13 -18.34 -12.69
CA PHE A 1126 32.99 -18.97 -13.35
C PHE A 1126 32.98 -20.47 -13.04
N GLN A 1127 31.89 -20.96 -12.45
CA GLN A 1127 31.71 -22.38 -12.15
C GLN A 1127 30.61 -22.95 -13.04
N LEU A 1128 30.80 -24.16 -13.55
CA LEU A 1128 29.88 -24.78 -14.51
C LEU A 1128 29.90 -26.30 -14.38
N GLY A 1129 28.72 -26.92 -14.47
CA GLY A 1129 28.58 -28.35 -14.74
C GLY A 1129 28.23 -28.56 -16.21
N THR A 1130 29.08 -29.25 -16.97
CA THR A 1130 28.86 -29.48 -18.41
C THR A 1130 28.03 -30.72 -18.72
N ASP A 1131 27.71 -31.55 -17.72
CA ASP A 1131 26.85 -32.72 -17.86
C ASP A 1131 25.40 -32.38 -17.44
N PRO A 1132 24.45 -32.26 -18.38
CA PRO A 1132 23.06 -31.95 -18.07
C PRO A 1132 22.32 -33.09 -17.32
N GLN A 1133 22.91 -34.29 -17.25
CA GLN A 1133 22.34 -35.43 -16.54
C GLN A 1133 22.85 -35.59 -15.10
N ALA A 1134 23.81 -34.75 -14.68
CA ALA A 1134 24.30 -34.77 -13.30
C ALA A 1134 23.19 -34.36 -12.33
N ASP A 1135 23.08 -35.06 -11.18
CA ASP A 1135 22.09 -34.72 -10.15
C ASP A 1135 22.24 -33.23 -9.75
N PRO A 1136 21.21 -32.39 -9.95
CA PRO A 1136 21.28 -30.97 -9.64
C PRO A 1136 21.44 -30.68 -8.14
N ARG A 1137 21.19 -31.67 -7.27
CA ARG A 1137 21.31 -31.57 -5.80
C ARG A 1137 22.64 -32.09 -5.26
N ARG A 1138 23.60 -32.44 -6.13
CA ARG A 1138 24.90 -33.00 -5.70
C ARG A 1138 25.69 -32.02 -4.83
N GLY A 1139 26.17 -32.52 -3.69
CA GLY A 1139 26.96 -31.75 -2.74
C GLY A 1139 28.45 -31.61 -3.09
N GLU A 1140 28.97 -32.49 -3.94
CA GLU A 1140 30.37 -32.55 -4.35
C GLU A 1140 30.47 -32.48 -5.87
N ALA A 1141 31.60 -31.97 -6.37
CA ALA A 1141 31.88 -31.93 -7.81
C ALA A 1141 32.05 -33.33 -8.39
N VAL A 1142 31.33 -33.60 -9.48
CA VAL A 1142 31.39 -34.83 -10.27
C VAL A 1142 32.02 -34.58 -11.64
N ARG A 1143 32.07 -35.60 -12.50
CA ARG A 1143 32.56 -35.45 -13.88
C ARG A 1143 31.76 -34.36 -14.60
N GLY A 1144 32.47 -33.45 -15.26
CA GLY A 1144 31.88 -32.30 -15.98
C GLY A 1144 31.81 -31.01 -15.15
N ASP A 1145 32.02 -31.08 -13.84
CA ASP A 1145 32.07 -29.89 -12.98
C ASP A 1145 33.45 -29.24 -13.03
N LEU A 1146 33.45 -27.93 -13.28
CA LEU A 1146 34.66 -27.12 -13.39
C LEU A 1146 34.54 -25.79 -12.64
N ARG A 1147 35.70 -25.28 -12.24
CA ARG A 1147 35.90 -23.87 -11.85
C ARG A 1147 36.91 -23.26 -12.79
N LEU A 1148 36.59 -22.08 -13.30
CA LEU A 1148 37.47 -21.21 -14.06
C LEU A 1148 37.76 -19.97 -13.24
N SER A 1149 39.00 -19.78 -12.81
CA SER A 1149 39.44 -18.56 -12.11
C SER A 1149 40.29 -17.70 -13.02
N ILE A 1150 39.97 -16.42 -13.13
CA ILE A 1150 40.68 -15.44 -13.96
C ILE A 1150 41.22 -14.33 -13.06
N GLY A 1151 42.52 -14.08 -13.12
CA GLY A 1151 43.18 -13.07 -12.28
C GLY A 1151 44.57 -12.68 -12.81
N PRO A 1152 45.20 -11.67 -12.20
CA PRO A 1152 46.56 -11.29 -12.56
C PRO A 1152 47.55 -12.30 -11.98
N PHE A 1153 48.13 -13.16 -12.83
CA PHE A 1153 49.25 -14.01 -12.46
C PHE A 1153 50.55 -13.36 -12.93
N GLN A 1154 51.44 -13.00 -12.00
CA GLN A 1154 52.71 -12.32 -12.29
C GLN A 1154 52.53 -11.06 -13.18
N GLY A 1155 51.46 -10.30 -12.92
CA GLY A 1155 51.13 -9.06 -13.64
C GLY A 1155 50.41 -9.24 -14.98
N GLN A 1156 50.18 -10.47 -15.45
CA GLN A 1156 49.44 -10.76 -16.69
C GLN A 1156 48.10 -11.44 -16.39
N PRO A 1157 47.00 -11.12 -17.12
CA PRO A 1157 45.74 -11.86 -16.96
C PRO A 1157 45.91 -13.33 -17.36
N ALA A 1158 45.53 -14.25 -16.48
CA ALA A 1158 45.57 -15.69 -16.71
C ALA A 1158 44.25 -16.34 -16.31
N ALA A 1159 43.84 -17.37 -17.05
CA ALA A 1159 42.69 -18.20 -16.75
C ALA A 1159 43.15 -19.61 -16.36
N VAL A 1160 42.72 -20.08 -15.19
CA VAL A 1160 43.09 -21.40 -14.65
C VAL A 1160 41.82 -22.23 -14.46
N LEU A 1161 41.86 -23.46 -14.96
CA LEU A 1161 40.76 -24.41 -14.93
C LEU A 1161 41.03 -25.51 -13.92
N TYR A 1162 40.06 -25.75 -13.04
CA TYR A 1162 40.11 -26.76 -11.99
C TYR A 1162 38.98 -27.76 -12.19
N ARG A 1163 39.30 -29.06 -12.15
CA ARG A 1163 38.32 -30.15 -12.14
C ARG A 1163 38.66 -31.16 -11.06
N LYS A 1164 37.68 -31.43 -10.20
CA LYS A 1164 37.81 -32.45 -9.15
C LYS A 1164 37.86 -33.84 -9.75
N VAL A 1165 36.96 -34.09 -10.71
CA VAL A 1165 36.86 -35.35 -11.43
C VAL A 1165 37.03 -35.06 -12.93
N SER A 1166 38.09 -35.61 -13.54
CA SER A 1166 38.42 -35.40 -14.96
C SER A 1166 38.97 -36.66 -15.61
N GLU A 1167 38.64 -36.86 -16.89
CA GLU A 1167 39.20 -37.93 -17.73
C GLU A 1167 40.65 -37.60 -18.14
N GLU A 1168 40.90 -36.35 -18.55
CA GLU A 1168 42.27 -35.84 -18.70
C GLU A 1168 42.86 -35.55 -17.32
N LYS A 1169 44.02 -36.12 -17.01
CA LYS A 1169 44.68 -35.99 -15.70
C LYS A 1169 45.84 -34.99 -15.77
N ARG A 1170 45.75 -33.93 -14.98
CA ARG A 1170 46.84 -33.01 -14.62
C ARG A 1170 46.75 -32.73 -13.12
N PRO A 1171 47.03 -33.74 -12.29
CA PRO A 1171 46.61 -33.72 -10.90
C PRO A 1171 47.42 -32.73 -10.07
N LYS A 1172 46.76 -32.10 -9.12
CA LYS A 1172 47.38 -31.23 -8.10
C LYS A 1172 46.71 -31.48 -6.76
N THR A 1173 47.50 -31.65 -5.71
CA THR A 1173 47.00 -31.79 -4.34
C THR A 1173 47.13 -30.48 -3.61
N PHE A 1174 46.07 -30.09 -2.90
CA PHE A 1174 46.00 -28.92 -2.05
C PHE A 1174 45.87 -29.36 -0.59
N SER A 1175 46.34 -28.52 0.33
CA SER A 1175 46.26 -28.77 1.77
C SER A 1175 45.88 -27.50 2.52
N SER A 1176 45.21 -27.65 3.65
CA SER A 1176 44.87 -26.59 4.59
C SER A 1176 45.09 -27.05 6.02
N GLY A 1177 44.83 -26.18 7.01
CA GLY A 1177 44.93 -26.52 8.42
C GLY A 1177 43.98 -27.64 8.87
N VAL A 1178 42.94 -27.93 8.08
CA VAL A 1178 41.90 -28.92 8.38
C VAL A 1178 41.94 -30.11 7.43
N VAL A 1179 42.34 -29.91 6.16
CA VAL A 1179 42.38 -30.98 5.15
C VAL A 1179 43.82 -31.20 4.68
N LYS A 1180 44.37 -32.38 4.98
CA LYS A 1180 45.75 -32.72 4.60
C LYS A 1180 45.93 -32.96 3.10
N ASP A 1181 45.02 -33.69 2.46
CA ASP A 1181 45.17 -34.11 1.07
C ASP A 1181 43.86 -33.89 0.30
N TYR A 1182 43.76 -32.77 -0.42
CA TYR A 1182 42.65 -32.49 -1.33
C TYR A 1182 43.11 -32.52 -2.79
N ALA A 1183 43.00 -33.69 -3.42
CA ALA A 1183 43.42 -33.89 -4.81
C ALA A 1183 42.40 -33.34 -5.82
N MET A 1184 42.86 -32.58 -6.81
CA MET A 1184 42.16 -32.28 -8.05
C MET A 1184 42.73 -33.16 -9.16
N ASP A 1185 41.87 -33.74 -9.99
CA ASP A 1185 42.29 -34.54 -11.15
C ASP A 1185 42.96 -33.69 -12.23
N TYR A 1186 42.55 -32.44 -12.38
CA TYR A 1186 43.03 -31.54 -13.43
C TYR A 1186 43.11 -30.09 -12.94
N VAL A 1187 44.31 -29.52 -13.00
CA VAL A 1187 44.56 -28.08 -12.80
C VAL A 1187 45.51 -27.59 -13.89
N ALA A 1188 45.08 -26.66 -14.73
CA ALA A 1188 45.91 -26.12 -15.80
C ALA A 1188 45.49 -24.71 -16.22
N LEU A 1189 46.42 -23.99 -16.86
CA LEU A 1189 46.11 -22.77 -17.61
C LEU A 1189 45.25 -23.11 -18.83
N VAL A 1190 44.30 -22.23 -19.15
CA VAL A 1190 43.47 -22.37 -20.35
C VAL A 1190 44.21 -21.80 -21.54
N GLU A 1191 44.81 -22.69 -22.35
CA GLU A 1191 45.44 -22.32 -23.62
C GLU A 1191 44.38 -21.78 -24.60
N GLY A 1192 44.68 -20.65 -25.23
CA GLY A 1192 43.77 -19.97 -26.17
C GLY A 1192 42.71 -19.06 -25.54
N ALA A 1193 42.70 -18.89 -24.21
CA ALA A 1193 41.86 -17.88 -23.56
C ALA A 1193 42.32 -16.46 -23.93
N ARG A 1194 41.39 -15.61 -24.38
CA ARG A 1194 41.65 -14.19 -24.68
C ARG A 1194 41.03 -13.34 -23.59
N ILE A 1195 41.85 -12.62 -22.82
CA ILE A 1195 41.41 -11.83 -21.66
C ILE A 1195 41.82 -10.36 -21.83
N GLN A 1196 40.89 -9.44 -21.62
CA GLN A 1196 41.15 -8.00 -21.51
C GLN A 1196 40.75 -7.51 -20.12
N VAL A 1197 41.54 -6.59 -19.57
CA VAL A 1197 41.29 -6.01 -18.26
C VAL A 1197 41.43 -4.49 -18.33
N LYS A 1198 40.44 -3.78 -17.83
CA LYS A 1198 40.47 -2.33 -17.65
C LYS A 1198 40.37 -2.01 -16.16
N LYS A 1199 41.39 -1.38 -15.58
CA LYS A 1199 41.42 -0.95 -14.18
C LYS A 1199 40.99 0.51 -14.06
N GLU A 1200 40.24 0.81 -13.01
CA GLU A 1200 39.86 2.15 -12.58
C GLU A 1200 40.14 2.30 -11.06
N LYS A 1201 39.90 3.48 -10.48
CA LYS A 1201 40.32 3.78 -9.09
C LYS A 1201 39.75 2.80 -8.05
N GLU A 1202 38.49 2.42 -8.19
CA GLU A 1202 37.77 1.54 -7.25
C GLU A 1202 37.03 0.41 -7.97
N ARG A 1203 37.44 0.09 -9.20
CA ARG A 1203 36.78 -0.92 -10.04
C ARG A 1203 37.74 -1.56 -11.03
N TYR A 1204 37.38 -2.74 -11.51
CA TYR A 1204 38.00 -3.34 -12.68
C TYR A 1204 36.96 -4.05 -13.56
N LEU A 1205 37.17 -4.00 -14.87
CA LEU A 1205 36.42 -4.74 -15.88
C LEU A 1205 37.29 -5.87 -16.43
N VAL A 1206 36.77 -7.09 -16.43
CA VAL A 1206 37.36 -8.26 -17.08
C VAL A 1206 36.45 -8.68 -18.22
N GLU A 1207 37.00 -8.92 -19.40
CA GLU A 1207 36.32 -9.54 -20.54
C GLU A 1207 37.14 -10.71 -21.05
N ALA A 1208 36.54 -11.90 -21.14
CA ALA A 1208 37.23 -13.13 -21.47
C ALA A 1208 36.49 -13.96 -22.53
N ALA A 1209 37.21 -14.45 -23.53
CA ALA A 1209 36.73 -15.45 -24.48
C ALA A 1209 37.44 -16.76 -24.17
N ILE A 1210 36.68 -17.76 -23.76
CA ILE A 1210 37.16 -19.04 -23.27
C ILE A 1210 36.78 -20.12 -24.29
N PRO A 1211 37.75 -20.86 -24.86
CA PRO A 1211 37.44 -21.91 -25.82
C PRO A 1211 36.48 -22.97 -25.25
N LEU A 1212 35.38 -23.24 -25.94
CA LEU A 1212 34.38 -24.24 -25.52
C LEU A 1212 34.99 -25.64 -25.38
N ALA A 1213 35.95 -25.96 -26.24
CA ALA A 1213 36.70 -27.22 -26.19
C ALA A 1213 37.49 -27.36 -24.87
N ALA A 1214 38.09 -26.29 -24.36
CA ALA A 1214 38.81 -26.32 -23.09
C ALA A 1214 37.87 -26.57 -21.90
N LEU A 1215 36.62 -26.10 -21.99
CA LEU A 1215 35.58 -26.32 -20.98
C LEU A 1215 34.95 -27.72 -21.09
N GLY A 1216 34.97 -28.33 -22.27
CA GLY A 1216 34.18 -29.53 -22.57
C GLY A 1216 32.69 -29.21 -22.71
N LEU A 1217 32.35 -27.98 -23.11
CA LEU A 1217 30.98 -27.48 -23.23
C LEU A 1217 30.53 -27.54 -24.70
N LYS A 1218 29.31 -28.01 -24.93
CA LYS A 1218 28.64 -27.97 -26.24
C LYS A 1218 27.30 -27.25 -26.11
N PRO A 1219 27.27 -25.91 -26.23
CA PRO A 1219 26.04 -25.16 -26.12
C PRO A 1219 25.04 -25.57 -27.21
N ALA A 1220 23.76 -25.58 -26.86
CA ALA A 1220 22.66 -25.79 -27.78
C ALA A 1220 21.43 -25.02 -27.27
N LYS A 1221 20.52 -24.65 -28.17
CA LYS A 1221 19.25 -24.01 -27.81
C LYS A 1221 18.49 -24.85 -26.79
N GLY A 1222 18.05 -24.21 -25.70
CA GLY A 1222 17.30 -24.85 -24.61
C GLY A 1222 18.15 -25.69 -23.65
N LEU A 1223 19.48 -25.72 -23.80
CA LEU A 1223 20.35 -26.42 -22.85
C LEU A 1223 20.34 -25.69 -21.50
N VAL A 1224 19.99 -26.41 -20.44
CA VAL A 1224 20.03 -25.90 -19.06
C VAL A 1224 21.16 -26.57 -18.30
N LEU A 1225 22.08 -25.79 -17.76
CA LEU A 1225 23.21 -26.27 -16.96
C LEU A 1225 23.23 -25.59 -15.59
N ARG A 1226 23.85 -26.26 -14.60
CA ARG A 1226 24.13 -25.64 -13.29
C ARG A 1226 25.42 -24.84 -13.37
N GLY A 1227 25.41 -23.59 -12.91
CA GLY A 1227 26.62 -22.77 -12.87
C GLY A 1227 26.50 -21.51 -12.00
N ASP A 1228 27.63 -20.84 -11.79
CA ASP A 1228 27.70 -19.66 -10.91
C ASP A 1228 28.76 -18.65 -11.38
N PHE A 1229 28.52 -17.38 -11.07
CA PHE A 1229 29.44 -16.28 -11.29
C PHE A 1229 29.97 -15.80 -9.93
N GLY A 1230 31.27 -15.58 -9.81
CA GLY A 1230 31.88 -15.11 -8.58
C GLY A 1230 33.01 -14.12 -8.80
N ALA A 1231 33.42 -13.48 -7.71
CA ALA A 1231 34.64 -12.72 -7.58
C ALA A 1231 35.23 -12.90 -6.18
N THR A 1232 36.56 -12.92 -6.10
CA THR A 1232 37.31 -12.88 -4.84
C THR A 1232 37.88 -11.49 -4.68
N HIS A 1233 37.92 -10.99 -3.44
CA HIS A 1233 38.52 -9.70 -3.09
C HIS A 1233 39.68 -9.94 -2.13
N GLY A 1234 40.86 -9.43 -2.47
CA GLY A 1234 42.10 -9.62 -1.72
C GLY A 1234 42.31 -8.65 -0.57
N ASP A 1235 43.34 -8.90 0.23
CA ASP A 1235 43.97 -7.83 1.02
C ASP A 1235 44.81 -6.91 0.11
N PRO A 1236 45.17 -5.70 0.57
CA PRO A 1236 45.96 -4.75 -0.22
C PRO A 1236 47.32 -5.29 -0.71
N ALA A 1237 47.84 -6.35 -0.09
CA ALA A 1237 49.08 -7.01 -0.48
C ALA A 1237 48.87 -8.12 -1.53
N GLY A 1238 47.63 -8.49 -1.85
CA GLY A 1238 47.30 -9.61 -2.72
C GLY A 1238 47.80 -10.95 -2.18
N GLN A 1239 47.87 -11.14 -0.87
CA GLN A 1239 48.39 -12.38 -0.28
C GLN A 1239 47.30 -13.38 0.07
N ARG A 1240 46.09 -12.88 0.36
CA ARG A 1240 44.94 -13.67 0.78
C ARG A 1240 43.66 -13.07 0.26
N THR A 1241 42.72 -13.94 -0.09
CA THR A 1241 41.31 -13.59 -0.29
C THR A 1241 40.66 -13.28 1.06
N ARG A 1242 39.98 -12.13 1.14
CA ARG A 1242 39.27 -11.63 2.33
C ARG A 1242 37.76 -11.73 2.20
N LEU A 1243 37.26 -11.78 0.97
CA LEU A 1243 35.83 -11.88 0.70
C LEU A 1243 35.59 -12.65 -0.60
N ARG A 1244 34.54 -13.47 -0.60
CA ARG A 1244 34.06 -14.21 -1.77
C ARG A 1244 32.61 -13.83 -2.05
N THR A 1245 32.40 -13.21 -3.20
CA THR A 1245 31.10 -12.70 -3.65
C THR A 1245 30.65 -13.57 -4.81
N TYR A 1246 29.49 -14.24 -4.70
CA TYR A 1246 28.97 -15.15 -5.72
C TYR A 1246 27.49 -14.85 -6.02
N TRP A 1247 27.07 -15.13 -7.25
CA TRP A 1247 25.71 -14.86 -7.71
C TRP A 1247 24.71 -15.80 -7.05
N SER A 1248 24.92 -17.10 -7.07
CA SER A 1248 23.98 -18.07 -6.50
C SER A 1248 24.45 -18.62 -5.16
N ASN A 1249 25.70 -19.08 -5.07
CA ASN A 1249 26.21 -19.72 -3.87
C ASN A 1249 26.40 -18.73 -2.70
N GLN A 1250 25.69 -18.95 -1.60
CA GLN A 1250 25.76 -18.17 -0.37
C GLN A 1250 26.73 -18.74 0.67
N GLN A 1251 27.16 -20.00 0.52
CA GLN A 1251 28.14 -20.69 1.37
C GLN A 1251 29.56 -20.28 1.02
N THR A 1252 29.86 -19.00 1.25
CA THR A 1252 31.15 -18.36 0.88
C THR A 1252 31.87 -17.70 2.05
N GLY A 1253 31.41 -17.93 3.30
CA GLY A 1253 31.96 -17.29 4.49
C GLY A 1253 33.31 -17.82 4.95
N ILE A 1254 33.73 -19.00 4.47
CA ILE A 1254 35.07 -19.53 4.72
C ILE A 1254 36.07 -18.87 3.75
N VAL A 1255 37.02 -18.15 4.32
CA VAL A 1255 38.19 -17.51 3.68
C VAL A 1255 39.44 -17.85 4.50
N ASP A 1256 40.62 -17.62 3.93
CA ASP A 1256 41.93 -18.02 4.47
C ASP A 1256 42.13 -19.56 4.58
N ASP A 1257 41.31 -20.36 3.89
CA ASP A 1257 41.47 -21.81 3.78
C ASP A 1257 41.54 -22.24 2.32
N VAL A 1258 42.76 -22.65 1.92
CA VAL A 1258 43.08 -23.11 0.56
C VAL A 1258 42.09 -24.15 0.04
N VAL A 1259 41.71 -25.14 0.84
CA VAL A 1259 40.89 -26.26 0.35
C VAL A 1259 39.40 -25.87 0.27
N PHE A 1260 38.86 -25.25 1.31
CA PHE A 1260 37.44 -24.86 1.32
C PHE A 1260 37.14 -23.72 0.34
N GLU A 1261 38.12 -22.86 0.07
CA GLU A 1261 37.98 -21.85 -0.99
C GLU A 1261 37.97 -22.46 -2.38
N LEU A 1262 38.66 -23.58 -2.60
CA LEU A 1262 38.72 -24.29 -3.87
C LEU A 1262 37.48 -25.16 -4.14
N LYS A 1263 36.88 -25.70 -3.09
CA LYS A 1263 35.80 -26.69 -3.16
C LYS A 1263 34.59 -26.13 -3.91
N MET A 1264 34.08 -26.92 -4.85
CA MET A 1264 32.87 -26.64 -5.62
C MET A 1264 31.68 -27.33 -4.96
N GLU A 1265 30.56 -26.62 -4.84
CA GLU A 1265 29.32 -27.13 -4.24
C GLU A 1265 28.14 -26.97 -5.22
N PRO A 1266 27.99 -27.89 -6.20
CA PRO A 1266 27.06 -27.68 -7.32
C PRO A 1266 25.59 -27.54 -6.93
N LYS A 1267 25.19 -28.12 -5.78
CA LYS A 1267 23.86 -27.91 -5.18
C LYS A 1267 23.48 -26.44 -5.00
N ASN A 1268 24.46 -25.54 -4.83
CA ASN A 1268 24.24 -24.11 -4.57
C ASN A 1268 24.31 -23.24 -5.84
N TRP A 1269 24.67 -23.81 -6.98
CA TRP A 1269 24.76 -23.10 -8.26
C TRP A 1269 23.38 -22.70 -8.82
N GLY A 1270 23.34 -21.67 -9.66
CA GLY A 1270 22.14 -21.27 -10.38
C GLY A 1270 21.94 -22.10 -11.65
N GLU A 1271 20.95 -21.73 -12.46
CA GLU A 1271 20.66 -22.27 -13.77
C GLU A 1271 21.09 -21.31 -14.88
N LEU A 1272 21.86 -21.83 -15.82
CA LEU A 1272 22.30 -21.16 -17.03
C LEU A 1272 21.53 -21.76 -18.20
N VAL A 1273 20.70 -20.96 -18.88
CA VAL A 1273 19.91 -21.41 -20.04
C VAL A 1273 20.55 -20.88 -21.31
N PHE A 1274 21.00 -21.78 -22.18
CA PHE A 1274 21.59 -21.42 -23.45
C PHE A 1274 20.50 -21.25 -24.51
N GLU A 1275 20.45 -20.08 -25.12
CA GLU A 1275 19.51 -19.72 -26.18
C GLU A 1275 20.25 -19.23 -27.42
N GLU A 1276 19.59 -19.33 -28.57
CA GLU A 1276 20.05 -18.76 -29.86
C GLU A 1276 19.68 -17.29 -30.04
#